data_AF-A0A0N4UDS7-F1
#
_entry.id   AF-A0A0N4UDS7-F1
#
_cell.length_a   1.000
_cell.length_b   1.000
_cell.length_c   1.000
_cell.angle_alpha   90.00
_cell.angle_beta   90.00
_cell.angle_gamma   90.00
#
_symmetry.space_group_name_H-M   'P 1'
#
loop_
_entity.id
_entity.type
_entity.pdbx_description
1 polymer ?
#
loop_
_entity_poly.entity_id
_entity_poly.type
_entity_poly.pdbx_seq_one_letter_code
_entity_poly.pdbx_strand_id
1 'polypeptide(L)'
;MNGRKPLKIQISRSNPSYGALLTLCCSGFQLEESIEFTGSEESFVKIDGRKYTNDASISRFIVRNSDMFANLLGNDLLEQAQVDAWVTAVEEILEFNLSEQELLSSVSAKLKNSTTMCLDRFTLADIMVWTVLAKNDSLHRNTPFTNFFRLILGHPCFEEAHRIVGKFEIPKPKIKDDGKKDNTTMRKGKQKIKDEGKFVELKGAEKGKVVVRFPPEASGYLHIGHAKAALLNQHYQQVFDGQLIMRFDDTNPAKENAHFEKVIKEDLKLLKIKPDKWSYSSDHFEILLQYCTQLLREGKAYVDDLDAETMRKEREERKESRNRNNSMEKNLKLWEEMQCGSTRGQECCVRLKIDMSNNNGALRDPTIYRCKIEEHIRTGNKYKVYPTYDFACPVIDSIEGVTHALRTTEYTDRDDQYNFVCSALGLRLPRIWSFARLNMTHTVMSKRKLTWLVDEHYVDGWDDPRLPTVRGIMRHGLTVDGLKQFIVAQGGSRSVVTMEWDKIWAFNKKVIDPVAPRYTALAANNRLVNVRVLDSTIDHWKSVSLHPKNDYKKTLKVTWIAKSSTIPVKIVHYDPIISKAIIGKDEDWRKYVNPNSINYSDLVGEHALKDLHKGDIVQIQRKNYCICDCEYAEKSELSGVAIPLVLIVIPDGSKSTAKLTQTEISEGTTVKLLEFKKEFKEHFGIEYKSGFAVSSTESNVSSSAQNVNHTNGMDSPMSIYLQVDNQGNLVRSLKSQKAESDQVKEEIAKLLGLKKIYRETIGQDYIAGKPPNINCSVGGNADSEAIGFSAAEVKSQEELFIEIQQQGDLVRQLKTKNKNSKETTDAIARLLKMKERYKEITGSEYKLTEDNTKDKKEQQVEITAPHVITTNEQQFDAKSSSIFDNAQSLETKKFVIETSKEENCAEWYYQVITKADMVEYHDISGCYVLRPWSYSIWEFVKKWFDGEIKKFGIHNCYFPIFISQNALERKKSHISDFGVEIAWVTKAGNSELTEPIAVRPTSEIAIYPSYAKWVQSYRDLPIRLNQWCSVVRLESKYPIPFLRTCEFLWQEGHTAFQTAHEAEAEVFTILDLYETIYRDLLAIPVVKGRKSEKEKFDGSNFTTTVEAYVPVNGRGIQGATSHHLGQNFSKIFDISFEDPQTGTKSFAWQNSWGVTIRTIGATIMIHGDDKGLIVIIPLDFTSQSNKEEKEQIICTIKKVNSSLVEGGIRSECDFRSNYSTSWKVNYWELKGVPIRAEIGLKGIAENKVKCVVRHSDEKFFIKMDELDAKVKRLLETIHEQMYNKALNARTAHTKLTNDWEEFKNLLDEKFLLLSPFCGGIECEDAIEKESYKDEKTNLGAPMGAKTLCIPLEQPVHQFPEHCIRPDCGKAPRYFAIFGRSY
;
A
#
# COMPACT_ATOMS: atom_id res chain seq x y z
N MET A 1 23.87 -36.62 -14.22
CA MET A 1 25.05 -37.32 -14.79
C MET A 1 25.35 -38.60 -14.00
N ASN A 2 25.74 -39.68 -14.70
CA ASN A 2 25.98 -41.05 -14.20
C ASN A 2 24.74 -41.72 -13.54
N GLY A 3 23.91 -42.40 -14.34
CA GLY A 3 22.86 -43.29 -13.80
C GLY A 3 21.76 -43.74 -14.77
N ARG A 4 21.36 -42.91 -15.74
CA ARG A 4 20.35 -43.27 -16.75
C ARG A 4 21.01 -43.97 -17.94
N LYS A 5 20.31 -44.94 -18.55
CA LYS A 5 20.71 -45.56 -19.83
C LYS A 5 20.63 -44.52 -20.96
N PRO A 6 21.51 -44.56 -21.98
CA PRO A 6 21.41 -43.66 -23.13
C PRO A 6 20.13 -43.91 -23.92
N LEU A 7 19.54 -42.84 -24.45
CA LEU A 7 18.22 -42.85 -25.06
C LEU A 7 18.33 -43.18 -26.56
N LYS A 8 18.12 -44.44 -26.94
CA LYS A 8 18.30 -44.89 -28.34
C LYS A 8 17.18 -44.43 -29.27
N ILE A 9 17.54 -43.52 -30.19
CA ILE A 9 16.67 -42.98 -31.24
C ILE A 9 17.23 -43.40 -32.61
N GLN A 10 16.36 -43.92 -33.47
CA GLN A 10 16.71 -44.31 -34.83
C GLN A 10 16.60 -43.08 -35.73
N ILE A 11 17.72 -42.59 -36.27
CA ILE A 11 17.75 -41.40 -37.15
C ILE A 11 17.94 -41.87 -38.58
N SER A 12 17.05 -41.45 -39.49
CA SER A 12 17.18 -41.75 -40.91
C SER A 12 18.38 -41.02 -41.51
N ARG A 13 19.13 -41.70 -42.39
CA ARG A 13 20.21 -41.07 -43.18
C ARG A 13 19.71 -40.20 -44.34
N SER A 14 18.47 -40.41 -44.81
CA SER A 14 17.87 -39.63 -45.90
C SER A 14 16.97 -38.50 -45.39
N ASN A 15 16.33 -38.68 -44.23
CA ASN A 15 15.45 -37.68 -43.62
C ASN A 15 15.64 -37.59 -42.08
N PRO A 16 16.77 -37.03 -41.60
CA PRO A 16 17.07 -36.94 -40.18
C PRO A 16 16.12 -35.97 -39.45
N SER A 17 15.54 -36.42 -38.33
CA SER A 17 14.69 -35.59 -37.46
C SER A 17 15.48 -34.43 -36.85
N TYR A 18 15.34 -33.24 -37.42
CA TYR A 18 16.13 -32.06 -37.03
C TYR A 18 15.80 -31.64 -35.59
N GLY A 19 14.52 -31.64 -35.23
CA GLY A 19 14.05 -31.31 -33.88
C GLY A 19 14.57 -32.27 -32.82
N ALA A 20 14.61 -33.57 -33.09
CA ALA A 20 15.17 -34.54 -32.16
C ALA A 20 16.68 -34.35 -31.96
N LEU A 21 17.42 -34.07 -33.05
CA LEU A 21 18.88 -33.83 -32.98
C LEU A 21 19.22 -32.57 -32.19
N LEU A 22 18.50 -31.46 -32.43
CA LEU A 22 18.62 -30.22 -31.66
C LEU A 22 18.28 -30.47 -30.18
N THR A 23 17.16 -31.15 -29.92
CA THR A 23 16.69 -31.42 -28.56
C THR A 23 17.66 -32.32 -27.78
N LEU A 24 18.25 -33.34 -28.41
CA LEU A 24 19.32 -34.14 -27.79
C LEU A 24 20.49 -33.24 -27.37
N CYS A 25 20.96 -32.36 -28.24
CA CYS A 25 22.10 -31.48 -27.99
C CYS A 25 21.92 -30.53 -26.78
N CYS A 26 20.70 -30.07 -26.48
CA CYS A 26 20.43 -29.24 -25.29
C CYS A 26 19.89 -30.03 -24.08
N SER A 27 19.55 -31.32 -24.23
CA SER A 27 18.99 -32.14 -23.15
C SER A 27 20.03 -32.65 -22.12
N GLY A 28 21.31 -32.64 -22.47
CA GLY A 28 22.38 -33.24 -21.66
C GLY A 28 22.59 -34.74 -21.87
N PHE A 29 21.86 -35.38 -22.79
CA PHE A 29 22.26 -36.69 -23.33
C PHE A 29 23.46 -36.55 -24.27
N GLN A 30 24.35 -37.54 -24.31
CA GLN A 30 25.41 -37.57 -25.31
C GLN A 30 24.84 -38.04 -26.66
N LEU A 31 25.05 -37.22 -27.69
CA LEU A 31 24.47 -37.40 -29.01
C LEU A 31 24.96 -38.70 -29.68
N GLU A 32 26.26 -38.98 -29.54
CA GLU A 32 26.94 -40.18 -30.07
C GLU A 32 26.42 -41.48 -29.44
N GLU A 33 26.07 -41.47 -28.15
CA GLU A 33 25.49 -42.64 -27.48
C GLU A 33 24.00 -42.84 -27.81
N SER A 34 23.29 -41.74 -28.11
CA SER A 34 21.82 -41.71 -28.24
C SER A 34 21.31 -41.99 -29.66
N ILE A 35 22.14 -41.78 -30.69
CA ILE A 35 21.75 -42.00 -32.08
C ILE A 35 22.13 -43.40 -32.56
N GLU A 36 21.23 -44.02 -33.31
CA GLU A 36 21.54 -45.12 -34.23
C GLU A 36 21.02 -44.77 -35.62
N PHE A 37 21.87 -44.88 -36.65
CA PHE A 37 21.48 -44.55 -38.01
C PHE A 37 20.74 -45.69 -38.69
N THR A 38 19.46 -45.48 -39.02
CA THR A 38 18.63 -46.47 -39.71
C THR A 38 18.67 -46.30 -41.23
N GLY A 39 18.41 -47.41 -41.94
CA GLY A 39 18.15 -47.43 -43.38
C GLY A 39 16.69 -47.14 -43.75
N SER A 40 15.82 -46.87 -42.77
CA SER A 40 14.45 -46.42 -43.00
C SER A 40 14.43 -44.94 -43.45
N GLU A 41 13.44 -44.57 -44.26
CA GLU A 41 13.18 -43.16 -44.63
C GLU A 41 12.63 -42.33 -43.46
N GLU A 42 12.15 -42.97 -42.39
CA GLU A 42 11.65 -42.29 -41.20
C GLU A 42 12.65 -42.36 -40.05
N SER A 43 12.88 -41.22 -39.39
CA SER A 43 13.45 -41.19 -38.04
C SER A 43 12.37 -41.61 -37.03
N PHE A 44 12.72 -42.36 -35.98
CA PHE A 44 11.75 -42.77 -34.96
C PHE A 44 12.36 -43.17 -33.61
N VAL A 45 11.53 -43.14 -32.56
CA VAL A 45 11.77 -43.80 -31.28
C VAL A 45 10.68 -44.84 -31.00
N LYS A 46 11.03 -45.94 -30.34
CA LYS A 46 10.07 -46.97 -29.88
C LYS A 46 9.96 -46.94 -28.37
N ILE A 47 8.75 -46.75 -27.86
CA ILE A 47 8.44 -46.63 -26.43
C ILE A 47 7.18 -47.46 -26.17
N ASP A 48 7.24 -48.43 -25.26
CA ASP A 48 6.11 -49.29 -24.86
C ASP A 48 5.32 -49.88 -26.06
N GLY A 49 6.06 -50.34 -27.07
CA GLY A 49 5.52 -50.90 -28.31
C GLY A 49 5.07 -49.89 -29.37
N ARG A 50 4.87 -48.61 -29.00
CA ARG A 50 4.49 -47.53 -29.92
C ARG A 50 5.71 -46.95 -30.64
N LYS A 51 5.57 -46.66 -31.93
CA LYS A 51 6.57 -45.97 -32.77
C LYS A 51 6.17 -44.50 -32.89
N TYR A 52 7.02 -43.59 -32.46
CA TYR A 52 6.83 -42.14 -32.63
C TYR A 52 7.79 -41.64 -33.70
N THR A 53 7.28 -40.94 -34.71
CA THR A 53 8.02 -40.54 -35.93
C THR A 53 8.16 -39.03 -36.10
N ASN A 54 7.26 -38.22 -35.55
CA ASN A 54 7.30 -36.76 -35.70
C ASN A 54 8.29 -36.11 -34.70
N ASP A 55 8.89 -34.98 -35.11
CA ASP A 55 9.90 -34.25 -34.34
C ASP A 55 9.41 -33.83 -32.95
N ALA A 56 8.15 -33.43 -32.80
CA ALA A 56 7.60 -32.90 -31.55
C ALA A 56 7.40 -33.99 -30.49
N SER A 57 6.79 -35.11 -30.85
CA SER A 57 6.63 -36.30 -30.00
C SER A 57 7.98 -36.87 -29.56
N ILE A 58 8.95 -37.02 -30.48
CA ILE A 58 10.30 -37.48 -30.16
C ILE A 58 10.99 -36.49 -29.20
N SER A 59 10.86 -35.18 -29.45
CA SER A 59 11.50 -34.14 -28.64
C SER A 59 10.89 -33.99 -27.24
N ARG A 60 9.55 -34.07 -27.09
CA ARG A 60 8.92 -34.14 -25.75
C ARG A 60 9.42 -35.34 -24.96
N PHE A 61 9.58 -36.51 -25.60
CA PHE A 61 10.12 -37.69 -24.94
C PHE A 61 11.58 -37.51 -24.50
N ILE A 62 12.43 -36.91 -25.33
CA ILE A 62 13.81 -36.55 -24.95
C ILE A 62 13.80 -35.64 -23.71
N VAL A 63 13.05 -34.53 -23.74
CA VAL A 63 13.07 -33.55 -22.63
C VAL A 63 12.48 -34.14 -21.35
N ARG A 64 11.38 -34.91 -21.42
CA ARG A 64 10.75 -35.57 -20.26
C ARG A 64 11.67 -36.63 -19.60
N ASN A 65 12.70 -37.13 -20.30
CA ASN A 65 13.73 -38.02 -19.75
C ASN A 65 15.07 -37.33 -19.41
N SER A 66 15.19 -36.03 -19.68
CA SER A 66 16.45 -35.29 -19.57
C SER A 66 16.77 -34.80 -18.15
N ASP A 67 18.05 -34.52 -17.87
CA ASP A 67 18.45 -33.76 -16.66
C ASP A 67 18.08 -32.25 -16.82
N MET A 68 17.77 -31.79 -18.04
CA MET A 68 17.43 -30.39 -18.38
C MET A 68 15.92 -30.10 -18.45
N PHE A 69 15.08 -31.01 -17.95
CA PHE A 69 13.60 -30.91 -18.02
C PHE A 69 13.04 -29.55 -17.58
N ALA A 70 13.45 -29.06 -16.41
CA ALA A 70 12.94 -27.79 -15.87
C ALA A 70 13.36 -26.55 -16.69
N ASN A 71 14.51 -26.61 -17.37
CA ASN A 71 14.98 -25.55 -18.25
C ASN A 71 14.18 -25.50 -19.56
N LEU A 72 14.01 -26.68 -20.18
CA LEU A 72 13.47 -26.81 -21.54
C LEU A 72 11.93 -26.94 -21.60
N LEU A 73 11.29 -27.53 -20.59
CA LEU A 73 9.83 -27.66 -20.50
C LEU A 73 9.22 -26.76 -19.42
N GLY A 74 9.84 -26.59 -18.26
CA GLY A 74 9.36 -25.67 -17.22
C GLY A 74 9.43 -26.22 -15.79
N ASN A 75 9.54 -25.33 -14.81
CA ASN A 75 9.66 -25.64 -13.38
C ASN A 75 8.32 -26.04 -12.75
N ASP A 76 7.20 -25.55 -13.30
CA ASP A 76 5.84 -25.80 -12.81
C ASP A 76 4.85 -26.02 -13.97
N LEU A 77 3.59 -26.32 -13.63
CA LEU A 77 2.52 -26.62 -14.58
C LEU A 77 2.15 -25.45 -15.51
N LEU A 78 2.33 -24.20 -15.08
CA LEU A 78 2.04 -23.03 -15.90
C LEU A 78 3.17 -22.77 -16.90
N GLU A 79 4.43 -22.89 -16.45
CA GLU A 79 5.58 -22.85 -17.36
C GLU A 79 5.49 -23.98 -18.40
N GLN A 80 5.16 -25.20 -17.96
CA GLN A 80 5.00 -26.36 -18.84
C GLN A 80 3.86 -26.20 -19.83
N ALA A 81 2.71 -25.66 -19.43
CA ALA A 81 1.60 -25.37 -20.34
C ALA A 81 1.99 -24.34 -21.42
N GLN A 82 2.78 -23.31 -21.06
CA GLN A 82 3.26 -22.32 -22.04
C GLN A 82 4.23 -22.90 -23.07
N VAL A 83 5.09 -23.84 -22.68
CA VAL A 83 5.97 -24.55 -23.63
C VAL A 83 5.17 -25.54 -24.47
N ASP A 84 4.38 -26.42 -23.84
CA ASP A 84 3.66 -27.48 -24.56
C ASP A 84 2.59 -26.92 -25.50
N ALA A 85 2.06 -25.70 -25.29
CA ALA A 85 1.16 -25.03 -26.24
C ALA A 85 1.82 -24.82 -27.63
N TRP A 86 3.03 -24.23 -27.66
CA TRP A 86 3.77 -24.05 -28.91
C TRP A 86 4.22 -25.38 -29.53
N VAL A 87 4.62 -26.35 -28.70
CA VAL A 87 5.04 -27.69 -29.17
C VAL A 87 3.85 -28.44 -29.78
N THR A 88 2.66 -28.32 -29.20
CA THR A 88 1.43 -28.94 -29.71
C THR A 88 0.99 -28.29 -31.02
N ALA A 89 1.02 -26.97 -31.14
CA ALA A 89 0.72 -26.30 -32.41
C ALA A 89 1.67 -26.72 -33.56
N VAL A 90 2.94 -26.98 -33.25
CA VAL A 90 3.89 -27.56 -34.23
C VAL A 90 3.58 -29.04 -34.51
N GLU A 91 3.21 -29.82 -33.51
CA GLU A 91 2.83 -31.23 -33.67
C GLU A 91 1.58 -31.41 -34.54
N GLU A 92 0.54 -30.62 -34.32
CA GLU A 92 -0.70 -30.63 -35.12
C GLU A 92 -0.43 -30.30 -36.59
N ILE A 93 0.47 -29.34 -36.87
CA ILE A 93 0.95 -29.05 -38.22
C ILE A 93 1.73 -30.23 -38.82
N LEU A 94 2.55 -30.92 -38.05
CA LEU A 94 3.35 -32.07 -38.51
C LEU A 94 2.52 -33.36 -38.70
N GLU A 95 1.47 -33.57 -37.89
CA GLU A 95 0.67 -34.80 -37.87
C GLU A 95 -0.57 -34.71 -38.78
N PHE A 96 -1.22 -33.54 -38.85
CA PHE A 96 -2.39 -33.31 -39.71
C PHE A 96 -2.08 -32.50 -40.98
N ASN A 97 -0.80 -32.14 -41.20
CA ASN A 97 -0.31 -31.46 -42.41
C ASN A 97 -0.99 -30.10 -42.66
N LEU A 98 -1.24 -29.34 -41.58
CA LEU A 98 -2.00 -28.09 -41.56
C LEU A 98 -1.20 -26.89 -42.10
N SER A 99 -1.92 -25.79 -42.39
CA SER A 99 -1.32 -24.54 -42.83
C SER A 99 -0.45 -23.90 -41.73
N GLU A 100 0.84 -23.72 -42.00
CA GLU A 100 1.77 -23.03 -41.10
C GLU A 100 1.39 -21.55 -40.84
N GLN A 101 0.47 -20.95 -41.62
CA GLN A 101 0.21 -19.51 -41.62
C GLN A 101 -0.23 -18.95 -40.26
N GLU A 102 -1.07 -19.66 -39.50
CA GLU A 102 -1.59 -19.19 -38.22
C GLU A 102 -0.53 -19.26 -37.11
N LEU A 103 0.26 -20.35 -37.09
CA LEU A 103 1.45 -20.47 -36.25
C LEU A 103 2.45 -19.36 -36.58
N LEU A 104 2.76 -19.15 -37.87
CA LEU A 104 3.72 -18.13 -38.31
C LEU A 104 3.26 -16.70 -37.99
N SER A 105 1.96 -16.42 -38.04
CA SER A 105 1.38 -15.15 -37.59
C SER A 105 1.63 -14.95 -36.09
N SER A 106 1.34 -15.97 -35.28
CA SER A 106 1.52 -15.97 -33.83
C SER A 106 3.01 -15.84 -33.41
N VAL A 107 3.90 -16.60 -34.08
CA VAL A 107 5.36 -16.51 -33.93
C VAL A 107 5.86 -15.12 -34.34
N SER A 108 5.33 -14.53 -35.41
CA SER A 108 5.66 -13.16 -35.84
C SER A 108 5.21 -12.12 -34.82
N ALA A 109 4.05 -12.31 -34.18
CA ALA A 109 3.59 -11.44 -33.09
C ALA A 109 4.52 -11.54 -31.86
N LYS A 110 4.90 -12.76 -31.46
CA LYS A 110 5.82 -13.01 -30.33
C LYS A 110 7.23 -12.45 -30.59
N LEU A 111 7.82 -12.75 -31.75
CA LEU A 111 9.19 -12.37 -32.11
C LEU A 111 9.40 -10.87 -32.39
N LYS A 112 8.34 -10.05 -32.44
CA LYS A 112 8.48 -8.59 -32.46
C LYS A 112 8.97 -8.04 -31.11
N ASN A 113 8.60 -8.69 -30.02
CA ASN A 113 8.76 -8.16 -28.66
C ASN A 113 9.68 -9.03 -27.77
N SER A 114 10.07 -10.23 -28.21
CA SER A 114 11.00 -11.11 -27.48
C SER A 114 11.87 -11.91 -28.44
N THR A 115 13.03 -12.37 -27.97
CA THR A 115 13.93 -13.28 -28.71
C THR A 115 13.59 -14.76 -28.54
N THR A 116 12.61 -15.12 -27.69
CA THR A 116 12.18 -16.50 -27.45
C THR A 116 10.65 -16.66 -27.43
N MET A 117 10.17 -17.90 -27.52
CA MET A 117 8.75 -18.23 -27.63
C MET A 117 7.98 -18.07 -26.32
N CYS A 118 8.60 -18.43 -25.20
CA CYS A 118 8.01 -18.32 -23.86
C CYS A 118 9.10 -18.26 -22.77
N LEU A 119 8.68 -17.93 -21.54
CA LEU A 119 9.49 -17.97 -20.31
C LEU A 119 10.77 -17.09 -20.31
N ASP A 120 10.91 -16.19 -21.29
CA ASP A 120 12.05 -15.30 -21.57
C ASP A 120 13.43 -15.99 -21.48
N ARG A 121 13.44 -17.28 -21.79
CA ARG A 121 14.60 -18.16 -21.88
C ARG A 121 14.44 -19.11 -23.07
N PHE A 122 15.50 -19.83 -23.39
CA PHE A 122 15.47 -20.86 -24.43
C PHE A 122 14.77 -22.13 -23.93
N THR A 123 13.81 -22.64 -24.70
CA THR A 123 12.93 -23.76 -24.34
C THR A 123 12.75 -24.75 -25.51
N LEU A 124 12.03 -25.85 -25.28
CA LEU A 124 11.63 -26.78 -26.34
C LEU A 124 10.73 -26.10 -27.41
N ALA A 125 9.92 -25.11 -27.02
CA ALA A 125 9.09 -24.35 -27.96
C ALA A 125 9.94 -23.63 -29.02
N ASP A 126 11.09 -23.10 -28.63
CA ASP A 126 12.00 -22.41 -29.54
C ASP A 126 12.59 -23.38 -30.60
N ILE A 127 12.91 -24.61 -30.19
CA ILE A 127 13.40 -25.66 -31.11
C ILE A 127 12.30 -26.03 -32.12
N MET A 128 11.09 -26.28 -31.65
CA MET A 128 9.98 -26.74 -32.49
C MET A 128 9.50 -25.65 -33.47
N VAL A 129 9.45 -24.38 -33.04
CA VAL A 129 9.18 -23.27 -33.96
C VAL A 129 10.32 -23.09 -34.97
N TRP A 130 11.57 -23.34 -34.57
CA TRP A 130 12.70 -23.27 -35.50
C TRP A 130 12.69 -24.38 -36.56
N THR A 131 12.26 -25.61 -36.25
CA THR A 131 12.19 -26.68 -37.27
C THR A 131 11.15 -26.40 -38.35
N VAL A 132 10.06 -25.69 -38.02
CA VAL A 132 9.10 -25.15 -39.00
C VAL A 132 9.78 -24.06 -39.86
N LEU A 133 10.36 -23.04 -39.23
CA LEU A 133 11.06 -21.96 -39.95
C LEU A 133 12.20 -22.48 -40.83
N ALA A 134 12.92 -23.52 -40.41
CA ALA A 134 13.99 -24.17 -41.17
C ALA A 134 13.53 -24.88 -42.45
N LYS A 135 12.23 -25.11 -42.65
CA LYS A 135 11.67 -25.60 -43.93
C LYS A 135 11.42 -24.48 -44.94
N ASN A 136 11.17 -23.25 -44.48
CA ASN A 136 10.69 -22.15 -45.31
C ASN A 136 11.76 -21.05 -45.53
N ASP A 137 12.57 -21.23 -46.57
CA ASP A 137 13.72 -20.37 -46.91
C ASP A 137 13.38 -18.89 -47.14
N SER A 138 12.12 -18.56 -47.42
CA SER A 138 11.66 -17.17 -47.55
C SER A 138 11.69 -16.43 -46.20
N LEU A 139 11.37 -17.12 -45.11
CA LEU A 139 11.27 -16.55 -43.77
C LEU A 139 12.65 -16.24 -43.18
N HIS A 140 13.70 -16.95 -43.61
CA HIS A 140 15.08 -16.71 -43.13
C HIS A 140 15.55 -15.27 -43.41
N ARG A 141 14.93 -14.58 -44.37
CA ARG A 141 15.23 -13.19 -44.78
C ARG A 141 14.19 -12.16 -44.33
N ASN A 142 13.09 -12.60 -43.71
CA ASN A 142 12.01 -11.74 -43.23
C ASN A 142 12.15 -11.45 -41.74
N THR A 143 12.10 -10.16 -41.38
CA THR A 143 12.01 -9.73 -39.96
C THR A 143 10.58 -10.01 -39.46
N PRO A 144 10.37 -10.58 -38.25
CA PRO A 144 11.38 -10.82 -37.21
C PRO A 144 12.13 -12.17 -37.30
N PHE A 145 11.61 -13.14 -38.06
CA PHE A 145 12.12 -14.52 -38.11
C PHE A 145 13.63 -14.65 -38.38
N THR A 146 14.20 -13.78 -39.23
CA THR A 146 15.65 -13.75 -39.54
C THR A 146 16.56 -13.77 -38.30
N ASN A 147 16.21 -13.06 -37.24
CA ASN A 147 17.07 -12.95 -36.05
C ASN A 147 16.98 -14.23 -35.22
N PHE A 148 15.77 -14.74 -34.99
CA PHE A 148 15.51 -16.01 -34.30
C PHE A 148 16.13 -17.20 -35.02
N PHE A 149 15.97 -17.28 -36.35
CA PHE A 149 16.57 -18.32 -37.18
C PHE A 149 18.09 -18.37 -37.03
N ARG A 150 18.75 -17.20 -37.07
CA ARG A 150 20.21 -17.07 -36.87
C ARG A 150 20.67 -17.33 -35.43
N LEU A 151 19.84 -17.01 -34.43
CA LEU A 151 20.17 -17.21 -33.02
C LEU A 151 20.38 -18.70 -32.71
N ILE A 152 19.48 -19.55 -33.20
CA ILE A 152 19.59 -21.01 -33.03
C ILE A 152 20.66 -21.59 -33.96
N LEU A 153 20.71 -21.21 -35.24
CA LEU A 153 21.72 -21.67 -36.20
C LEU A 153 23.17 -21.33 -35.78
N GLY A 154 23.35 -20.27 -35.00
CA GLY A 154 24.64 -19.84 -34.46
C GLY A 154 24.89 -20.26 -33.00
N HIS A 155 24.02 -21.06 -32.38
CA HIS A 155 24.17 -21.42 -30.97
C HIS A 155 25.12 -22.62 -30.79
N PRO A 156 26.21 -22.51 -30.00
CA PRO A 156 27.28 -23.52 -29.98
C PRO A 156 26.87 -24.96 -29.65
N CYS A 157 25.83 -25.18 -28.84
CA CYS A 157 25.41 -26.57 -28.55
C CYS A 157 24.77 -27.26 -29.76
N PHE A 158 24.27 -26.54 -30.76
CA PHE A 158 23.62 -27.12 -31.94
C PHE A 158 24.58 -27.36 -33.11
N GLU A 159 25.86 -26.99 -32.99
CA GLU A 159 26.87 -27.17 -34.05
C GLU A 159 26.90 -28.61 -34.57
N GLU A 160 26.81 -29.60 -33.68
CA GLU A 160 26.80 -31.02 -34.08
C GLU A 160 25.48 -31.46 -34.75
N ALA A 161 24.32 -31.00 -34.27
CA ALA A 161 23.04 -31.27 -34.93
C ALA A 161 23.00 -30.68 -36.35
N HIS A 162 23.50 -29.45 -36.51
CA HIS A 162 23.64 -28.82 -37.82
C HIS A 162 24.65 -29.58 -38.71
N ARG A 163 25.74 -30.12 -38.14
CA ARG A 163 26.71 -30.97 -38.84
C ARG A 163 26.13 -32.30 -39.33
N ILE A 164 25.30 -32.96 -38.51
CA ILE A 164 24.63 -34.22 -38.87
C ILE A 164 23.58 -34.03 -39.97
N VAL A 165 22.81 -32.94 -39.94
CA VAL A 165 21.78 -32.66 -40.96
C VAL A 165 22.35 -32.03 -42.23
N GLY A 166 23.42 -31.24 -42.14
CA GLY A 166 24.13 -30.67 -43.28
C GLY A 166 23.40 -29.60 -44.09
N LYS A 167 22.16 -29.21 -43.73
CA LYS A 167 21.33 -28.28 -44.53
C LYS A 167 21.85 -26.84 -44.56
N PHE A 168 22.61 -26.37 -43.55
CA PHE A 168 22.98 -24.96 -43.40
C PHE A 168 24.47 -24.77 -43.09
N GLU A 169 25.08 -23.71 -43.64
CA GLU A 169 26.42 -23.28 -43.23
C GLU A 169 26.38 -22.66 -41.83
N ILE A 170 27.11 -23.26 -40.90
CA ILE A 170 27.23 -22.80 -39.51
C ILE A 170 28.09 -21.52 -39.49
N PRO A 171 27.62 -20.39 -38.89
CA PRO A 171 28.36 -19.13 -38.88
C PRO A 171 29.68 -19.22 -38.10
N LYS A 172 30.80 -19.44 -38.82
CA LYS A 172 32.14 -19.52 -38.22
C LYS A 172 32.43 -18.28 -37.35
N PRO A 173 32.85 -18.44 -36.09
CA PRO A 173 33.11 -17.31 -35.20
C PRO A 173 34.22 -16.42 -35.77
N LYS A 174 33.90 -15.15 -36.04
CA LYS A 174 34.87 -14.18 -36.56
C LYS A 174 35.83 -13.73 -35.47
N ILE A 175 36.88 -14.51 -35.25
CA ILE A 175 38.09 -14.09 -34.53
C ILE A 175 38.68 -12.88 -35.27
N LYS A 176 38.50 -11.68 -34.72
CA LYS A 176 39.07 -10.43 -35.25
C LYS A 176 40.42 -10.15 -34.61
N ASP A 177 41.48 -10.69 -35.20
CA ASP A 177 42.85 -10.23 -34.99
C ASP A 177 43.14 -9.01 -35.89
N ASP A 178 42.47 -7.89 -35.60
CA ASP A 178 42.46 -6.67 -36.45
C ASP A 178 43.35 -5.55 -35.88
N GLY A 179 44.64 -5.82 -35.72
CA GLY A 179 45.64 -4.83 -35.31
C GLY A 179 46.04 -3.83 -36.40
N LYS A 180 45.14 -2.94 -36.87
CA LYS A 180 45.50 -1.79 -37.74
C LYS A 180 44.50 -0.61 -37.74
N LYS A 181 44.93 0.52 -38.30
CA LYS A 181 44.30 1.85 -38.19
C LYS A 181 43.49 2.22 -39.45
N ASP A 182 42.27 2.73 -39.27
CA ASP A 182 41.73 3.96 -39.90
C ASP A 182 40.36 4.28 -39.28
N ASN A 183 40.07 5.48 -38.75
CA ASN A 183 39.89 6.79 -39.39
C ASN A 183 38.54 7.00 -40.12
N THR A 184 37.45 7.12 -39.35
CA THR A 184 36.21 7.78 -39.82
C THR A 184 35.67 8.80 -38.80
N THR A 185 36.38 9.91 -38.66
CA THR A 185 35.88 11.25 -38.25
C THR A 185 34.71 11.35 -37.24
N MET A 186 34.95 11.05 -35.96
CA MET A 186 34.13 11.66 -34.90
C MET A 186 34.34 13.18 -34.86
N ARG A 187 33.25 13.96 -34.89
CA ARG A 187 33.29 15.43 -34.78
C ARG A 187 33.74 15.84 -33.37
N LYS A 188 34.92 16.46 -33.25
CA LYS A 188 35.51 16.96 -31.99
C LYS A 188 34.70 18.12 -31.38
N GLY A 189 33.69 17.80 -30.57
CA GLY A 189 33.18 18.72 -29.55
C GLY A 189 34.18 18.81 -28.38
N LYS A 190 34.67 20.01 -28.06
CA LYS A 190 35.70 20.20 -27.01
C LYS A 190 35.15 19.83 -25.62
N GLN A 191 35.70 18.79 -25.01
CA GLN A 191 35.50 18.51 -23.59
C GLN A 191 36.12 19.62 -22.71
N LYS A 192 35.50 19.88 -21.56
CA LYS A 192 36.16 20.48 -20.39
C LYS A 192 36.21 19.40 -19.31
N ILE A 193 37.39 18.83 -19.08
CA ILE A 193 37.65 17.92 -17.96
C ILE A 193 38.14 18.78 -16.78
N LYS A 194 37.39 18.80 -15.68
CA LYS A 194 37.80 19.33 -14.36
C LYS A 194 37.01 18.63 -13.24
N ASP A 195 37.55 18.75 -12.03
CA ASP A 195 37.00 18.27 -10.75
C ASP A 195 37.01 16.75 -10.54
N GLU A 196 38.17 16.15 -10.75
CA GLU A 196 38.55 14.93 -10.00
C GLU A 196 38.81 15.31 -8.54
N GLY A 197 38.24 14.55 -7.60
CA GLY A 197 38.53 14.72 -6.18
C GLY A 197 39.97 14.29 -5.87
N LYS A 198 40.65 14.99 -4.96
CA LYS A 198 41.98 14.58 -4.49
C LYS A 198 41.88 13.23 -3.76
N PHE A 199 42.14 12.14 -4.48
CA PHE A 199 42.59 10.90 -3.85
C PHE A 199 43.90 11.18 -3.10
N VAL A 200 44.05 10.53 -1.95
CA VAL A 200 45.22 10.68 -1.08
C VAL A 200 46.11 9.47 -1.33
N GLU A 201 47.41 9.69 -1.54
CA GLU A 201 48.36 8.60 -1.69
C GLU A 201 48.30 7.67 -0.47
N LEU A 202 48.06 6.38 -0.71
CA LEU A 202 48.22 5.35 0.31
C LEU A 202 49.71 5.27 0.66
N LYS A 203 50.06 5.66 1.89
CA LYS A 203 51.47 5.81 2.31
C LYS A 203 52.23 4.48 2.18
N GLY A 204 53.14 4.43 1.21
CA GLY A 204 53.92 3.24 0.88
C GLY A 204 53.08 2.09 0.33
N ALA A 205 52.03 2.40 -0.42
CA ALA A 205 51.45 1.48 -1.39
C ALA A 205 52.43 1.26 -2.56
N GLU A 206 52.70 0.00 -2.87
CA GLU A 206 53.54 -0.40 -4.00
C GLU A 206 52.69 -1.15 -5.02
N LYS A 207 52.90 -0.83 -6.31
CA LYS A 207 52.15 -1.44 -7.39
C LYS A 207 52.39 -2.97 -7.43
N GLY A 208 51.32 -3.76 -7.53
CA GLY A 208 51.35 -5.22 -7.42
C GLY A 208 51.35 -5.78 -5.99
N LYS A 209 51.45 -4.94 -4.94
CA LYS A 209 51.54 -5.38 -3.53
C LYS A 209 50.39 -4.90 -2.63
N VAL A 210 49.50 -4.03 -3.11
CA VAL A 210 48.40 -3.47 -2.31
C VAL A 210 47.29 -4.50 -2.12
N VAL A 211 47.27 -5.17 -0.96
CA VAL A 211 46.10 -5.93 -0.50
C VAL A 211 45.21 -5.02 0.36
N VAL A 212 43.94 -4.92 0.00
CA VAL A 212 42.86 -4.16 0.68
C VAL A 212 41.65 -5.07 0.91
N ARG A 213 40.75 -4.69 1.83
CA ARG A 213 39.56 -5.51 2.14
C ARG A 213 38.33 -4.70 2.51
N PHE A 214 37.16 -5.17 2.07
CA PHE A 214 35.86 -4.70 2.54
C PHE A 214 35.19 -5.79 3.39
N PRO A 215 34.80 -5.51 4.66
CA PRO A 215 34.21 -6.50 5.55
C PRO A 215 32.70 -6.27 5.82
N PRO A 216 31.78 -6.84 5.03
CA PRO A 216 30.35 -6.70 5.28
C PRO A 216 29.81 -7.64 6.37
N GLU A 217 29.07 -7.10 7.34
CA GLU A 217 28.20 -7.86 8.26
C GLU A 217 26.90 -8.24 7.52
N ALA A 218 26.52 -9.52 7.54
CA ALA A 218 25.33 -10.08 6.87
C ALA A 218 24.01 -9.82 7.64
N SER A 219 23.82 -8.56 8.06
CA SER A 219 22.74 -8.07 8.95
C SER A 219 21.71 -7.16 8.27
N GLY A 220 21.68 -7.14 6.94
CA GLY A 220 20.84 -6.25 6.13
C GLY A 220 21.53 -5.78 4.85
N TYR A 221 20.74 -5.26 3.90
CA TYR A 221 21.18 -4.82 2.57
C TYR A 221 22.30 -3.77 2.63
N LEU A 222 23.09 -3.65 1.55
CA LEU A 222 24.07 -2.58 1.44
C LEU A 222 23.36 -1.24 1.25
N HIS A 223 23.91 -0.18 1.84
CA HIS A 223 23.47 1.21 1.66
C HIS A 223 24.60 2.07 1.10
N ILE A 224 24.30 3.27 0.61
CA ILE A 224 25.27 4.13 -0.10
C ILE A 224 26.60 4.35 0.64
N GLY A 225 26.59 4.41 1.98
CA GLY A 225 27.82 4.42 2.80
C GLY A 225 28.69 3.15 2.69
N HIS A 226 28.09 1.96 2.62
CA HIS A 226 28.77 0.69 2.33
C HIS A 226 29.27 0.67 0.87
N ALA A 227 28.47 1.16 -0.08
CA ALA A 227 28.88 1.28 -1.48
C ALA A 227 30.10 2.19 -1.64
N LYS A 228 30.18 3.32 -0.91
CA LYS A 228 31.39 4.16 -0.82
C LYS A 228 32.60 3.35 -0.36
N ALA A 229 32.48 2.60 0.73
CA ALA A 229 33.57 1.80 1.27
C ALA A 229 34.04 0.70 0.29
N ALA A 230 33.11 -0.05 -0.31
CA ALA A 230 33.42 -1.14 -1.23
C ALA A 230 34.02 -0.63 -2.56
N LEU A 231 33.45 0.44 -3.13
CA LEU A 231 33.99 1.08 -4.35
C LEU A 231 35.34 1.76 -4.13
N LEU A 232 35.59 2.31 -2.94
CA LEU A 232 36.88 2.92 -2.59
C LEU A 232 37.98 1.86 -2.43
N ASN A 233 37.66 0.70 -1.85
CA ASN A 233 38.57 -0.45 -1.84
C ASN A 233 38.83 -0.97 -3.27
N GLN A 234 37.80 -1.12 -4.11
CA GLN A 234 38.01 -1.50 -5.53
C GLN A 234 38.85 -0.46 -6.29
N HIS A 235 38.65 0.83 -6.05
CA HIS A 235 39.43 1.88 -6.71
C HIS A 235 40.93 1.75 -6.41
N TYR A 236 41.33 1.56 -5.15
CA TYR A 236 42.74 1.36 -4.83
C TYR A 236 43.30 0.01 -5.30
N GLN A 237 42.48 -1.05 -5.33
CA GLN A 237 42.86 -2.31 -5.99
C GLN A 237 43.17 -2.08 -7.48
N GLN A 238 42.37 -1.28 -8.19
CA GLN A 238 42.57 -0.97 -9.62
C GLN A 238 43.72 0.01 -9.89
N VAL A 239 43.96 0.99 -9.01
CA VAL A 239 45.05 1.97 -9.18
C VAL A 239 46.44 1.37 -8.93
N PHE A 240 46.54 0.39 -8.02
CA PHE A 240 47.80 -0.21 -7.61
C PHE A 240 48.01 -1.64 -8.13
N ASP A 241 47.22 -2.13 -9.10
CA ASP A 241 47.18 -3.54 -9.56
C ASP A 241 47.23 -4.52 -8.37
N GLY A 242 46.38 -4.25 -7.36
CA GLY A 242 46.37 -4.91 -6.06
C GLY A 242 45.36 -6.05 -5.94
N GLN A 243 45.01 -6.40 -4.71
CA GLN A 243 44.01 -7.43 -4.39
C GLN A 243 42.92 -6.91 -3.45
N LEU A 244 41.67 -7.24 -3.74
CA LEU A 244 40.47 -6.93 -2.98
C LEU A 244 39.91 -8.20 -2.32
N ILE A 245 40.04 -8.29 -1.00
CA ILE A 245 39.41 -9.34 -0.19
C ILE A 245 38.01 -8.89 0.24
N MET A 246 36.99 -9.70 -0.06
CA MET A 246 35.68 -9.62 0.58
C MET A 246 35.62 -10.61 1.72
N ARG A 247 35.71 -10.13 2.97
CA ARG A 247 35.59 -10.96 4.16
C ARG A 247 34.27 -10.72 4.87
N PHE A 248 33.35 -11.67 4.85
CA PHE A 248 32.14 -11.54 5.66
C PHE A 248 32.49 -11.49 7.16
N ASP A 249 31.90 -10.52 7.86
CA ASP A 249 31.92 -10.48 9.33
C ASP A 249 30.76 -11.32 9.85
N ASP A 250 31.06 -12.60 10.04
CA ASP A 250 30.19 -13.62 10.62
C ASP A 250 30.63 -13.94 12.07
N THR A 251 31.01 -12.91 12.83
CA THR A 251 31.42 -13.05 14.24
C THR A 251 30.25 -13.04 15.22
N ASN A 252 28.98 -13.07 14.78
CA ASN A 252 27.80 -12.82 15.61
C ASN A 252 26.53 -13.54 15.13
N PRO A 253 26.37 -14.86 15.42
CA PRO A 253 25.29 -15.70 14.88
C PRO A 253 23.89 -15.08 14.98
N ALA A 254 23.60 -14.45 16.13
CA ALA A 254 22.32 -13.81 16.44
C ALA A 254 21.90 -12.58 15.58
N LYS A 255 22.67 -12.20 14.56
CA LYS A 255 22.30 -11.16 13.57
C LYS A 255 22.43 -11.59 12.12
N GLU A 256 23.03 -12.75 11.87
CA GLU A 256 23.37 -13.17 10.51
C GLU A 256 22.16 -13.81 9.84
N ASN A 257 22.04 -13.62 8.53
CA ASN A 257 21.04 -14.32 7.73
C ASN A 257 21.64 -14.63 6.35
N ALA A 258 21.56 -15.89 5.93
CA ALA A 258 22.06 -16.36 4.64
C ALA A 258 21.41 -15.61 3.45
N HIS A 259 20.17 -15.14 3.62
CA HIS A 259 19.50 -14.25 2.66
C HIS A 259 20.29 -12.95 2.46
N PHE A 260 20.74 -12.29 3.54
CA PHE A 260 21.52 -11.06 3.45
C PHE A 260 22.90 -11.29 2.86
N GLU A 261 23.53 -12.44 3.09
CA GLU A 261 24.81 -12.78 2.45
C GLU A 261 24.67 -12.89 0.92
N LYS A 262 23.63 -13.61 0.45
CA LYS A 262 23.28 -13.71 -0.98
C LYS A 262 22.97 -12.32 -1.57
N VAL A 263 22.14 -11.54 -0.90
CA VAL A 263 21.79 -10.17 -1.29
C VAL A 263 23.02 -9.26 -1.39
N ILE A 264 23.98 -9.36 -0.46
CA ILE A 264 25.22 -8.57 -0.49
C ILE A 264 26.10 -8.98 -1.68
N LYS A 265 26.18 -10.27 -2.01
CA LYS A 265 26.88 -10.76 -3.22
C LYS A 265 26.24 -10.22 -4.51
N GLU A 266 24.92 -10.16 -4.56
CA GLU A 266 24.16 -9.55 -5.65
C GLU A 266 24.35 -8.02 -5.73
N ASP A 267 24.30 -7.30 -4.60
CA ASP A 267 24.52 -5.84 -4.52
C ASP A 267 25.93 -5.46 -5.00
N LEU A 268 26.96 -6.25 -4.62
CA LEU A 268 28.33 -6.07 -5.09
C LEU A 268 28.47 -6.32 -6.60
N LYS A 269 27.78 -7.35 -7.13
CA LYS A 269 27.70 -7.61 -8.58
C LYS A 269 27.04 -6.44 -9.32
N LEU A 270 25.95 -5.88 -8.79
CA LEU A 270 25.24 -4.72 -9.33
C LEU A 270 26.14 -3.47 -9.36
N LEU A 271 26.94 -3.23 -8.31
CA LEU A 271 27.95 -2.16 -8.27
C LEU A 271 29.15 -2.37 -9.21
N LYS A 272 29.18 -3.45 -10.00
CA LYS A 272 30.30 -3.89 -10.85
C LYS A 272 31.59 -4.15 -10.05
N ILE A 273 31.46 -4.58 -8.79
CA ILE A 273 32.60 -4.90 -7.91
C ILE A 273 33.02 -6.35 -8.13
N LYS A 274 34.31 -6.56 -8.36
CA LYS A 274 34.94 -7.88 -8.51
C LYS A 274 36.00 -8.06 -7.41
N PRO A 275 35.76 -8.93 -6.42
CA PRO A 275 36.78 -9.32 -5.44
C PRO A 275 37.75 -10.33 -6.04
N ASP A 276 39.01 -10.28 -5.59
CA ASP A 276 40.04 -11.27 -5.95
C ASP A 276 40.02 -12.48 -5.00
N LYS A 277 39.54 -12.28 -3.76
CA LYS A 277 39.34 -13.33 -2.75
C LYS A 277 38.03 -13.14 -2.00
N TRP A 278 37.34 -14.23 -1.72
CA TRP A 278 36.30 -14.31 -0.69
C TRP A 278 36.84 -15.02 0.55
N SER A 279 36.43 -14.57 1.73
CA SER A 279 36.65 -15.26 3.01
C SER A 279 35.56 -14.89 4.01
N TYR A 280 35.63 -15.53 5.17
CA TYR A 280 34.74 -15.31 6.30
C TYR A 280 35.60 -15.19 7.56
N SER A 281 35.06 -14.60 8.62
CA SER A 281 35.76 -14.52 9.90
C SER A 281 35.75 -15.87 10.62
N SER A 282 34.72 -16.69 10.39
CA SER A 282 34.64 -18.08 10.87
C SER A 282 35.64 -19.05 10.23
N ASP A 283 36.21 -18.72 9.06
CA ASP A 283 37.33 -19.48 8.47
C ASP A 283 38.58 -19.48 9.40
N HIS A 284 38.65 -18.52 10.34
CA HIS A 284 39.80 -18.29 11.23
C HIS A 284 39.47 -18.49 12.72
N PHE A 285 38.26 -18.95 13.09
CA PHE A 285 37.85 -19.07 14.50
C PHE A 285 38.80 -19.92 15.36
N GLU A 286 39.32 -21.03 14.82
CA GLU A 286 40.28 -21.89 15.52
C GLU A 286 41.56 -21.14 15.92
N ILE A 287 42.08 -20.29 15.01
CA ILE A 287 43.28 -19.47 15.23
C ILE A 287 42.98 -18.34 16.22
N LEU A 288 41.77 -17.74 16.15
CA LEU A 288 41.34 -16.70 17.08
C LEU A 288 41.16 -17.23 18.51
N LEU A 289 40.70 -18.48 18.68
CA LEU A 289 40.63 -19.16 19.97
C LEU A 289 42.02 -19.43 20.56
N GLN A 290 42.97 -19.86 19.72
CA GLN A 290 44.37 -20.05 20.11
C GLN A 290 45.00 -18.74 20.59
N TYR A 291 44.82 -17.64 19.86
CA TYR A 291 45.32 -16.32 20.28
C TYR A 291 44.61 -15.76 21.53
N CYS A 292 43.31 -15.99 21.71
CA CYS A 292 42.61 -15.66 22.95
C CYS A 292 43.22 -16.42 24.15
N THR A 293 43.45 -17.72 23.98
CA THR A 293 44.06 -18.60 24.99
C THR A 293 45.51 -18.20 25.29
N GLN A 294 46.27 -17.74 24.28
CA GLN A 294 47.61 -17.18 24.47
C GLN A 294 47.56 -15.91 25.33
N LEU A 295 46.68 -14.95 25.02
CA LEU A 295 46.55 -13.70 25.78
C LEU A 295 46.14 -13.95 27.25
N LEU A 296 45.29 -14.95 27.50
CA LEU A 296 44.92 -15.39 28.85
C LEU A 296 46.11 -16.01 29.61
N ARG A 297 46.92 -16.85 28.95
CA ARG A 297 48.15 -17.43 29.54
C ARG A 297 49.24 -16.40 29.82
N GLU A 298 49.37 -15.40 28.95
CA GLU A 298 50.33 -14.30 29.09
C GLU A 298 49.85 -13.17 30.03
N GLY A 299 48.67 -13.28 30.64
CA GLY A 299 48.09 -12.26 31.52
C GLY A 299 47.66 -10.95 30.81
N LYS A 300 47.67 -10.94 29.47
CA LYS A 300 47.24 -9.84 28.60
C LYS A 300 45.72 -9.79 28.38
N ALA A 301 44.99 -10.80 28.88
CA ALA A 301 43.54 -10.85 28.93
C ALA A 301 43.08 -11.52 30.23
N TYR A 302 41.81 -11.32 30.59
CA TYR A 302 41.14 -11.98 31.73
C TYR A 302 39.68 -12.29 31.40
N VAL A 303 39.09 -13.24 32.13
CA VAL A 303 37.66 -13.53 32.05
C VAL A 303 36.93 -12.72 33.11
N ASP A 304 35.90 -11.98 32.70
CA ASP A 304 35.08 -11.10 33.53
C ASP A 304 33.64 -11.62 33.60
N ASP A 305 33.06 -11.59 34.80
CA ASP A 305 31.73 -12.12 35.14
C ASP A 305 30.74 -11.03 35.58
N LEU A 306 31.06 -9.78 35.25
CA LEU A 306 30.19 -8.62 35.42
C LEU A 306 29.26 -8.49 34.21
N ASP A 307 28.04 -8.02 34.43
CA ASP A 307 27.06 -7.78 33.37
C ASP A 307 27.47 -6.59 32.47
N ALA A 308 26.83 -6.49 31.30
CA ALA A 308 27.16 -5.48 30.29
C ALA A 308 26.89 -4.02 30.72
N GLU A 309 25.98 -3.78 31.66
CA GLU A 309 25.65 -2.44 32.18
C GLU A 309 26.70 -2.02 33.21
N THR A 310 27.01 -2.90 34.17
CA THR A 310 28.09 -2.70 35.14
C THR A 310 29.45 -2.53 34.44
N MET A 311 29.76 -3.36 33.43
CA MET A 311 30.99 -3.20 32.65
C MET A 311 31.03 -1.88 31.86
N ARG A 312 29.89 -1.34 31.40
CA ARG A 312 29.87 -0.02 30.77
C ARG A 312 30.17 1.06 31.81
N LYS A 313 29.49 1.01 32.96
CA LYS A 313 29.67 1.96 34.06
C LYS A 313 31.12 1.98 34.58
N GLU A 314 31.73 0.82 34.84
CA GLU A 314 33.12 0.78 35.32
C GLU A 314 34.12 1.32 34.26
N ARG A 315 33.84 1.15 32.97
CA ARG A 315 34.65 1.75 31.88
C ARG A 315 34.45 3.25 31.76
N GLU A 316 33.26 3.78 32.04
CA GLU A 316 32.99 5.22 32.11
C GLU A 316 33.69 5.84 33.34
N GLU A 317 33.57 5.20 34.52
CA GLU A 317 34.18 5.58 35.81
C GLU A 317 35.70 5.32 35.90
N ARG A 318 36.32 4.68 34.89
CA ARG A 318 37.75 4.27 34.85
C ARG A 318 38.18 3.28 35.95
N LYS A 319 37.23 2.50 36.47
CA LYS A 319 37.43 1.56 37.58
C LYS A 319 37.86 0.17 37.07
N GLU A 320 38.88 -0.43 37.68
CA GLU A 320 39.29 -1.80 37.36
C GLU A 320 38.24 -2.83 37.83
N SER A 321 37.89 -3.78 36.96
CA SER A 321 37.00 -4.90 37.33
C SER A 321 37.63 -5.77 38.40
N ARG A 322 36.78 -6.31 39.30
CA ARG A 322 37.14 -7.32 40.31
C ARG A 322 37.87 -8.54 39.75
N ASN A 323 37.70 -8.84 38.46
CA ASN A 323 38.29 -9.99 37.79
C ASN A 323 39.63 -9.69 37.10
N ARG A 324 40.03 -8.42 36.96
CA ARG A 324 41.21 -8.00 36.19
C ARG A 324 42.52 -8.62 36.68
N ASN A 325 42.56 -9.04 37.94
CA ASN A 325 43.71 -9.68 38.59
C ASN A 325 43.43 -11.14 39.01
N ASN A 326 42.49 -11.81 38.34
CA ASN A 326 42.32 -13.27 38.41
C ASN A 326 43.63 -13.99 38.02
N SER A 327 43.93 -15.12 38.68
CA SER A 327 45.08 -15.96 38.32
C SER A 327 44.92 -16.61 36.94
N MET A 328 46.02 -17.09 36.37
CA MET A 328 46.02 -17.75 35.06
C MET A 328 45.07 -18.96 35.06
N GLU A 329 45.11 -19.76 36.12
CA GLU A 329 44.32 -20.99 36.29
C GLU A 329 42.82 -20.66 36.44
N LYS A 330 42.47 -19.61 37.19
CA LYS A 330 41.08 -19.14 37.31
C LYS A 330 40.56 -18.62 35.97
N ASN A 331 41.36 -17.86 35.24
CA ASN A 331 41.00 -17.36 33.91
C ASN A 331 40.84 -18.50 32.89
N LEU A 332 41.75 -19.48 32.88
CA LEU A 332 41.65 -20.65 31.99
C LEU A 332 40.42 -21.51 32.32
N LYS A 333 40.14 -21.78 33.59
CA LYS A 333 38.93 -22.53 33.97
C LYS A 333 37.64 -21.81 33.55
N LEU A 334 37.54 -20.49 33.75
CA LEU A 334 36.36 -19.73 33.29
C LEU A 334 36.29 -19.68 31.75
N TRP A 335 37.42 -19.72 31.05
CA TRP A 335 37.47 -19.80 29.58
C TRP A 335 37.07 -21.17 29.04
N GLU A 336 37.30 -22.26 29.79
CA GLU A 336 36.75 -23.60 29.49
C GLU A 336 35.23 -23.63 29.68
N GLU A 337 34.71 -23.11 30.82
CA GLU A 337 33.27 -22.95 31.06
C GLU A 337 32.57 -22.15 29.94
N MET A 338 33.19 -21.05 29.51
CA MET A 338 32.75 -20.26 28.35
C MET A 338 32.71 -21.09 27.07
N GLN A 339 33.80 -21.79 26.71
CA GLN A 339 33.91 -22.57 25.47
C GLN A 339 32.90 -23.73 25.41
N CYS A 340 32.62 -24.37 26.56
CA CYS A 340 31.56 -25.38 26.70
C CYS A 340 30.14 -24.79 26.63
N GLY A 341 29.99 -23.46 26.70
CA GLY A 341 28.69 -22.79 26.73
C GLY A 341 27.87 -23.09 27.98
N SER A 342 28.53 -23.40 29.11
CA SER A 342 27.83 -23.71 30.37
C SER A 342 27.04 -22.49 30.87
N THR A 343 26.08 -22.69 31.78
CA THR A 343 25.32 -21.58 32.38
C THR A 343 26.25 -20.53 32.99
N ARG A 344 27.38 -20.96 33.57
CA ARG A 344 28.40 -20.07 34.12
C ARG A 344 29.25 -19.41 33.02
N GLY A 345 29.54 -20.12 31.93
CA GLY A 345 30.18 -19.58 30.74
C GLY A 345 29.35 -18.51 30.04
N GLN A 346 28.02 -18.61 30.06
CA GLN A 346 27.10 -17.64 29.47
C GLN A 346 27.10 -16.28 30.18
N GLU A 347 27.36 -16.27 31.49
CA GLU A 347 27.53 -15.05 32.30
C GLU A 347 28.87 -14.33 32.03
N CYS A 348 29.82 -14.98 31.36
CA CYS A 348 31.20 -14.53 31.27
C CYS A 348 31.56 -13.92 29.89
N CYS A 349 32.52 -12.99 29.88
CA CYS A 349 33.17 -12.50 28.68
C CYS A 349 34.69 -12.41 28.87
N VAL A 350 35.47 -12.42 27.79
CA VAL A 350 36.92 -12.17 27.86
C VAL A 350 37.20 -10.72 27.55
N ARG A 351 38.00 -10.04 28.39
CA ARG A 351 38.46 -8.66 28.21
C ARG A 351 39.97 -8.64 28.03
N LEU A 352 40.47 -7.76 27.14
CA LEU A 352 41.90 -7.44 27.12
C LEU A 352 42.28 -6.67 28.38
N LYS A 353 43.51 -6.86 28.84
CA LYS A 353 44.13 -6.08 29.91
C LYS A 353 45.03 -5.03 29.27
N ILE A 354 44.52 -3.80 29.19
CA ILE A 354 45.19 -2.66 28.58
C ILE A 354 45.33 -1.57 29.67
N ASP A 355 44.63 -0.45 29.55
CA ASP A 355 44.74 0.71 30.45
C ASP A 355 43.35 1.25 30.77
N MET A 356 42.84 0.91 31.95
CA MET A 356 41.55 1.43 32.46
C MET A 356 41.58 2.94 32.73
N SER A 357 42.76 3.54 32.94
CA SER A 357 42.90 4.97 33.16
C SER A 357 42.85 5.80 31.87
N ASN A 358 42.94 5.15 30.69
CA ASN A 358 43.19 5.83 29.42
C ASN A 358 42.11 6.88 29.06
N ASN A 359 42.51 7.96 28.38
CA ASN A 359 41.54 8.92 27.86
C ASN A 359 40.74 8.35 26.67
N ASN A 360 41.33 7.48 25.85
CA ASN A 360 40.63 6.74 24.80
C ASN A 360 39.82 5.57 25.42
N GLY A 361 38.48 5.66 25.36
CA GLY A 361 37.58 4.64 25.92
C GLY A 361 37.67 3.25 25.27
N ALA A 362 38.20 3.16 24.04
CA ALA A 362 38.45 1.87 23.38
C ALA A 362 39.60 1.08 24.04
N LEU A 363 40.53 1.77 24.71
CA LEU A 363 41.67 1.17 25.41
C LEU A 363 41.38 0.79 26.87
N ARG A 364 40.18 1.10 27.40
CA ARG A 364 39.76 0.71 28.76
C ARG A 364 39.24 -0.72 28.77
N ASP A 365 40.16 -1.69 28.83
CA ASP A 365 39.92 -3.14 28.89
C ASP A 365 38.69 -3.63 28.08
N PRO A 366 38.75 -3.57 26.74
CA PRO A 366 37.63 -3.92 25.88
C PRO A 366 37.39 -5.43 25.82
N THR A 367 36.12 -5.83 25.71
CA THR A 367 35.69 -7.21 25.47
C THR A 367 36.16 -7.72 24.10
N ILE A 368 36.77 -8.89 24.08
CA ILE A 368 37.28 -9.58 22.87
C ILE A 368 36.56 -10.88 22.54
N TYR A 369 35.92 -11.55 23.51
CA TYR A 369 35.10 -12.73 23.29
C TYR A 369 33.85 -12.69 24.18
N ARG A 370 32.74 -13.27 23.67
CA ARG A 370 31.47 -13.43 24.37
C ARG A 370 30.93 -14.84 24.17
N CYS A 371 30.25 -15.39 25.17
CA CYS A 371 29.48 -16.62 24.98
C CYS A 371 28.18 -16.31 24.20
N LYS A 372 27.81 -17.20 23.27
CA LYS A 372 26.54 -17.20 22.53
C LYS A 372 26.15 -18.64 22.21
N ILE A 373 24.90 -18.99 22.47
CA ILE A 373 24.38 -20.36 22.30
C ILE A 373 23.79 -20.53 20.89
N GLU A 374 23.37 -19.42 20.27
CA GLU A 374 22.74 -19.35 18.95
C GLU A 374 23.59 -20.04 17.88
N GLU A 375 22.95 -20.83 17.01
CA GLU A 375 23.64 -21.57 15.95
C GLU A 375 24.24 -20.62 14.90
N HIS A 376 25.48 -20.90 14.49
CA HIS A 376 26.21 -20.08 13.51
C HIS A 376 26.17 -20.69 12.11
N ILE A 377 25.78 -19.88 11.12
CA ILE A 377 25.37 -20.31 9.78
C ILE A 377 26.39 -21.22 9.09
N ARG A 378 27.71 -20.99 9.29
CA ARG A 378 28.77 -21.76 8.62
C ARG A 378 29.44 -22.83 9.48
N THR A 379 29.25 -22.84 10.80
CA THR A 379 29.92 -23.79 11.72
C THR A 379 28.95 -24.58 12.59
N GLY A 380 27.64 -24.40 12.37
CA GLY A 380 26.58 -24.93 13.21
C GLY A 380 26.82 -24.63 14.69
N ASN A 381 26.70 -25.67 15.50
CA ASN A 381 26.90 -25.65 16.94
C ASN A 381 28.36 -25.89 17.41
N LYS A 382 29.38 -25.93 16.51
CA LYS A 382 30.78 -26.26 16.86
C LYS A 382 31.38 -25.36 17.96
N TYR A 383 31.01 -24.09 17.99
CA TYR A 383 31.54 -23.10 18.92
C TYR A 383 30.42 -22.49 19.75
N LYS A 384 30.71 -22.16 21.02
CA LYS A 384 29.80 -21.41 21.91
C LYS A 384 30.39 -20.08 22.41
N VAL A 385 31.59 -19.75 21.96
CA VAL A 385 32.23 -18.45 22.18
C VAL A 385 32.60 -17.83 20.85
N TYR A 386 32.30 -16.55 20.71
CA TYR A 386 32.47 -15.81 19.45
C TYR A 386 33.29 -14.53 19.69
N PRO A 387 34.31 -14.27 18.85
CA PRO A 387 35.16 -13.09 18.99
C PRO A 387 34.36 -11.81 18.71
N THR A 388 34.79 -10.66 19.24
CA THR A 388 34.30 -9.36 18.78
C THR A 388 34.97 -8.99 17.46
N TYR A 389 34.28 -8.22 16.61
CA TYR A 389 34.87 -7.66 15.39
C TYR A 389 36.20 -6.96 15.68
N ASP A 390 36.29 -6.18 16.76
CA ASP A 390 37.50 -5.43 17.11
C ASP A 390 38.70 -6.31 17.51
N PHE A 391 38.47 -7.59 17.86
CA PHE A 391 39.52 -8.60 18.04
C PHE A 391 39.80 -9.38 16.75
N ALA A 392 38.76 -9.90 16.09
CA ALA A 392 38.90 -10.71 14.88
C ALA A 392 39.50 -9.91 13.71
N CYS A 393 39.10 -8.64 13.56
CA CYS A 393 39.54 -7.77 12.47
C CYS A 393 41.07 -7.64 12.37
N PRO A 394 41.81 -7.13 13.37
CA PRO A 394 43.28 -6.99 13.28
C PRO A 394 44.01 -8.32 13.07
N VAL A 395 43.57 -9.38 13.75
CA VAL A 395 44.22 -10.69 13.65
C VAL A 395 44.08 -11.27 12.24
N ILE A 396 42.87 -11.32 11.71
CA ILE A 396 42.63 -11.86 10.36
C ILE A 396 43.27 -10.95 9.30
N ASP A 397 43.28 -9.62 9.48
CA ASP A 397 43.94 -8.71 8.53
C ASP A 397 45.46 -8.91 8.47
N SER A 398 46.10 -9.29 9.59
CA SER A 398 47.49 -9.75 9.58
C SER A 398 47.65 -11.04 8.76
N ILE A 399 46.85 -12.08 9.08
CA ILE A 399 46.90 -13.43 8.49
C ILE A 399 46.64 -13.40 6.98
N GLU A 400 45.62 -12.65 6.53
CA GLU A 400 45.21 -12.58 5.12
C GLU A 400 46.08 -11.65 4.26
N GLY A 401 47.20 -11.16 4.78
CA GLY A 401 48.13 -10.32 4.01
C GLY A 401 47.64 -8.89 3.76
N VAL A 402 46.53 -8.45 4.36
CA VAL A 402 45.95 -7.10 4.18
C VAL A 402 47.01 -6.05 4.51
N THR A 403 47.39 -5.27 3.50
CA THR A 403 48.43 -4.23 3.63
C THR A 403 47.86 -2.91 4.11
N HIS A 404 46.65 -2.58 3.64
CA HIS A 404 45.99 -1.31 3.91
C HIS A 404 44.55 -1.59 4.37
N ALA A 405 44.25 -1.23 5.62
CA ALA A 405 42.94 -1.43 6.23
C ALA A 405 42.11 -0.14 6.11
N LEU A 406 41.28 -0.06 5.06
CA LEU A 406 40.42 1.10 4.84
C LEU A 406 39.17 1.02 5.73
N ARG A 407 38.96 2.03 6.58
CA ARG A 407 37.80 2.11 7.49
C ARG A 407 37.26 3.54 7.62
N THR A 408 36.04 3.69 8.13
CA THR A 408 35.46 5.02 8.38
C THR A 408 36.05 5.67 9.63
N THR A 409 36.07 7.01 9.66
CA THR A 409 36.58 7.82 10.79
C THR A 409 35.83 7.61 12.12
N GLU A 410 34.66 6.97 12.10
CA GLU A 410 33.94 6.56 13.33
C GLU A 410 34.63 5.42 14.10
N TYR A 411 35.63 4.78 13.48
CA TYR A 411 36.47 3.76 14.13
C TYR A 411 37.83 4.29 14.60
N THR A 412 38.13 5.59 14.44
CA THR A 412 39.49 6.10 14.72
C THR A 412 39.94 5.91 16.16
N ASP A 413 39.04 6.01 17.14
CA ASP A 413 39.32 5.68 18.54
C ASP A 413 39.74 4.20 18.72
N ARG A 414 39.35 3.31 17.79
CA ARG A 414 39.73 1.89 17.77
C ARG A 414 40.93 1.60 16.87
N ASP A 415 41.61 2.62 16.33
CA ASP A 415 42.86 2.43 15.59
C ASP A 415 43.98 2.00 16.56
N ASP A 416 44.05 2.62 17.76
CA ASP A 416 44.98 2.21 18.83
C ASP A 416 44.69 0.79 19.34
N GLN A 417 43.42 0.43 19.52
CA GLN A 417 43.01 -0.91 19.95
C GLN A 417 43.43 -1.98 18.93
N TYR A 418 43.24 -1.70 17.63
CA TYR A 418 43.67 -2.55 16.52
C TYR A 418 45.20 -2.74 16.52
N ASN A 419 45.95 -1.64 16.69
CA ASN A 419 47.41 -1.67 16.80
C ASN A 419 47.89 -2.48 18.02
N PHE A 420 47.20 -2.33 19.16
CA PHE A 420 47.50 -3.07 20.39
C PHE A 420 47.30 -4.58 20.20
N VAL A 421 46.20 -5.02 19.58
CA VAL A 421 45.96 -6.46 19.33
C VAL A 421 47.04 -7.06 18.45
N CYS A 422 47.45 -6.38 17.37
CA CYS A 422 48.57 -6.86 16.55
C CYS A 422 49.87 -6.95 17.35
N SER A 423 50.22 -5.90 18.11
CA SER A 423 51.48 -5.84 18.88
C SER A 423 51.51 -6.85 20.03
N ALA A 424 50.39 -7.03 20.73
CA ALA A 424 50.24 -7.98 21.83
C ALA A 424 50.43 -9.44 21.40
N LEU A 425 50.10 -9.76 20.15
CA LEU A 425 50.19 -11.09 19.54
C LEU A 425 51.42 -11.29 18.64
N GLY A 426 52.30 -10.29 18.51
CA GLY A 426 53.47 -10.35 17.63
C GLY A 426 53.14 -10.37 16.13
N LEU A 427 51.96 -9.91 15.74
CA LEU A 427 51.45 -9.95 14.37
C LEU A 427 51.92 -8.77 13.52
N ARG A 428 52.01 -9.00 12.20
CA ARG A 428 52.27 -7.94 11.21
C ARG A 428 51.17 -6.89 11.29
N LEU A 429 51.52 -5.61 11.34
CA LEU A 429 50.57 -4.50 11.42
C LEU A 429 50.11 -4.01 10.03
N PRO A 430 48.81 -4.12 9.67
CA PRO A 430 48.24 -3.46 8.50
C PRO A 430 48.20 -1.93 8.66
N ARG A 431 48.41 -1.18 7.58
CA ARG A 431 48.34 0.29 7.61
C ARG A 431 46.89 0.75 7.56
N ILE A 432 46.37 1.25 8.68
CA ILE A 432 45.01 1.80 8.73
C ILE A 432 44.95 3.10 7.90
N TRP A 433 43.89 3.25 7.11
CA TRP A 433 43.58 4.50 6.42
C TRP A 433 42.10 4.87 6.60
N SER A 434 41.88 5.93 7.39
CA SER A 434 40.55 6.39 7.78
C SER A 434 39.97 7.41 6.78
N PHE A 435 38.71 7.23 6.37
CA PHE A 435 37.95 8.12 5.48
C PHE A 435 36.59 8.52 6.08
N ALA A 436 36.01 9.65 5.65
CA ALA A 436 34.76 10.15 6.19
C ALA A 436 33.56 9.22 5.90
N ARG A 437 32.77 8.92 6.94
CA ARG A 437 31.42 8.36 6.81
C ARG A 437 30.57 9.26 5.91
N LEU A 438 29.78 8.64 5.04
CA LEU A 438 28.83 9.33 4.18
C LEU A 438 27.49 9.50 4.91
N ASN A 439 27.10 10.75 5.16
CA ASN A 439 25.78 11.13 5.66
C ASN A 439 25.04 11.90 4.56
N MET A 440 23.76 11.59 4.36
CA MET A 440 22.88 12.28 3.41
C MET A 440 21.77 13.00 4.19
N THR A 441 21.22 14.09 3.64
CA THR A 441 20.04 14.75 4.21
C THR A 441 18.77 13.94 3.96
N HIS A 442 17.69 14.26 4.68
CA HIS A 442 16.33 13.73 4.46
C HIS A 442 16.24 12.19 4.42
N THR A 443 17.11 11.49 5.17
CA THR A 443 17.15 10.02 5.21
C THR A 443 17.78 9.50 6.52
N VAL A 444 17.72 8.18 6.75
CA VAL A 444 18.35 7.51 7.90
C VAL A 444 19.41 6.49 7.47
N MET A 445 20.68 6.78 7.76
CA MET A 445 21.84 5.97 7.37
C MET A 445 22.18 4.83 8.36
N SER A 446 21.19 4.24 9.03
CA SER A 446 21.40 3.18 10.04
C SER A 446 20.61 1.94 9.67
N LYS A 447 21.27 0.77 9.54
CA LYS A 447 20.58 -0.51 9.23
C LYS A 447 19.34 -0.71 10.12
N ARG A 448 19.45 -0.54 11.45
CA ARG A 448 18.31 -0.66 12.38
C ARG A 448 17.13 0.27 12.08
N LYS A 449 17.39 1.50 11.60
CA LYS A 449 16.33 2.46 11.23
C LYS A 449 15.72 2.14 9.86
N LEU A 450 16.50 1.57 8.96
CA LEU A 450 16.03 1.07 7.66
C LEU A 450 15.18 -0.20 7.81
N THR A 451 15.61 -1.13 8.67
CA THR A 451 14.83 -2.29 9.11
C THR A 451 13.46 -1.86 9.62
N TRP A 452 13.42 -0.94 10.59
CA TRP A 452 12.16 -0.41 11.13
C TRP A 452 11.23 0.20 10.08
N LEU A 453 11.75 0.97 9.09
CA LEU A 453 10.92 1.52 8.02
C LEU A 453 10.27 0.43 7.14
N VAL A 454 10.97 -0.69 6.90
CA VAL A 454 10.46 -1.83 6.11
C VAL A 454 9.48 -2.66 6.93
N ASP A 455 9.84 -3.00 8.17
CA ASP A 455 9.05 -3.86 9.05
C ASP A 455 7.72 -3.19 9.47
N GLU A 456 7.68 -1.86 9.51
CA GLU A 456 6.48 -1.05 9.81
C GLU A 456 5.79 -0.56 8.52
N HIS A 457 6.11 -1.15 7.35
CA HIS A 457 5.45 -0.96 6.05
C HIS A 457 5.39 0.47 5.47
N TYR A 458 6.17 1.44 5.98
CA TYR A 458 6.28 2.78 5.39
C TYR A 458 6.93 2.77 3.98
N VAL A 459 7.66 1.70 3.66
CA VAL A 459 8.32 1.45 2.37
C VAL A 459 8.00 0.06 1.82
N ASP A 460 8.01 -0.08 0.50
CA ASP A 460 7.57 -1.30 -0.21
C ASP A 460 8.55 -2.48 0.00
N GLY A 461 9.77 -2.19 0.44
CA GLY A 461 10.81 -3.17 0.71
C GLY A 461 12.19 -2.52 0.80
N TRP A 462 13.22 -3.35 0.88
CA TRP A 462 14.62 -2.90 0.94
C TRP A 462 15.14 -2.29 -0.38
N ASP A 463 14.40 -2.44 -1.48
CA ASP A 463 14.66 -1.83 -2.78
C ASP A 463 13.74 -0.63 -3.11
N ASP A 464 12.96 -0.14 -2.13
CA ASP A 464 12.13 1.06 -2.29
C ASP A 464 13.01 2.28 -2.71
N PRO A 465 12.65 3.00 -3.78
CA PRO A 465 13.40 4.16 -4.27
C PRO A 465 13.70 5.26 -3.25
N ARG A 466 12.94 5.37 -2.16
CA ARG A 466 13.17 6.35 -1.07
C ARG A 466 14.26 5.94 -0.09
N LEU A 467 14.67 4.66 -0.08
CA LEU A 467 15.72 4.17 0.81
C LEU A 467 17.13 4.43 0.25
N PRO A 468 18.12 4.74 1.12
CA PRO A 468 19.53 4.89 0.74
C PRO A 468 20.24 3.54 0.48
N THR A 469 19.49 2.46 0.25
CA THR A 469 20.01 1.13 -0.07
C THR A 469 20.58 1.10 -1.48
N VAL A 470 21.49 0.16 -1.78
CA VAL A 470 22.06 0.00 -3.13
C VAL A 470 20.96 -0.31 -4.15
N ARG A 471 19.98 -1.15 -3.80
CA ARG A 471 18.85 -1.45 -4.69
C ARG A 471 17.91 -0.25 -4.85
N GLY A 472 17.53 0.41 -3.75
CA GLY A 472 16.66 1.59 -3.78
C GLY A 472 17.20 2.70 -4.67
N ILE A 473 18.44 3.14 -4.47
CA ILE A 473 19.02 4.22 -5.28
C ILE A 473 19.19 3.82 -6.76
N MET A 474 19.56 2.56 -7.06
CA MET A 474 19.69 2.07 -8.44
C MET A 474 18.33 2.01 -9.14
N ARG A 475 17.28 1.58 -8.43
CA ARG A 475 15.90 1.53 -8.91
C ARG A 475 15.24 2.90 -9.03
N HIS A 476 15.70 3.89 -8.25
CA HIS A 476 15.47 5.32 -8.46
C HIS A 476 16.30 5.90 -9.63
N GLY A 477 17.00 5.05 -10.39
CA GLY A 477 17.73 5.42 -11.61
C GLY A 477 19.14 5.97 -11.40
N LEU A 478 19.74 5.82 -10.21
CA LEU A 478 21.15 6.14 -10.01
C LEU A 478 22.04 5.13 -10.74
N THR A 479 22.74 5.56 -11.77
CA THR A 479 23.69 4.71 -12.50
C THR A 479 24.93 4.40 -11.63
N VAL A 480 25.45 3.17 -11.78
CA VAL A 480 26.72 2.74 -11.15
C VAL A 480 27.86 3.72 -11.45
N ASP A 481 27.93 4.22 -12.68
CA ASP A 481 29.01 5.08 -13.12
C ASP A 481 28.83 6.54 -12.64
N GLY A 482 27.59 7.00 -12.44
CA GLY A 482 27.29 8.25 -11.72
C GLY A 482 27.63 8.16 -10.23
N LEU A 483 27.30 7.05 -9.57
CA LEU A 483 27.70 6.75 -8.19
C LEU A 483 29.24 6.67 -8.03
N LYS A 484 29.94 6.02 -8.97
CA LYS A 484 31.41 5.98 -9.01
C LYS A 484 32.00 7.38 -9.16
N GLN A 485 31.52 8.20 -10.09
CA GLN A 485 31.99 9.59 -10.25
C GLN A 485 31.75 10.44 -8.99
N PHE A 486 30.60 10.28 -8.32
CA PHE A 486 30.32 10.96 -7.06
C PHE A 486 31.29 10.54 -5.94
N ILE A 487 31.56 9.23 -5.79
CA ILE A 487 32.50 8.71 -4.79
C ILE A 487 33.94 9.15 -5.09
N VAL A 488 34.35 9.17 -6.37
CA VAL A 488 35.63 9.73 -6.84
C VAL A 488 35.76 11.21 -6.48
N ALA A 489 34.71 12.01 -6.71
CA ALA A 489 34.71 13.44 -6.36
C ALA A 489 34.73 13.69 -4.84
N GLN A 490 34.18 12.78 -4.02
CA GLN A 490 34.33 12.81 -2.57
C GLN A 490 35.73 12.38 -2.09
N GLY A 491 36.38 11.48 -2.84
CA GLY A 491 37.75 11.03 -2.64
C GLY A 491 38.02 10.53 -1.21
N GLY A 492 39.25 10.76 -0.76
CA GLY A 492 39.74 10.36 0.57
C GLY A 492 39.49 11.38 1.69
N SER A 493 38.50 12.26 1.56
CA SER A 493 38.20 13.26 2.61
C SER A 493 37.93 12.60 3.96
N ARG A 494 38.52 13.14 5.03
CA ARG A 494 38.28 12.76 6.44
C ARG A 494 37.21 13.59 7.13
N SER A 495 36.75 14.68 6.50
CA SER A 495 35.69 15.53 7.07
C SER A 495 34.34 14.85 6.90
N VAL A 496 33.67 14.51 8.00
CA VAL A 496 32.28 14.01 7.97
C VAL A 496 31.35 15.17 7.65
N VAL A 497 30.76 15.15 6.46
CA VAL A 497 29.85 16.18 5.95
C VAL A 497 28.53 15.52 5.58
N THR A 498 27.42 16.05 6.07
CA THR A 498 26.08 15.69 5.61
C THR A 498 25.82 16.37 4.27
N MET A 499 25.35 15.63 3.26
CA MET A 499 25.20 16.13 1.90
C MET A 499 23.78 16.02 1.34
N GLU A 500 23.40 17.01 0.56
CA GLU A 500 22.18 16.98 -0.24
C GLU A 500 22.24 15.92 -1.35
N TRP A 501 21.13 15.22 -1.54
CA TRP A 501 20.91 14.30 -2.65
C TRP A 501 21.10 14.95 -4.03
N ASP A 502 20.78 16.25 -4.16
CA ASP A 502 21.02 17.06 -5.36
C ASP A 502 22.43 16.85 -5.95
N LYS A 503 23.45 16.70 -5.09
CA LYS A 503 24.84 16.54 -5.53
C LYS A 503 25.06 15.23 -6.27
N ILE A 504 24.55 14.10 -5.77
CA ILE A 504 24.75 12.81 -6.42
C ILE A 504 23.88 12.70 -7.68
N TRP A 505 22.67 13.26 -7.65
CA TRP A 505 21.80 13.36 -8.81
C TRP A 505 22.39 14.23 -9.93
N ALA A 506 23.08 15.33 -9.59
CA ALA A 506 23.84 16.13 -10.56
C ALA A 506 25.04 15.39 -11.17
N PHE A 507 25.64 14.40 -10.50
CA PHE A 507 26.61 13.50 -11.13
C PHE A 507 25.92 12.48 -12.05
N ASN A 508 24.81 11.89 -11.61
CA ASN A 508 24.02 10.96 -12.43
C ASN A 508 23.56 11.60 -13.75
N LYS A 509 23.07 12.85 -13.69
CA LYS A 509 22.65 13.63 -14.86
C LYS A 509 23.73 13.75 -15.95
N LYS A 510 25.01 13.88 -15.56
CA LYS A 510 26.16 13.93 -16.49
C LYS A 510 26.34 12.62 -17.27
N VAL A 511 25.96 11.50 -16.67
CA VAL A 511 26.04 10.16 -17.27
C VAL A 511 24.82 9.88 -18.17
N ILE A 512 23.61 10.26 -17.74
CA ILE A 512 22.36 9.92 -18.47
C ILE A 512 21.99 10.90 -19.60
N ASP A 513 22.21 12.22 -19.47
CA ASP A 513 21.88 13.19 -20.54
C ASP A 513 22.58 12.99 -21.91
N PRO A 514 23.81 12.43 -22.02
CA PRO A 514 24.38 12.09 -23.33
C PRO A 514 23.74 10.86 -24.00
N VAL A 515 23.06 9.96 -23.25
CA VAL A 515 22.62 8.65 -23.77
C VAL A 515 21.10 8.41 -23.73
N ALA A 516 20.37 9.01 -22.79
CA ALA A 516 18.95 8.73 -22.56
C ALA A 516 18.09 9.09 -23.80
N PRO A 517 17.41 8.11 -24.46
CA PRO A 517 16.49 8.38 -25.55
C PRO A 517 15.32 9.26 -25.08
N ARG A 518 14.79 10.10 -25.98
CA ARG A 518 13.82 11.13 -25.65
C ARG A 518 12.48 10.84 -26.32
N TYR A 519 11.42 10.82 -25.51
CA TYR A 519 10.08 10.42 -25.91
C TYR A 519 9.03 11.47 -25.54
N THR A 520 7.87 11.35 -26.17
CA THR A 520 6.69 12.17 -25.98
C THR A 520 5.65 11.42 -25.16
N ALA A 521 5.30 11.99 -24.01
CA ALA A 521 4.08 11.66 -23.29
C ALA A 521 3.41 12.96 -22.83
N LEU A 522 2.08 13.04 -22.86
CA LEU A 522 1.27 14.22 -22.51
C LEU A 522 0.49 13.93 -21.22
N ALA A 523 0.22 14.93 -20.37
CA ALA A 523 -0.59 14.72 -19.17
C ALA A 523 -2.01 14.29 -19.54
N ALA A 524 -2.53 13.24 -18.90
CA ALA A 524 -3.84 12.65 -19.22
C ALA A 524 -5.02 13.44 -18.64
N ASN A 525 -4.77 14.41 -17.75
CA ASN A 525 -5.80 15.30 -17.22
C ASN A 525 -6.38 16.23 -18.30
N ASN A 526 -7.53 16.87 -17.99
CA ASN A 526 -8.45 17.53 -18.93
C ASN A 526 -7.88 18.74 -19.74
N ARG A 527 -6.56 18.94 -19.78
CA ARG A 527 -5.84 19.98 -20.54
C ARG A 527 -5.42 19.50 -21.95
N LEU A 528 -5.79 18.29 -22.39
CA LEU A 528 -5.51 17.76 -23.74
C LEU A 528 -6.39 18.42 -24.83
N VAL A 529 -5.77 19.16 -25.75
CA VAL A 529 -6.46 19.75 -26.91
C VAL A 529 -6.61 18.72 -28.03
N ASN A 530 -7.83 18.24 -28.25
CA ASN A 530 -8.15 17.36 -29.37
C ASN A 530 -8.12 18.14 -30.69
N VAL A 531 -7.22 17.77 -31.62
CA VAL A 531 -7.16 18.31 -32.98
C VAL A 531 -7.81 17.31 -33.93
N ARG A 532 -8.90 17.71 -34.59
CA ARG A 532 -9.52 16.92 -35.66
C ARG A 532 -8.89 17.32 -36.99
N VAL A 533 -8.14 16.42 -37.61
CA VAL A 533 -7.75 16.56 -39.03
C VAL A 533 -8.99 16.33 -39.88
N LEU A 534 -9.24 17.20 -40.86
CA LEU A 534 -10.47 17.20 -41.66
C LEU A 534 -10.32 16.43 -42.98
N ASP A 535 -9.10 16.37 -43.52
CA ASP A 535 -8.79 15.72 -44.78
C ASP A 535 -8.41 14.24 -44.61
N SER A 536 -8.54 13.46 -45.69
CA SER A 536 -8.18 12.04 -45.71
C SER A 536 -6.67 11.84 -45.55
N THR A 537 -6.21 11.57 -44.33
CA THR A 537 -4.81 11.29 -44.02
C THR A 537 -4.45 9.84 -44.31
N ILE A 538 -3.55 9.62 -45.26
CA ILE A 538 -2.77 8.37 -45.33
C ILE A 538 -1.77 8.39 -44.17
N ASP A 539 -1.80 7.37 -43.32
CA ASP A 539 -0.82 7.23 -42.24
C ASP A 539 0.59 7.08 -42.81
N HIS A 540 1.51 7.93 -42.36
CA HIS A 540 2.91 7.92 -42.79
C HIS A 540 3.84 7.71 -41.60
N TRP A 541 4.80 6.80 -41.75
CA TRP A 541 5.77 6.47 -40.72
C TRP A 541 7.12 7.12 -41.06
N LYS A 542 7.78 7.69 -40.05
CA LYS A 542 9.06 8.39 -40.21
C LYS A 542 10.01 8.04 -39.08
N SER A 543 11.14 7.43 -39.41
CA SER A 543 12.21 7.22 -38.45
C SER A 543 12.82 8.57 -38.04
N VAL A 544 12.98 8.78 -36.73
CA VAL A 544 13.55 9.98 -36.11
C VAL A 544 14.58 9.53 -35.07
N SER A 545 15.71 10.23 -34.96
CA SER A 545 16.72 9.86 -33.96
C SER A 545 16.22 10.21 -32.55
N LEU A 546 16.11 9.19 -31.69
CA LEU A 546 15.68 9.29 -30.29
C LEU A 546 16.51 10.30 -29.46
N HIS A 547 17.74 10.64 -29.89
CA HIS A 547 18.55 11.64 -29.21
C HIS A 547 18.86 12.87 -30.08
N PRO A 548 18.33 14.07 -29.72
CA PRO A 548 18.46 15.26 -30.56
C PRO A 548 19.86 15.87 -30.58
N LYS A 549 20.86 15.37 -29.85
CA LYS A 549 22.25 15.79 -30.08
C LYS A 549 22.77 15.36 -31.47
N ASN A 550 22.07 14.46 -32.15
CA ASN A 550 22.35 14.05 -33.53
C ASN A 550 21.88 15.07 -34.59
N ASP A 551 20.72 15.74 -34.41
CA ASP A 551 20.30 16.90 -35.23
C ASP A 551 19.30 17.81 -34.49
N TYR A 552 19.80 18.66 -33.58
CA TYR A 552 18.95 19.51 -32.74
C TYR A 552 18.25 20.64 -33.52
N LYS A 553 18.74 20.99 -34.71
CA LYS A 553 18.29 22.18 -35.45
C LYS A 553 16.95 21.99 -36.17
N LYS A 554 16.48 20.75 -36.30
CA LYS A 554 15.24 20.43 -37.04
C LYS A 554 14.09 19.91 -36.18
N THR A 555 14.26 19.72 -34.86
CA THR A 555 13.15 19.24 -34.02
C THR A 555 12.18 20.37 -33.70
N LEU A 556 11.00 20.35 -34.32
CA LEU A 556 9.88 21.23 -33.99
C LEU A 556 9.50 21.04 -32.50
N LYS A 557 9.21 22.14 -31.78
CA LYS A 557 8.76 22.10 -30.38
C LYS A 557 7.23 21.94 -30.27
N VAL A 558 6.65 20.99 -31.00
CA VAL A 558 5.22 20.68 -30.88
C VAL A 558 5.08 19.19 -30.59
N THR A 559 4.58 18.88 -29.40
CA THR A 559 4.34 17.52 -28.93
C THR A 559 2.87 17.20 -29.08
N TRP A 560 2.51 16.58 -30.20
CA TRP A 560 1.24 15.89 -30.42
C TRP A 560 1.46 14.38 -30.32
N ILE A 561 0.41 13.62 -30.05
CA ILE A 561 0.40 12.15 -30.14
C ILE A 561 -0.88 11.75 -30.87
N ALA A 562 -0.80 10.82 -31.82
CA ALA A 562 -1.97 10.32 -32.52
C ALA A 562 -2.84 9.48 -31.57
N LYS A 563 -4.12 9.84 -31.40
CA LYS A 563 -5.05 9.17 -30.48
C LYS A 563 -5.23 7.67 -30.77
N SER A 564 -4.99 7.25 -32.00
CA SER A 564 -4.99 5.85 -32.46
C SER A 564 -3.76 5.04 -32.03
N SER A 565 -2.71 5.67 -31.49
CA SER A 565 -1.41 5.03 -31.22
C SER A 565 -0.79 5.55 -29.92
N THR A 566 -1.62 5.59 -28.87
CA THR A 566 -1.24 5.99 -27.51
C THR A 566 -1.03 4.77 -26.61
N ILE A 567 -0.07 4.84 -25.67
CA ILE A 567 -0.04 3.93 -24.51
C ILE A 567 -0.34 4.69 -23.20
N PRO A 568 -0.95 4.05 -22.19
CA PRO A 568 -1.03 4.61 -20.84
C PRO A 568 0.34 4.57 -20.16
N VAL A 569 0.74 5.69 -19.54
CA VAL A 569 2.02 5.87 -18.84
C VAL A 569 1.76 6.46 -17.46
N LYS A 570 2.24 5.83 -16.39
CA LYS A 570 2.15 6.36 -15.02
C LYS A 570 3.52 6.83 -14.57
N ILE A 571 3.68 8.14 -14.41
CA ILE A 571 4.89 8.73 -13.84
C ILE A 571 4.79 8.71 -12.31
N VAL A 572 5.89 8.32 -11.65
CA VAL A 572 6.04 8.28 -10.19
C VAL A 572 7.12 9.28 -9.75
N HIS A 573 6.78 10.14 -8.80
CA HIS A 573 7.68 11.07 -8.13
C HIS A 573 7.82 10.66 -6.67
N TYR A 574 9.05 10.35 -6.24
CA TYR A 574 9.36 10.04 -4.84
C TYR A 574 9.92 11.28 -4.13
N ASP A 575 9.19 11.76 -3.13
CA ASP A 575 9.70 12.72 -2.16
C ASP A 575 10.51 11.99 -1.07
N PRO A 576 11.32 12.70 -0.26
CA PRO A 576 12.11 12.04 0.76
C PRO A 576 11.26 11.43 1.88
N ILE A 577 11.61 10.21 2.30
CA ILE A 577 10.93 9.49 3.40
C ILE A 577 11.12 10.14 4.77
N ILE A 578 12.13 11.02 4.95
CA ILE A 578 12.26 11.87 6.14
C ILE A 578 12.08 13.33 5.73
N SER A 579 11.02 13.97 6.26
CA SER A 579 10.68 15.38 6.00
C SER A 579 11.77 16.35 6.48
N LYS A 580 12.46 16.03 7.58
CA LYS A 580 13.51 16.88 8.15
C LYS A 580 14.90 16.62 7.53
N ALA A 581 15.57 17.69 7.10
CA ALA A 581 16.87 17.62 6.42
C ALA A 581 17.97 16.95 7.25
N ILE A 582 18.07 17.27 8.55
CA ILE A 582 19.04 16.68 9.48
C ILE A 582 18.32 16.42 10.81
N ILE A 583 18.46 15.20 11.33
CA ILE A 583 17.89 14.77 12.61
C ILE A 583 18.96 14.94 13.69
N GLY A 584 18.60 15.52 14.84
CA GLY A 584 19.47 15.64 16.00
C GLY A 584 19.83 14.29 16.63
N LYS A 585 20.85 14.25 17.48
CA LYS A 585 21.26 13.01 18.18
C LYS A 585 20.14 12.45 19.05
N ASP A 586 19.45 13.35 19.75
CA ASP A 586 18.51 13.07 20.83
C ASP A 586 17.04 13.23 20.36
N GLU A 587 16.83 13.41 19.06
CA GLU A 587 15.50 13.57 18.45
C GLU A 587 14.93 12.22 18.01
N ASP A 588 13.66 11.95 18.36
CA ASP A 588 12.95 10.79 17.82
C ASP A 588 12.61 11.00 16.34
N TRP A 589 13.50 10.49 15.51
CA TRP A 589 13.43 10.48 14.06
C TRP A 589 12.11 9.98 13.46
N ARG A 590 11.36 9.12 14.17
CA ARG A 590 10.07 8.59 13.71
C ARG A 590 9.04 9.70 13.46
N LYS A 591 9.09 10.77 14.27
CA LYS A 591 8.21 11.96 14.16
C LYS A 591 8.42 12.77 12.88
N TYR A 592 9.40 12.42 12.06
CA TYR A 592 9.71 13.08 10.78
C TYR A 592 9.54 12.16 9.57
N VAL A 593 9.01 10.95 9.73
CA VAL A 593 8.69 10.07 8.60
C VAL A 593 7.55 10.67 7.77
N ASN A 594 7.70 10.68 6.45
CA ASN A 594 6.75 11.29 5.52
C ASN A 594 5.86 10.21 4.87
N PRO A 595 4.59 10.01 5.31
CA PRO A 595 3.69 9.05 4.68
C PRO A 595 3.34 9.44 3.24
N ASN A 596 3.25 10.75 2.95
CA ASN A 596 2.85 11.31 1.66
C ASN A 596 4.04 11.42 0.68
N SER A 597 5.06 10.56 0.82
CA SER A 597 6.33 10.64 0.08
C SER A 597 6.30 10.03 -1.34
N ILE A 598 5.11 9.76 -1.90
CA ILE A 598 4.92 9.23 -3.25
C ILE A 598 3.79 9.99 -3.93
N ASN A 599 4.07 10.56 -5.10
CA ASN A 599 3.11 11.25 -5.95
C ASN A 599 3.04 10.58 -7.33
N TYR A 600 1.84 10.43 -7.87
CA TYR A 600 1.61 9.84 -9.19
C TYR A 600 1.14 10.89 -10.20
N SER A 601 1.39 10.67 -11.48
CA SER A 601 0.87 11.48 -12.57
C SER A 601 0.59 10.61 -13.79
N ASP A 602 -0.66 10.59 -14.22
CA ASP A 602 -1.09 9.83 -15.40
C ASP A 602 -0.82 10.61 -16.69
N LEU A 603 -0.19 9.94 -17.64
CA LEU A 603 0.20 10.45 -18.94
C LEU A 603 -0.26 9.50 -20.06
N VAL A 604 -0.42 10.09 -21.24
CA VAL A 604 -0.67 9.41 -22.52
C VAL A 604 0.64 9.45 -23.30
N GLY A 605 1.28 8.30 -23.50
CA GLY A 605 2.56 8.14 -24.20
C GLY A 605 2.40 7.87 -25.70
N GLU A 606 3.41 8.23 -26.50
CA GLU A 606 3.51 7.81 -27.90
C GLU A 606 3.84 6.31 -28.03
N HIS A 607 3.39 5.66 -29.10
CA HIS A 607 3.49 4.21 -29.29
C HIS A 607 4.90 3.62 -29.05
N ALA A 608 5.97 4.34 -29.44
CA ALA A 608 7.36 3.89 -29.29
C ALA A 608 7.84 3.79 -27.82
N LEU A 609 7.02 4.19 -26.84
CA LEU A 609 7.24 3.91 -25.41
C LEU A 609 6.86 2.47 -25.02
N LYS A 610 6.21 1.70 -25.90
CA LYS A 610 5.92 0.26 -25.73
C LYS A 610 7.21 -0.57 -25.65
N ASP A 611 8.24 -0.14 -26.37
CA ASP A 611 9.50 -0.88 -26.56
C ASP A 611 10.52 -0.63 -25.42
N LEU A 612 10.05 -0.27 -24.21
CA LEU A 612 10.91 0.08 -23.06
C LEU A 612 10.91 -1.00 -21.99
N HIS A 613 12.09 -1.52 -21.68
CA HIS A 613 12.29 -2.58 -20.71
C HIS A 613 12.62 -2.07 -19.32
N LYS A 614 12.39 -2.88 -18.28
CA LYS A 614 12.62 -2.52 -16.88
C LYS A 614 14.10 -2.22 -16.65
N GLY A 615 14.39 -0.99 -16.25
CA GLY A 615 15.74 -0.44 -16.09
C GLY A 615 16.15 0.58 -17.15
N ASP A 616 15.40 0.72 -18.26
CA ASP A 616 15.73 1.70 -19.30
C ASP A 616 15.58 3.15 -18.81
N ILE A 617 16.60 3.98 -19.09
CA ILE A 617 16.65 5.38 -18.66
C ILE A 617 16.20 6.32 -19.80
N VAL A 618 14.97 6.77 -19.61
CA VAL A 618 14.09 7.72 -20.30
C VAL A 618 14.47 9.21 -20.31
N GLN A 619 14.04 10.02 -21.30
CA GLN A 619 13.70 11.43 -21.05
C GLN A 619 12.34 11.85 -21.67
N ILE A 620 11.37 12.18 -20.84
CA ILE A 620 10.01 12.58 -21.26
C ILE A 620 9.93 14.09 -21.52
N GLN A 621 9.42 14.49 -22.69
CA GLN A 621 9.25 15.90 -23.14
C GLN A 621 10.50 16.80 -23.06
N ARG A 622 11.72 16.24 -22.92
CA ARG A 622 12.94 16.97 -22.54
C ARG A 622 12.88 17.68 -21.17
N LYS A 623 11.93 17.30 -20.30
CA LYS A 623 11.75 17.82 -18.94
C LYS A 623 12.39 16.89 -17.91
N ASN A 624 11.77 15.72 -17.72
CA ASN A 624 12.12 14.76 -16.68
C ASN A 624 12.94 13.62 -17.30
N TYR A 625 14.01 13.19 -16.63
CA TYR A 625 14.59 11.88 -16.89
C TYR A 625 13.80 10.87 -16.05
N CYS A 626 13.54 9.69 -16.59
CA CYS A 626 12.82 8.63 -15.87
C CYS A 626 13.53 7.29 -16.04
N ILE A 627 13.33 6.35 -15.13
CA ILE A 627 13.69 4.94 -15.31
C ILE A 627 12.41 4.11 -15.40
N CYS A 628 12.36 3.15 -16.32
CA CYS A 628 11.27 2.19 -16.42
C CYS A 628 11.33 1.21 -15.24
N ASP A 629 10.26 1.17 -14.43
CA ASP A 629 10.11 0.24 -13.31
C ASP A 629 9.04 -0.84 -13.59
N CYS A 630 8.11 -0.59 -14.50
CA CYS A 630 7.21 -1.60 -15.02
C CYS A 630 6.99 -1.33 -16.52
N GLU A 631 7.20 -2.36 -17.33
CA GLU A 631 7.07 -2.32 -18.78
C GLU A 631 5.59 -2.19 -19.17
N TYR A 632 5.30 -1.60 -20.33
CA TYR A 632 3.93 -1.62 -20.85
C TYR A 632 3.58 -3.02 -21.32
N ALA A 633 2.50 -3.59 -20.80
CA ALA A 633 1.87 -4.76 -21.39
C ALA A 633 0.48 -4.41 -21.91
N GLU A 634 0.13 -4.99 -23.06
CA GLU A 634 -1.21 -4.87 -23.64
C GLU A 634 -2.24 -5.57 -22.75
N LYS A 635 -3.53 -5.39 -23.08
CA LYS A 635 -4.64 -5.99 -22.32
C LYS A 635 -4.43 -7.49 -22.17
N SER A 636 -4.05 -7.94 -20.97
CA SER A 636 -3.91 -9.37 -20.70
C SER A 636 -5.30 -10.01 -20.75
N GLU A 637 -5.44 -11.09 -21.51
CA GLU A 637 -6.72 -11.78 -21.80
C GLU A 637 -7.45 -12.22 -20.51
N LEU A 638 -6.69 -12.56 -19.47
CA LEU A 638 -7.19 -12.94 -18.14
C LEU A 638 -7.75 -11.77 -17.32
N SER A 639 -7.48 -10.53 -17.74
CA SER A 639 -7.55 -9.33 -16.90
C SER A 639 -8.28 -8.14 -17.54
N GLY A 640 -8.43 -8.15 -18.88
CA GLY A 640 -9.11 -7.11 -19.66
C GLY A 640 -8.37 -5.77 -19.79
N VAL A 641 -7.26 -5.55 -19.07
CA VAL A 641 -6.66 -4.22 -18.86
C VAL A 641 -5.18 -4.20 -19.23
N ALA A 642 -4.77 -3.12 -19.88
CA ALA A 642 -3.37 -2.90 -20.22
C ALA A 642 -2.61 -2.37 -19.00
N ILE A 643 -1.44 -2.94 -18.75
CA ILE A 643 -0.54 -2.51 -17.67
C ILE A 643 0.13 -1.22 -18.12
N PRO A 644 -0.04 -0.09 -17.40
CA PRO A 644 0.57 1.17 -17.79
C PRO A 644 2.09 1.11 -17.63
N LEU A 645 2.83 1.74 -18.55
CA LEU A 645 4.27 1.93 -18.40
C LEU A 645 4.55 2.74 -17.13
N VAL A 646 5.21 2.16 -16.13
CA VAL A 646 5.54 2.86 -14.87
C VAL A 646 6.93 3.46 -14.97
N LEU A 647 7.00 4.79 -14.93
CA LEU A 647 8.23 5.57 -15.08
C LEU A 647 8.55 6.33 -13.79
N ILE A 648 9.59 5.91 -13.07
CA ILE A 648 10.09 6.62 -11.88
C ILE A 648 10.93 7.82 -12.33
N VAL A 649 10.61 9.03 -11.88
CA VAL A 649 11.40 10.23 -12.20
C VAL A 649 12.73 10.19 -11.47
N ILE A 650 13.81 10.27 -12.24
CA ILE A 650 15.18 10.39 -11.74
C ILE A 650 15.43 11.87 -11.42
N PRO A 651 15.74 12.24 -10.17
CA PRO A 651 16.06 13.62 -9.84
C PRO A 651 17.31 14.08 -10.60
N ASP A 652 17.33 15.35 -10.98
CA ASP A 652 18.31 15.90 -11.93
C ASP A 652 19.37 16.80 -11.24
N GLY A 653 19.28 16.94 -9.92
CA GLY A 653 20.14 17.83 -9.11
C GLY A 653 19.80 19.32 -9.23
N SER A 654 18.64 19.69 -9.80
CA SER A 654 18.16 21.07 -9.83
C SER A 654 17.09 21.33 -8.77
N LYS A 655 17.20 22.48 -8.08
CA LYS A 655 16.22 22.93 -7.07
C LYS A 655 14.81 23.21 -7.62
N SER A 656 14.63 23.18 -8.94
CA SER A 656 13.31 23.25 -9.60
C SER A 656 12.49 21.98 -9.44
N THR A 657 13.15 20.82 -9.34
CA THR A 657 12.48 19.52 -9.26
C THR A 657 11.69 19.37 -7.95
N ALA A 658 12.19 19.98 -6.87
CA ALA A 658 11.52 20.10 -5.57
C ALA A 658 10.52 21.28 -5.45
N LYS A 659 10.05 21.86 -6.57
CA LYS A 659 9.01 22.92 -6.59
C LYS A 659 7.69 22.53 -7.22
N LEU A 660 7.63 21.41 -7.94
CA LEU A 660 6.36 20.87 -8.45
C LEU A 660 5.48 20.35 -7.30
N THR A 661 6.10 19.88 -6.21
CA THR A 661 5.48 19.27 -5.03
C THR A 661 4.97 20.29 -3.99
N GLN A 662 4.66 21.53 -4.38
CA GLN A 662 4.15 22.58 -3.47
C GLN A 662 3.06 23.51 -4.06
N THR A 663 2.49 23.24 -5.25
CA THR A 663 1.55 24.21 -5.90
C THR A 663 0.26 23.64 -6.52
N GLU A 664 0.09 22.33 -6.61
CA GLU A 664 -1.21 21.68 -6.96
C GLU A 664 -1.42 20.48 -6.00
N ILE A 665 -1.52 20.73 -4.68
CA ILE A 665 -1.85 19.70 -3.67
C ILE A 665 -3.30 19.88 -3.20
N SER A 666 -4.12 18.88 -3.51
CA SER A 666 -5.37 18.55 -2.80
C SER A 666 -5.17 17.21 -2.10
N GLU A 667 -5.81 16.99 -0.95
CA GLU A 667 -5.45 15.94 0.02
C GLU A 667 -5.67 14.47 -0.45
N GLY A 668 -6.25 14.25 -1.65
CA GLY A 668 -6.66 12.94 -2.17
C GLY A 668 -5.63 12.11 -2.94
N THR A 669 -4.32 12.36 -2.83
CA THR A 669 -3.29 11.60 -3.59
C THR A 669 -2.70 10.41 -2.83
N THR A 670 -2.45 10.52 -1.53
CA THR A 670 -1.83 9.43 -0.74
C THR A 670 -2.82 8.33 -0.37
N VAL A 671 -4.09 8.70 -0.10
CA VAL A 671 -5.20 7.75 0.13
C VAL A 671 -5.27 6.73 -1.01
N LYS A 672 -5.21 7.19 -2.26
CA LYS A 672 -5.25 6.34 -3.47
C LYS A 672 -4.14 5.30 -3.58
N LEU A 673 -2.98 5.51 -2.97
CA LEU A 673 -1.95 4.46 -2.94
C LEU A 673 -2.25 3.41 -1.87
N LEU A 674 -2.79 3.81 -0.71
CA LEU A 674 -3.18 2.87 0.33
C LEU A 674 -4.40 2.04 -0.11
N GLU A 675 -5.38 2.69 -0.75
CA GLU A 675 -6.48 2.04 -1.47
C GLU A 675 -5.94 1.06 -2.52
N PHE A 676 -5.12 1.49 -3.48
CA PHE A 676 -4.59 0.60 -4.52
C PHE A 676 -3.76 -0.56 -3.96
N LYS A 677 -2.96 -0.35 -2.90
CA LYS A 677 -2.23 -1.44 -2.22
C LYS A 677 -3.17 -2.43 -1.54
N LYS A 678 -4.29 -1.96 -0.99
CA LYS A 678 -5.34 -2.77 -0.36
C LYS A 678 -6.14 -3.54 -1.41
N GLU A 679 -6.62 -2.88 -2.46
CA GLU A 679 -7.26 -3.48 -3.64
C GLU A 679 -6.38 -4.56 -4.26
N PHE A 680 -5.08 -4.30 -4.43
CA PHE A 680 -4.11 -5.26 -4.96
C PHE A 680 -3.95 -6.47 -4.03
N LYS A 681 -3.82 -6.24 -2.71
CA LYS A 681 -3.70 -7.32 -1.72
C LYS A 681 -4.98 -8.15 -1.63
N GLU A 682 -6.15 -7.54 -1.81
CA GLU A 682 -7.46 -8.20 -1.81
C GLU A 682 -7.77 -8.93 -3.14
N HIS A 683 -7.28 -8.44 -4.30
CA HIS A 683 -7.43 -9.14 -5.59
C HIS A 683 -6.42 -10.26 -5.84
N PHE A 684 -5.17 -10.12 -5.39
CA PHE A 684 -4.07 -11.02 -5.78
C PHE A 684 -3.50 -11.86 -4.63
N GLY A 685 -3.96 -11.66 -3.40
CA GLY A 685 -3.52 -12.42 -2.21
C GLY A 685 -2.03 -12.23 -1.84
N ILE A 686 -1.34 -11.33 -2.55
CA ILE A 686 0.08 -11.02 -2.44
C ILE A 686 0.17 -9.53 -2.11
N GLU A 687 1.04 -9.15 -1.17
CA GLU A 687 1.25 -7.72 -0.88
C GLU A 687 1.83 -7.01 -2.10
N TYR A 688 1.32 -5.80 -2.40
CA TYR A 688 1.83 -5.00 -3.51
C TYR A 688 3.32 -4.71 -3.32
N LYS A 689 4.14 -5.44 -4.08
CA LYS A 689 5.54 -5.14 -4.31
C LYS A 689 5.64 -4.47 -5.66
N SER A 690 6.04 -3.21 -5.64
CA SER A 690 6.25 -2.39 -6.83
C SER A 690 7.10 -3.11 -7.88
N GLY A 691 6.48 -3.44 -9.01
CA GLY A 691 6.98 -4.41 -9.99
C GLY A 691 5.97 -5.51 -10.35
N PHE A 692 4.95 -5.74 -9.51
CA PHE A 692 3.73 -6.43 -9.93
C PHE A 692 2.81 -5.53 -10.75
N ALA A 693 2.04 -6.16 -11.64
CA ALA A 693 1.33 -5.51 -12.73
C ALA A 693 0.02 -6.25 -13.03
N VAL A 694 -1.13 -5.68 -12.64
CA VAL A 694 -2.46 -6.27 -12.88
C VAL A 694 -3.54 -5.19 -13.00
N SER A 695 -4.76 -5.62 -13.32
CA SER A 695 -5.88 -4.87 -13.92
C SER A 695 -6.80 -4.11 -12.97
N SER A 696 -7.26 -2.93 -13.43
CA SER A 696 -8.47 -2.23 -12.97
C SER A 696 -9.38 -1.94 -14.18
N THR A 697 -10.56 -2.56 -14.25
CA THR A 697 -11.38 -2.66 -15.47
C THR A 697 -11.89 -1.31 -16.00
N GLU A 698 -12.02 -1.20 -17.32
CA GLU A 698 -12.53 -0.02 -18.05
C GLU A 698 -13.94 0.37 -17.55
N SER A 699 -14.27 1.62 -17.20
CA SER A 699 -14.14 2.91 -17.90
C SER A 699 -15.05 3.07 -19.14
N ASN A 700 -16.12 3.87 -19.00
CA ASN A 700 -16.79 4.71 -20.02
C ASN A 700 -18.01 5.36 -19.32
N VAL A 701 -18.28 6.67 -19.29
CA VAL A 701 -17.98 7.82 -20.19
C VAL A 701 -18.82 7.84 -21.47
N SER A 702 -20.04 8.38 -21.34
CA SER A 702 -20.89 8.92 -22.42
C SER A 702 -21.58 10.19 -21.84
N SER A 703 -21.33 11.42 -22.29
CA SER A 703 -21.40 12.05 -23.62
C SER A 703 -22.74 12.73 -23.93
N SER A 704 -22.93 13.94 -23.39
CA SER A 704 -23.42 15.12 -24.12
C SER A 704 -23.02 16.35 -23.30
N ALA A 705 -22.32 17.39 -23.78
CA ALA A 705 -22.21 18.05 -25.09
C ALA A 705 -23.41 18.95 -25.43
N GLN A 706 -23.09 20.17 -25.89
CA GLN A 706 -24.01 21.30 -26.18
C GLN A 706 -24.56 22.03 -24.93
N ASN A 707 -24.73 23.36 -24.89
CA ASN A 707 -24.19 24.40 -25.79
C ASN A 707 -24.18 25.81 -25.13
N VAL A 708 -23.16 26.61 -25.47
CA VAL A 708 -23.22 28.06 -25.78
C VAL A 708 -24.09 29.01 -24.93
N ASN A 709 -23.45 29.85 -24.10
CA ASN A 709 -23.49 31.34 -24.13
C ASN A 709 -22.63 31.91 -22.97
N HIS A 710 -21.72 32.87 -23.19
CA HIS A 710 -21.96 34.33 -23.13
C HIS A 710 -22.74 34.77 -21.87
N THR A 711 -22.20 35.59 -20.97
CA THR A 711 -21.68 36.95 -21.28
C THR A 711 -20.63 37.50 -20.30
N ASN A 712 -19.59 38.10 -20.87
CA ASN A 712 -19.03 39.43 -20.58
C ASN A 712 -19.10 40.02 -19.14
N GLY A 713 -17.96 40.00 -18.45
CA GLY A 713 -17.55 41.05 -17.51
C GLY A 713 -16.17 41.56 -17.93
N MET A 714 -16.07 42.81 -18.41
CA MET A 714 -14.88 43.28 -19.14
C MET A 714 -13.80 43.84 -18.20
N ASP A 715 -12.93 42.97 -17.68
CA ASP A 715 -11.67 43.40 -17.06
C ASP A 715 -10.75 44.01 -18.13
N SER A 716 -10.76 45.34 -18.22
CA SER A 716 -9.95 46.08 -19.20
C SER A 716 -8.44 45.90 -18.94
N PRO A 717 -7.57 46.18 -19.93
CA PRO A 717 -6.12 46.17 -19.71
C PRO A 717 -5.67 47.09 -18.55
N MET A 718 -6.45 48.16 -18.28
CA MET A 718 -6.22 49.05 -17.14
C MET A 718 -6.73 48.46 -15.82
N SER A 719 -7.81 47.67 -15.82
CA SER A 719 -8.24 46.90 -14.64
C SER A 719 -7.15 45.91 -14.22
N ILE A 720 -6.65 45.09 -15.15
CA ILE A 720 -5.59 44.11 -14.86
C ILE A 720 -4.29 44.83 -14.42
N TYR A 721 -3.98 46.00 -14.99
CA TYR A 721 -2.88 46.86 -14.51
C TYR A 721 -3.07 47.29 -13.05
N LEU A 722 -4.26 47.79 -12.70
CA LEU A 722 -4.64 48.20 -11.34
C LEU A 722 -4.66 47.02 -10.36
N GLN A 723 -5.15 45.85 -10.75
CA GLN A 723 -5.09 44.64 -9.93
C GLN A 723 -3.63 44.27 -9.60
N VAL A 724 -2.73 44.30 -10.59
CA VAL A 724 -1.31 44.01 -10.37
C VAL A 724 -0.63 45.06 -9.49
N ASP A 725 -0.88 46.36 -9.66
CA ASP A 725 -0.26 47.35 -8.79
C ASP A 725 -0.86 47.36 -7.38
N ASN A 726 -2.18 47.18 -7.23
CA ASN A 726 -2.84 47.05 -5.93
C ASN A 726 -2.31 45.84 -5.17
N GLN A 727 -2.18 44.68 -5.81
CA GLN A 727 -1.53 43.52 -5.19
C GLN A 727 -0.04 43.78 -4.92
N GLY A 728 0.64 44.53 -5.80
CA GLY A 728 2.00 45.02 -5.57
C GLY A 728 2.11 45.97 -4.39
N ASN A 729 1.07 46.76 -4.12
CA ASN A 729 0.94 47.70 -3.00
C ASN A 729 0.58 46.96 -1.72
N LEU A 730 -0.25 45.91 -1.77
CA LEU A 730 -0.49 45.00 -0.65
C LEU A 730 0.78 44.23 -0.24
N VAL A 731 1.52 43.68 -1.21
CA VAL A 731 2.81 43.02 -0.95
C VAL A 731 3.89 44.00 -0.45
N ARG A 732 3.86 45.27 -0.88
CA ARG A 732 4.69 46.34 -0.29
C ARG A 732 4.25 46.65 1.15
N SER A 733 2.95 46.84 1.38
CA SER A 733 2.32 47.10 2.68
C SER A 733 2.65 46.02 3.72
N LEU A 734 2.41 44.75 3.40
CA LEU A 734 2.67 43.63 4.31
C LEU A 734 4.17 43.47 4.62
N LYS A 735 5.07 43.87 3.70
CA LYS A 735 6.51 43.92 3.95
C LYS A 735 6.92 45.09 4.84
N SER A 736 6.32 46.27 4.69
CA SER A 736 6.52 47.40 5.63
C SER A 736 5.87 47.16 7.01
N GLN A 737 4.83 46.33 7.07
CA GLN A 737 4.12 46.00 8.32
C GLN A 737 4.78 44.85 9.12
N LYS A 738 5.83 44.20 8.59
CA LYS A 738 6.34 42.89 9.07
C LYS A 738 5.22 41.86 9.30
N ALA A 739 4.34 41.70 8.31
CA ALA A 739 3.39 40.59 8.33
C ALA A 739 4.12 39.22 8.34
N GLU A 740 3.43 38.18 8.79
CA GLU A 740 4.02 36.85 8.97
C GLU A 740 4.67 36.32 7.69
N SER A 741 5.76 35.57 7.84
CA SER A 741 6.58 35.04 6.73
C SER A 741 5.72 34.42 5.63
N ASP A 742 4.72 33.66 6.04
CA ASP A 742 3.95 32.79 5.15
C ASP A 742 2.76 33.54 4.54
N GLN A 743 2.19 34.50 5.27
CA GLN A 743 1.24 35.48 4.74
C GLN A 743 1.89 36.35 3.64
N VAL A 744 3.13 36.78 3.84
CA VAL A 744 3.90 37.50 2.80
C VAL A 744 4.22 36.61 1.60
N LYS A 745 4.45 35.29 1.78
CA LYS A 745 4.63 34.34 0.67
C LYS A 745 3.35 34.15 -0.14
N GLU A 746 2.19 34.02 0.52
CA GLU A 746 0.90 33.85 -0.13
C GLU A 746 0.54 35.05 -1.02
N GLU A 747 0.67 36.27 -0.48
CA GLU A 747 0.38 37.49 -1.26
C GLU A 747 1.39 37.74 -2.39
N ILE A 748 2.64 37.26 -2.25
CA ILE A 748 3.61 37.20 -3.36
C ILE A 748 3.16 36.19 -4.43
N ALA A 749 2.60 35.04 -4.06
CA ALA A 749 2.09 34.07 -5.02
C ALA A 749 0.91 34.64 -5.83
N LYS A 750 -0.03 35.32 -5.16
CA LYS A 750 -1.12 36.08 -5.81
C LYS A 750 -0.58 37.16 -6.76
N LEU A 751 0.44 37.91 -6.35
CA LEU A 751 1.11 38.91 -7.22
C LEU A 751 1.77 38.29 -8.46
N LEU A 752 2.40 37.12 -8.32
CA LEU A 752 3.00 36.40 -9.45
C LEU A 752 1.93 35.84 -10.40
N GLY A 753 0.79 35.39 -9.86
CA GLY A 753 -0.39 35.01 -10.64
C GLY A 753 -0.94 36.16 -11.48
N LEU A 754 -1.23 37.31 -10.86
CA LEU A 754 -1.71 38.50 -11.58
C LEU A 754 -0.71 39.02 -12.62
N LYS A 755 0.60 38.98 -12.34
CA LYS A 755 1.63 39.32 -13.34
C LYS A 755 1.69 38.35 -14.52
N LYS A 756 1.40 37.06 -14.29
CA LYS A 756 1.27 36.07 -15.37
C LYS A 756 0.04 36.38 -16.23
N ILE A 757 -1.11 36.66 -15.62
CA ILE A 757 -2.34 37.07 -16.33
C ILE A 757 -2.10 38.33 -17.16
N TYR A 758 -1.53 39.40 -16.56
CA TYR A 758 -1.16 40.62 -17.27
C TYR A 758 -0.30 40.35 -18.52
N ARG A 759 0.72 39.50 -18.38
CA ARG A 759 1.60 39.12 -19.50
C ARG A 759 0.87 38.32 -20.57
N GLU A 760 -0.08 37.46 -20.19
CA GLU A 760 -0.86 36.63 -21.12
C GLU A 760 -1.98 37.43 -21.82
N THR A 761 -2.57 38.45 -21.18
CA THR A 761 -3.62 39.29 -21.76
C THR A 761 -3.07 40.47 -22.58
N ILE A 762 -1.96 41.09 -22.19
CA ILE A 762 -1.40 42.29 -22.83
C ILE A 762 -0.16 41.99 -23.69
N GLY A 763 0.45 40.80 -23.53
CA GLY A 763 1.63 40.39 -24.29
C GLY A 763 2.93 41.08 -23.88
N GLN A 764 2.90 41.91 -22.83
CA GLN A 764 4.04 42.67 -22.30
C GLN A 764 4.25 42.36 -20.82
N ASP A 765 5.50 42.41 -20.35
CA ASP A 765 5.79 42.27 -18.91
C ASP A 765 5.34 43.52 -18.12
N TYR A 766 4.82 43.30 -16.91
CA TYR A 766 4.31 44.38 -16.06
C TYR A 766 5.42 45.34 -15.58
N ILE A 767 5.20 46.65 -15.79
CA ILE A 767 6.08 47.73 -15.31
C ILE A 767 5.28 48.65 -14.38
N ALA A 768 5.71 48.74 -13.11
CA ALA A 768 5.11 49.66 -12.15
C ALA A 768 5.31 51.12 -12.57
N GLY A 769 4.27 51.94 -12.46
CA GLY A 769 4.27 53.33 -12.90
C GLY A 769 4.18 53.56 -14.42
N LYS A 770 4.07 52.51 -15.25
CA LYS A 770 3.82 52.59 -16.70
C LYS A 770 2.60 51.75 -17.11
N PRO A 771 1.38 52.33 -17.13
CA PRO A 771 0.20 51.66 -17.67
C PRO A 771 0.34 51.36 -19.17
N PRO A 772 -0.40 50.38 -19.71
CA PRO A 772 -0.36 50.02 -21.13
C PRO A 772 -0.87 51.18 -22.01
N ASN A 773 -0.10 51.54 -23.03
CA ASN A 773 -0.39 52.69 -23.88
C ASN A 773 -1.43 52.32 -24.97
N ILE A 774 -2.70 52.68 -24.75
CA ILE A 774 -3.82 52.41 -25.66
C ILE A 774 -4.15 53.70 -26.44
N ASN A 775 -4.15 53.62 -27.77
CA ASN A 775 -4.47 54.77 -28.63
C ASN A 775 -5.99 54.86 -28.93
N CYS A 776 -6.43 56.10 -29.20
CA CYS A 776 -7.70 56.52 -29.82
C CYS A 776 -8.97 56.62 -28.93
N SER A 777 -9.30 57.88 -28.56
CA SER A 777 -10.58 58.58 -28.82
C SER A 777 -11.91 58.05 -28.20
N VAL A 778 -12.79 58.81 -27.53
CA VAL A 778 -12.95 60.28 -27.27
C VAL A 778 -13.70 60.53 -25.93
N GLY A 779 -13.27 61.53 -25.15
CA GLY A 779 -14.11 62.51 -24.41
C GLY A 779 -14.96 62.13 -23.17
N GLY A 780 -14.98 63.01 -22.17
CA GLY A 780 -16.14 63.21 -21.27
C GLY A 780 -15.91 63.13 -19.74
N ASN A 781 -15.75 64.31 -19.12
CA ASN A 781 -16.15 64.78 -17.77
C ASN A 781 -16.94 63.85 -16.80
N ALA A 782 -16.91 64.02 -15.47
CA ALA A 782 -16.07 64.80 -14.52
C ALA A 782 -16.53 64.52 -13.06
N ASP A 783 -15.66 64.78 -12.05
CA ASP A 783 -15.94 65.17 -10.62
C ASP A 783 -16.88 64.28 -9.76
N SER A 784 -16.94 64.24 -8.41
CA SER A 784 -16.22 64.72 -7.18
C SER A 784 -16.72 63.83 -5.99
N GLU A 785 -16.33 63.89 -4.69
CA GLU A 785 -15.38 64.64 -3.84
C GLU A 785 -14.91 63.71 -2.68
N ALA A 786 -13.84 64.02 -1.92
CA ALA A 786 -13.76 64.42 -0.48
C ALA A 786 -14.64 63.69 0.58
N ILE A 787 -14.31 63.58 1.88
CA ILE A 787 -13.54 64.41 2.85
C ILE A 787 -12.76 63.47 3.81
N GLY A 788 -11.48 63.69 4.20
CA GLY A 788 -11.00 64.41 5.42
C GLY A 788 -11.08 63.56 6.71
N PHE A 789 -10.12 63.54 7.65
CA PHE A 789 -9.31 64.65 8.20
C PHE A 789 -7.94 64.23 8.81
N SER A 790 -7.07 65.24 8.98
CA SER A 790 -5.92 65.48 9.92
C SER A 790 -5.61 64.53 11.11
N ALA A 791 -4.44 64.58 11.79
CA ALA A 791 -3.07 65.07 11.53
C ALA A 791 -2.21 64.83 12.82
N ALA A 792 -0.93 65.23 12.81
CA ALA A 792 0.07 65.13 13.90
C ALA A 792 0.67 63.71 14.10
N GLU A 793 1.98 63.50 14.29
CA GLU A 793 3.17 64.38 14.24
C GLU A 793 4.25 63.72 13.35
N VAL A 794 5.05 64.51 12.61
CA VAL A 794 6.15 63.98 11.77
C VAL A 794 7.49 64.38 12.39
N LYS A 795 8.11 63.45 13.11
CA LYS A 795 9.45 63.64 13.68
C LYS A 795 10.55 63.55 12.63
N SER A 796 11.62 64.29 12.86
CA SER A 796 12.82 64.37 12.02
C SER A 796 13.66 63.08 12.01
N GLN A 797 14.58 62.97 11.05
CA GLN A 797 15.55 61.86 10.99
C GLN A 797 16.44 61.78 12.25
N GLU A 798 16.80 62.93 12.84
CA GLU A 798 17.67 63.01 14.01
C GLU A 798 16.91 62.68 15.31
N GLU A 799 15.67 63.14 15.48
CA GLU A 799 14.82 62.69 16.58
C GLU A 799 14.62 61.17 16.56
N LEU A 800 14.36 60.59 15.37
CA LEU A 800 14.18 59.16 15.25
C LEU A 800 15.49 58.40 15.55
N PHE A 801 16.66 58.93 15.18
CA PHE A 801 17.96 58.37 15.59
C PHE A 801 18.09 58.35 17.11
N ILE A 802 17.85 59.49 17.77
CA ILE A 802 17.93 59.65 19.22
C ILE A 802 16.94 58.73 19.94
N GLU A 803 15.70 58.61 19.47
CA GLU A 803 14.71 57.71 20.04
C GLU A 803 15.15 56.24 19.99
N ILE A 804 15.80 55.80 18.91
CA ILE A 804 16.30 54.41 18.81
C ILE A 804 17.53 54.20 19.72
N GLN A 805 18.34 55.24 19.95
CA GLN A 805 19.46 55.18 20.90
C GLN A 805 18.95 55.09 22.34
N GLN A 806 17.99 55.94 22.75
CA GLN A 806 17.35 55.89 24.08
C GLN A 806 16.55 54.60 24.30
N GLN A 807 15.76 54.17 23.31
CA GLN A 807 15.08 52.87 23.33
C GLN A 807 16.08 51.72 23.34
N GLY A 808 17.33 51.98 22.93
CA GLY A 808 18.53 51.21 23.20
C GLY A 808 18.89 51.18 24.70
N ASP A 809 19.34 52.32 25.23
CA ASP A 809 19.99 52.50 26.53
C ASP A 809 19.16 51.98 27.71
N LEU A 810 17.83 52.12 27.62
CA LEU A 810 16.82 51.54 28.53
C LEU A 810 17.05 50.03 28.77
N VAL A 811 17.87 49.37 27.95
CA VAL A 811 17.81 47.93 27.79
C VAL A 811 19.14 47.20 27.91
N ARG A 812 20.34 47.79 27.68
CA ARG A 812 21.49 47.15 28.35
C ARG A 812 21.28 47.20 29.87
N GLN A 813 20.53 48.19 30.38
CA GLN A 813 19.92 48.17 31.71
C GLN A 813 18.97 46.96 31.93
N LEU A 814 17.84 46.84 31.22
CA LEU A 814 16.88 45.72 31.43
C LEU A 814 17.49 44.33 31.24
N LYS A 815 18.36 44.11 30.24
CA LYS A 815 19.06 42.82 30.04
C LYS A 815 20.07 42.50 31.14
N THR A 816 20.66 43.52 31.78
CA THR A 816 21.57 43.35 32.92
C THR A 816 20.80 43.09 34.22
N LYS A 817 19.58 43.65 34.38
CA LYS A 817 18.68 43.31 35.49
C LYS A 817 18.09 41.90 35.36
N ASN A 818 17.41 41.58 34.25
CA ASN A 818 16.86 40.25 33.99
C ASN A 818 16.59 40.04 32.49
N LYS A 819 17.37 39.17 31.85
CA LYS A 819 17.34 38.85 30.42
C LYS A 819 16.03 38.22 29.91
N ASN A 820 15.24 37.63 30.82
CA ASN A 820 14.08 36.79 30.53
C ASN A 820 12.75 37.37 31.05
N SER A 821 12.75 38.53 31.69
CA SER A 821 11.51 39.07 32.26
C SER A 821 10.49 39.42 31.17
N LYS A 822 9.21 39.48 31.53
CA LYS A 822 8.14 40.08 30.73
C LYS A 822 8.24 41.62 30.71
N GLU A 823 9.18 42.25 31.40
CA GLU A 823 9.58 43.64 31.14
C GLU A 823 10.78 43.69 30.18
N THR A 824 11.26 42.51 29.76
CA THR A 824 12.46 42.27 28.96
C THR A 824 12.26 41.18 27.87
N THR A 825 11.17 41.12 27.07
CA THR A 825 10.94 40.23 25.88
C THR A 825 10.49 40.65 24.37
N ASP A 826 9.83 41.61 23.63
CA ASP A 826 8.97 42.87 23.32
C ASP A 826 9.25 44.41 23.30
N ALA A 827 9.87 45.17 24.20
CA ALA A 827 10.47 46.47 23.79
C ALA A 827 11.59 46.29 22.72
N ILE A 828 11.94 45.04 22.38
CA ILE A 828 12.60 44.64 21.14
C ILE A 828 11.71 44.91 19.96
N ALA A 829 10.39 44.70 20.07
CA ALA A 829 9.41 45.11 19.08
C ALA A 829 9.37 46.64 18.96
N ARG A 830 9.52 47.40 20.06
CA ARG A 830 9.74 48.87 19.98
C ARG A 830 11.03 49.20 19.23
N LEU A 831 12.19 48.72 19.69
CA LEU A 831 13.47 48.95 19.02
C LEU A 831 13.48 48.50 17.55
N LEU A 832 12.92 47.34 17.23
CA LEU A 832 12.87 46.77 15.88
C LEU A 832 11.83 47.45 14.98
N LYS A 833 10.75 48.04 15.53
CA LYS A 833 9.88 48.96 14.78
C LYS A 833 10.60 50.27 14.50
N MET A 834 11.26 50.86 15.50
CA MET A 834 11.94 52.16 15.34
C MET A 834 13.15 52.04 14.39
N LYS A 835 13.94 50.95 14.48
CA LYS A 835 15.03 50.63 13.52
C LYS A 835 14.53 50.38 12.09
N GLU A 836 13.30 49.90 11.93
CA GLU A 836 12.70 49.72 10.61
C GLU A 836 12.15 51.03 10.06
N ARG A 837 11.44 51.81 10.88
CA ARG A 837 11.01 53.18 10.57
C ARG A 837 12.21 54.04 10.13
N TYR A 838 13.37 53.87 10.76
CA TYR A 838 14.63 54.49 10.34
C TYR A 838 15.15 53.97 9.00
N LYS A 839 15.05 52.66 8.73
CA LYS A 839 15.43 52.07 7.45
C LYS A 839 14.52 52.51 6.30
N GLU A 840 13.23 52.73 6.58
CA GLU A 840 12.27 53.33 5.64
C GLU A 840 12.59 54.81 5.37
N ILE A 841 12.85 55.60 6.41
CA ILE A 841 13.02 57.06 6.30
C ILE A 841 14.44 57.48 5.85
N THR A 842 15.47 56.67 6.09
CA THR A 842 16.87 56.99 5.70
C THR A 842 17.42 56.12 4.57
N GLY A 843 16.69 55.09 4.14
CA GLY A 843 17.18 54.05 3.22
C GLY A 843 18.35 53.20 3.76
N SER A 844 18.82 53.48 4.98
CA SER A 844 20.05 52.96 5.57
C SER A 844 19.74 52.12 6.82
N GLU A 845 20.52 51.06 7.07
CA GLU A 845 20.35 50.32 8.31
C GLU A 845 20.87 51.13 9.50
N TYR A 846 20.04 51.23 10.55
CA TYR A 846 20.41 51.92 11.79
C TYR A 846 21.59 51.23 12.47
N LYS A 847 22.76 51.87 12.43
CA LYS A 847 23.98 51.42 13.10
C LYS A 847 24.13 52.10 14.45
N LEU A 848 24.16 51.27 15.48
CA LEU A 848 24.18 51.72 16.85
C LEU A 848 25.54 52.23 17.30
N THR A 849 25.59 53.51 17.66
CA THR A 849 26.25 53.98 18.87
C THR A 849 25.48 53.51 20.12
N GLU A 850 25.45 52.19 20.28
CA GLU A 850 25.16 51.41 21.51
C GLU A 850 23.67 51.19 21.97
N ASP A 851 23.31 49.91 22.31
CA ASP A 851 22.16 49.42 23.16
C ASP A 851 20.92 48.57 22.58
N ASN A 852 19.84 48.19 23.35
CA ASN A 852 18.91 46.97 23.20
C ASN A 852 17.33 47.25 23.11
N THR A 853 16.16 46.54 23.14
CA THR A 853 15.34 45.26 23.44
C THR A 853 14.09 45.51 24.45
N LYS A 854 13.06 44.79 25.03
CA LYS A 854 12.30 43.46 25.14
C LYS A 854 11.04 43.73 26.25
N ASP A 855 9.69 43.37 26.58
CA ASP A 855 8.35 42.50 26.37
C ASP A 855 6.88 43.14 26.62
N LYS A 856 5.69 42.50 26.22
CA LYS A 856 4.44 42.04 27.03
C LYS A 856 3.14 41.58 26.22
N LYS A 857 2.51 40.41 26.56
CA LYS A 857 1.22 39.75 26.05
C LYS A 857 0.02 39.61 27.06
N GLU A 858 -1.12 38.93 26.72
CA GLU A 858 -2.00 38.10 27.65
C GLU A 858 -2.90 36.99 26.96
N GLN A 859 -4.07 36.52 27.50
CA GLN A 859 -4.66 35.12 27.35
C GLN A 859 -6.23 34.94 27.17
N GLN A 860 -6.78 33.70 27.02
CA GLN A 860 -8.21 33.23 26.81
C GLN A 860 -8.60 31.96 27.69
N VAL A 861 -9.84 31.38 27.63
CA VAL A 861 -10.42 30.34 28.57
C VAL A 861 -11.21 29.18 27.88
N GLU A 862 -11.51 28.06 28.57
CA GLU A 862 -11.77 26.67 28.09
C GLU A 862 -12.96 25.90 28.77
N ILE A 863 -13.47 24.80 28.17
CA ILE A 863 -14.43 23.80 28.74
C ILE A 863 -14.05 22.36 28.27
N THR A 864 -14.26 21.32 29.12
CA THR A 864 -13.74 19.93 28.94
C THR A 864 -14.80 18.82 28.82
N ALA A 865 -14.42 17.65 28.26
CA ALA A 865 -15.21 16.41 28.16
C ALA A 865 -14.42 15.16 28.67
N PRO A 866 -15.08 14.04 29.08
CA PRO A 866 -14.44 12.99 29.88
C PRO A 866 -13.90 11.75 29.13
N HIS A 867 -12.80 11.20 29.67
CA HIS A 867 -12.30 9.81 29.58
C HIS A 867 -12.17 9.11 28.21
N VAL A 868 -11.02 9.33 27.57
CA VAL A 868 -10.33 8.30 26.78
C VAL A 868 -9.78 7.22 27.73
N ILE A 869 -9.78 5.94 27.32
CA ILE A 869 -9.07 4.87 28.04
C ILE A 869 -7.57 5.01 27.80
N THR A 870 -6.87 5.66 28.74
CA THR A 870 -5.41 5.67 28.81
C THR A 870 -4.90 4.50 29.65
N THR A 871 -4.34 3.47 29.00
CA THR A 871 -3.52 2.45 29.67
C THR A 871 -2.14 3.02 29.96
N ASN A 872 -1.69 2.90 31.22
CA ASN A 872 -0.54 3.66 31.72
C ASN A 872 0.81 3.14 31.24
N GLU A 873 1.74 4.05 30.94
CA GLU A 873 3.18 3.77 30.99
C GLU A 873 3.59 3.53 32.46
N GLN A 874 3.81 2.27 32.85
CA GLN A 874 4.49 1.93 34.10
C GLN A 874 5.55 0.85 33.87
N GLN A 875 6.69 1.03 34.53
CA GLN A 875 7.87 0.17 34.40
C GLN A 875 7.64 -1.17 35.10
N PHE A 876 8.03 -2.27 34.46
CA PHE A 876 8.28 -3.54 35.15
C PHE A 876 9.68 -4.04 34.81
N ASP A 877 10.51 -4.16 35.86
CA ASP A 877 11.89 -4.64 35.76
C ASP A 877 11.98 -6.14 35.50
N ALA A 878 13.10 -6.56 34.92
CA ALA A 878 13.32 -7.94 34.49
C ALA A 878 13.51 -8.94 35.64
N LYS A 879 12.93 -10.14 35.50
CA LYS A 879 13.46 -11.36 36.12
C LYS A 879 13.05 -12.67 35.43
N SER A 880 14.09 -13.44 35.06
CA SER A 880 14.17 -14.91 34.96
C SER A 880 13.21 -15.74 34.06
N SER A 881 13.86 -16.42 33.10
CA SER A 881 13.68 -17.82 32.66
C SER A 881 12.59 -18.27 31.66
N SER A 882 13.02 -19.22 30.82
CA SER A 882 12.25 -20.22 30.03
C SER A 882 11.18 -19.73 29.05
N ILE A 883 11.57 -19.02 27.98
CA ILE A 883 10.78 -18.92 26.74
C ILE A 883 11.72 -18.96 25.51
N PHE A 884 11.88 -20.13 24.88
CA PHE A 884 12.53 -20.25 23.56
C PHE A 884 11.79 -21.13 22.54
N ASP A 885 10.75 -21.88 22.95
CA ASP A 885 9.98 -22.78 22.06
C ASP A 885 8.74 -22.12 21.40
N ASN A 886 8.40 -20.89 21.77
CA ASN A 886 7.05 -20.34 21.58
C ASN A 886 6.79 -19.51 20.31
N ALA A 887 7.68 -19.54 19.30
CA ALA A 887 7.50 -18.75 18.07
C ALA A 887 6.18 -19.04 17.34
N GLN A 888 5.75 -20.31 17.26
CA GLN A 888 4.47 -20.71 16.64
C GLN A 888 3.23 -20.31 17.45
N SER A 889 3.38 -19.95 18.73
CA SER A 889 2.26 -19.53 19.60
C SER A 889 1.84 -18.08 19.40
N LEU A 890 2.69 -17.25 18.79
CA LEU A 890 2.43 -15.81 18.60
C LEU A 890 1.62 -15.53 17.32
N GLU A 891 1.89 -16.26 16.23
CA GLU A 891 1.09 -16.15 14.99
C GLU A 891 -0.34 -16.65 15.14
N THR A 892 -0.58 -17.63 16.04
CA THR A 892 -1.91 -18.19 16.30
C THR A 892 -2.80 -17.26 17.13
N LYS A 893 -2.24 -16.46 18.05
CA LYS A 893 -3.01 -15.52 18.88
C LYS A 893 -3.78 -14.47 18.08
N LYS A 894 -3.27 -14.04 16.92
CA LYS A 894 -3.87 -12.95 16.12
C LYS A 894 -5.31 -13.21 15.66
N PHE A 895 -5.73 -14.48 15.59
CA PHE A 895 -7.05 -14.90 15.11
C PHE A 895 -7.93 -15.53 16.21
N VAL A 896 -7.47 -15.54 17.46
CA VAL A 896 -8.29 -15.97 18.60
C VAL A 896 -9.13 -14.78 19.07
N ILE A 897 -10.42 -14.99 19.34
CA ILE A 897 -11.23 -14.02 20.09
C ILE A 897 -10.85 -14.17 21.57
N GLU A 898 -10.41 -13.09 22.19
CA GLU A 898 -9.80 -13.08 23.53
C GLU A 898 -10.82 -12.83 24.65
N THR A 899 -12.08 -12.61 24.31
CA THR A 899 -13.13 -12.14 25.21
C THR A 899 -14.47 -12.76 24.84
N SER A 900 -15.16 -13.38 25.79
CA SER A 900 -16.41 -14.07 25.51
C SER A 900 -17.56 -13.08 25.22
N LYS A 901 -18.45 -13.47 24.30
CA LYS A 901 -19.65 -12.74 23.94
C LYS A 901 -20.54 -12.40 25.14
N GLU A 902 -20.68 -13.33 26.07
CA GLU A 902 -21.51 -13.14 27.28
C GLU A 902 -20.79 -12.32 28.37
N GLU A 903 -19.46 -12.33 28.41
CA GLU A 903 -18.65 -11.53 29.34
C GLU A 903 -18.64 -10.06 28.92
N ASN A 904 -18.23 -9.77 27.68
CA ASN A 904 -18.18 -8.42 27.14
C ASN A 904 -18.51 -8.41 25.65
N CYS A 905 -19.81 -8.39 25.36
CA CYS A 905 -20.38 -8.29 24.02
C CYS A 905 -19.82 -7.11 23.18
N ALA A 906 -19.38 -5.99 23.79
CA ALA A 906 -18.79 -4.88 23.04
C ALA A 906 -17.38 -5.20 22.52
N GLU A 907 -16.50 -5.67 23.41
CA GLU A 907 -15.14 -6.06 23.05
C GLU A 907 -15.14 -7.30 22.14
N TRP A 908 -16.01 -8.27 22.42
CA TRP A 908 -16.29 -9.39 21.52
C TRP A 908 -16.69 -8.90 20.13
N TYR A 909 -17.67 -7.99 20.01
CA TYR A 909 -18.13 -7.49 18.72
C TYR A 909 -17.02 -6.74 17.97
N TYR A 910 -16.27 -5.89 18.67
CA TYR A 910 -15.09 -5.20 18.15
C TYR A 910 -14.05 -6.19 17.58
N GLN A 911 -13.69 -7.23 18.35
CA GLN A 911 -12.73 -8.24 17.91
C GLN A 911 -13.24 -9.06 16.73
N VAL A 912 -14.52 -9.45 16.73
CA VAL A 912 -15.11 -10.26 15.65
C VAL A 912 -15.11 -9.50 14.32
N ILE A 913 -15.60 -8.26 14.28
CA ILE A 913 -15.67 -7.50 13.01
C ILE A 913 -14.30 -7.07 12.48
N THR A 914 -13.30 -6.90 13.35
CA THR A 914 -11.94 -6.51 12.94
C THR A 914 -11.09 -7.72 12.55
N LYS A 915 -10.98 -8.73 13.43
CA LYS A 915 -10.15 -9.92 13.18
C LYS A 915 -10.66 -10.76 12.01
N ALA A 916 -11.96 -10.72 11.68
CA ALA A 916 -12.55 -11.41 10.53
C ALA A 916 -12.54 -10.61 9.20
N ASP A 917 -11.87 -9.45 9.14
CA ASP A 917 -11.85 -8.53 7.98
C ASP A 917 -13.23 -8.01 7.51
N MET A 918 -14.18 -7.74 8.42
CA MET A 918 -15.45 -7.11 8.02
C MET A 918 -15.36 -5.59 7.95
N VAL A 919 -14.73 -4.97 8.95
CA VAL A 919 -14.69 -3.52 9.12
C VAL A 919 -13.26 -3.05 9.41
N GLU A 920 -12.91 -1.90 8.86
CA GLU A 920 -11.75 -1.11 9.28
C GLU A 920 -12.24 0.28 9.74
N TYR A 921 -11.67 0.78 10.84
CA TYR A 921 -12.08 2.03 11.47
C TYR A 921 -11.51 3.23 10.69
N HIS A 922 -12.35 4.23 10.40
CA HIS A 922 -11.90 5.49 9.79
C HIS A 922 -11.40 6.46 10.88
N ASP A 923 -10.65 7.50 10.47
CA ASP A 923 -10.29 8.63 11.34
C ASP A 923 -11.47 9.58 11.62
N ILE A 924 -12.60 9.43 10.92
CA ILE A 924 -13.86 10.13 11.17
C ILE A 924 -14.74 9.25 12.07
N SER A 925 -15.09 9.76 13.24
CA SER A 925 -15.92 9.04 14.21
C SER A 925 -17.28 8.63 13.62
N GLY A 926 -17.64 7.36 13.79
CA GLY A 926 -18.88 6.79 13.27
C GLY A 926 -18.89 6.47 11.77
N CYS A 927 -17.80 6.73 11.04
CA CYS A 927 -17.59 6.26 9.67
C CYS A 927 -16.68 5.03 9.68
N TYR A 928 -16.99 4.06 8.81
CA TYR A 928 -16.40 2.72 8.84
C TYR A 928 -16.20 2.17 7.42
N VAL A 929 -15.03 1.64 7.12
CA VAL A 929 -14.74 1.05 5.81
C VAL A 929 -15.28 -0.38 5.78
N LEU A 930 -16.33 -0.59 4.97
CA LEU A 930 -16.88 -1.92 4.72
C LEU A 930 -15.94 -2.71 3.81
N ARG A 931 -15.22 -3.69 4.38
CA ARG A 931 -14.28 -4.53 3.63
C ARG A 931 -15.03 -5.63 2.87
N PRO A 932 -14.41 -6.27 1.84
CA PRO A 932 -15.10 -7.18 0.92
C PRO A 932 -15.94 -8.27 1.58
N TRP A 933 -15.50 -8.80 2.74
CA TRP A 933 -16.26 -9.82 3.48
C TRP A 933 -17.64 -9.32 3.91
N SER A 934 -17.73 -8.11 4.49
CA SER A 934 -19.02 -7.49 4.86
C SER A 934 -19.80 -6.97 3.65
N TYR A 935 -19.12 -6.36 2.68
CA TYR A 935 -19.77 -5.76 1.52
C TYR A 935 -20.44 -6.84 0.65
N SER A 936 -19.85 -8.04 0.55
CA SER A 936 -20.45 -9.18 -0.15
C SER A 936 -21.81 -9.61 0.43
N ILE A 937 -22.04 -9.45 1.74
CA ILE A 937 -23.35 -9.71 2.37
C ILE A 937 -24.36 -8.66 1.90
N TRP A 938 -23.95 -7.39 1.88
CA TRP A 938 -24.79 -6.29 1.38
C TRP A 938 -25.11 -6.46 -0.11
N GLU A 939 -24.14 -6.88 -0.94
CA GLU A 939 -24.37 -7.18 -2.35
C GLU A 939 -25.31 -8.37 -2.57
N PHE A 940 -25.27 -9.39 -1.71
CA PHE A 940 -26.21 -10.51 -1.79
C PHE A 940 -27.64 -10.09 -1.44
N VAL A 941 -27.82 -9.38 -0.32
CA VAL A 941 -29.13 -8.79 0.08
C VAL A 941 -29.65 -7.86 -1.02
N LYS A 942 -28.79 -7.01 -1.56
CA LYS A 942 -29.09 -6.11 -2.68
C LYS A 942 -29.53 -6.87 -3.91
N LYS A 943 -28.73 -7.83 -4.40
CA LYS A 943 -29.02 -8.61 -5.61
C LYS A 943 -30.35 -9.37 -5.51
N TRP A 944 -30.67 -9.90 -4.33
CA TRP A 944 -31.94 -10.58 -4.10
C TRP A 944 -33.11 -9.60 -4.07
N PHE A 945 -33.08 -8.59 -3.19
CA PHE A 945 -34.20 -7.66 -3.02
C PHE A 945 -34.48 -6.84 -4.30
N ASP A 946 -33.42 -6.42 -4.99
CA ASP A 946 -33.49 -5.76 -6.31
C ASP A 946 -34.12 -6.65 -7.40
N GLY A 947 -33.98 -7.97 -7.27
CA GLY A 947 -34.65 -8.96 -8.12
C GLY A 947 -36.13 -9.13 -7.79
N GLU A 948 -36.50 -9.09 -6.51
CA GLU A 948 -37.89 -9.20 -6.07
C GLU A 948 -38.72 -7.95 -6.39
N ILE A 949 -38.26 -6.74 -6.03
CA ILE A 949 -39.01 -5.50 -6.26
C ILE A 949 -39.31 -5.25 -7.74
N LYS A 950 -38.43 -5.71 -8.64
CA LYS A 950 -38.63 -5.63 -10.10
C LYS A 950 -39.77 -6.51 -10.61
N LYS A 951 -40.10 -7.63 -9.93
CA LYS A 951 -41.28 -8.45 -10.28
C LYS A 951 -42.58 -7.68 -10.07
N PHE A 952 -42.59 -6.73 -9.13
CA PHE A 952 -43.71 -5.83 -8.87
C PHE A 952 -43.71 -4.58 -9.76
N GLY A 953 -42.77 -4.44 -10.72
CA GLY A 953 -42.68 -3.26 -11.58
C GLY A 953 -42.10 -2.02 -10.88
N ILE A 954 -41.27 -2.21 -9.85
CA ILE A 954 -40.58 -1.12 -9.17
C ILE A 954 -39.22 -0.87 -9.85
N HIS A 955 -38.91 0.38 -10.15
CA HIS A 955 -37.74 0.76 -10.96
C HIS A 955 -36.65 1.48 -10.16
N ASN A 956 -35.39 1.13 -10.39
CA ASN A 956 -34.26 1.86 -9.82
C ASN A 956 -34.07 3.23 -10.47
N CYS A 957 -33.73 4.21 -9.63
CA CYS A 957 -33.37 5.58 -9.96
C CYS A 957 -32.18 6.02 -9.06
N TYR A 958 -31.76 7.27 -9.20
CA TYR A 958 -30.81 7.90 -8.27
C TYR A 958 -31.03 9.41 -8.26
N PHE A 959 -31.36 9.97 -7.09
CA PHE A 959 -31.50 11.41 -6.87
C PHE A 959 -30.18 12.01 -6.32
N PRO A 960 -29.96 13.34 -6.44
CA PRO A 960 -28.75 13.98 -5.91
C PRO A 960 -28.59 13.83 -4.39
N ILE A 961 -27.35 13.71 -3.90
CA ILE A 961 -27.05 13.58 -2.46
C ILE A 961 -27.32 14.88 -1.68
N PHE A 962 -27.25 16.03 -2.35
CA PHE A 962 -27.41 17.35 -1.75
C PHE A 962 -28.86 17.87 -1.79
N ILE A 963 -29.26 18.55 -0.71
CA ILE A 963 -30.55 19.21 -0.56
C ILE A 963 -30.29 20.68 -0.20
N SER A 964 -30.92 21.63 -0.89
CA SER A 964 -30.74 23.06 -0.60
C SER A 964 -31.42 23.49 0.70
N GLN A 965 -30.84 24.46 1.42
CA GLN A 965 -31.45 25.04 2.62
C GLN A 965 -32.89 25.51 2.36
N ASN A 966 -33.13 26.16 1.21
CA ASN A 966 -34.45 26.58 0.73
C ASN A 966 -35.47 25.45 0.53
N ALA A 967 -35.04 24.20 0.31
CA ALA A 967 -35.92 23.04 0.20
C ALA A 967 -36.24 22.42 1.58
N LEU A 968 -35.28 22.47 2.50
CA LEU A 968 -35.44 22.07 3.90
C LEU A 968 -36.34 23.05 4.67
N GLU A 969 -36.04 24.35 4.67
CA GLU A 969 -36.76 25.33 5.52
C GLU A 969 -38.27 25.41 5.27
N ARG A 970 -38.74 25.00 4.09
CA ARG A 970 -40.17 24.86 3.76
C ARG A 970 -40.89 23.79 4.58
N LYS A 971 -40.17 22.94 5.34
CA LYS A 971 -40.69 21.76 6.06
C LYS A 971 -40.21 21.61 7.50
N LYS A 972 -40.17 22.71 8.26
CA LYS A 972 -39.74 22.72 9.67
C LYS A 972 -40.37 21.60 10.54
N SER A 973 -41.62 21.21 10.27
CA SER A 973 -42.37 20.16 10.99
C SER A 973 -41.94 18.70 10.73
N HIS A 974 -40.98 18.46 9.84
CA HIS A 974 -40.37 17.12 9.61
C HIS A 974 -38.84 17.18 9.67
N ILE A 975 -38.28 18.28 10.17
CA ILE A 975 -36.84 18.58 10.19
C ILE A 975 -36.38 18.97 11.60
N SER A 976 -37.32 19.35 12.48
CA SER A 976 -37.12 19.42 13.94
C SER A 976 -36.31 18.25 14.49
N ASP A 977 -36.65 17.05 14.03
CA ASP A 977 -36.21 15.78 14.62
C ASP A 977 -34.82 15.38 14.12
N PHE A 978 -34.49 15.76 12.88
CA PHE A 978 -33.15 15.63 12.28
C PHE A 978 -32.23 16.82 12.58
N GLY A 979 -32.68 17.84 13.33
CA GLY A 979 -32.06 19.16 13.36
C GLY A 979 -30.58 19.21 13.77
N VAL A 980 -30.15 18.28 14.62
CA VAL A 980 -28.73 18.14 15.04
C VAL A 980 -27.94 17.12 14.21
N GLU A 981 -28.62 16.29 13.42
CA GLU A 981 -28.03 15.20 12.64
C GLU A 981 -27.68 15.61 11.18
N ILE A 982 -28.14 16.77 10.72
CA ILE A 982 -27.92 17.22 9.34
C ILE A 982 -26.48 17.72 9.15
N ALA A 983 -25.73 17.02 8.28
CA ALA A 983 -24.42 17.49 7.82
C ALA A 983 -24.57 18.59 6.75
N TRP A 984 -23.90 19.73 6.95
CA TRP A 984 -23.96 20.90 6.06
C TRP A 984 -22.65 21.12 5.31
N VAL A 985 -22.74 21.32 3.99
CA VAL A 985 -21.66 21.82 3.14
C VAL A 985 -21.86 23.32 2.94
N THR A 986 -20.89 24.11 3.44
CA THR A 986 -20.92 25.58 3.41
C THR A 986 -19.82 26.19 2.56
N LYS A 987 -18.84 25.40 2.09
CA LYS A 987 -17.68 25.86 1.31
C LYS A 987 -17.33 24.90 0.18
N ALA A 988 -16.75 25.43 -0.89
CA ALA A 988 -16.14 24.70 -1.99
C ALA A 988 -14.65 25.08 -2.06
N GLY A 989 -13.79 24.21 -1.54
CA GLY A 989 -12.41 24.58 -1.23
C GLY A 989 -12.39 25.76 -0.25
N ASN A 990 -11.65 26.82 -0.61
CA ASN A 990 -11.53 28.02 0.22
C ASN A 990 -12.64 29.07 -0.01
N SER A 991 -13.59 28.83 -0.91
CA SER A 991 -14.70 29.76 -1.20
C SER A 991 -15.97 29.36 -0.46
N GLU A 992 -16.68 30.32 0.13
CA GLU A 992 -17.98 30.05 0.77
C GLU A 992 -19.10 29.94 -0.28
N LEU A 993 -20.08 29.08 -0.03
CA LEU A 993 -21.24 28.90 -0.90
C LEU A 993 -22.28 30.00 -0.65
N THR A 994 -22.92 30.47 -1.72
CA THR A 994 -23.98 31.51 -1.64
C THR A 994 -25.25 31.05 -0.94
N GLU A 995 -25.51 29.74 -0.92
CA GLU A 995 -26.52 29.08 -0.10
C GLU A 995 -25.89 27.78 0.45
N PRO A 996 -25.94 27.53 1.77
CA PRO A 996 -25.61 26.23 2.34
C PRO A 996 -26.44 25.09 1.75
N ILE A 997 -25.81 23.93 1.55
CA ILE A 997 -26.49 22.71 1.11
C ILE A 997 -26.26 21.60 2.12
N ALA A 998 -27.32 20.86 2.46
CA ALA A 998 -27.25 19.71 3.33
C ALA A 998 -26.91 18.44 2.55
N VAL A 999 -26.23 17.50 3.21
CA VAL A 999 -26.19 16.09 2.79
C VAL A 999 -27.48 15.41 3.27
N ARG A 1000 -28.06 14.52 2.46
CA ARG A 1000 -29.34 13.85 2.80
C ARG A 1000 -29.30 13.06 4.14
N PRO A 1001 -30.23 13.34 5.07
CA PRO A 1001 -30.57 12.40 6.15
C PRO A 1001 -31.66 11.40 5.71
N THR A 1002 -32.45 11.75 4.70
CA THR A 1002 -33.51 10.96 4.05
C THR A 1002 -33.91 11.67 2.73
N SER A 1003 -34.46 10.98 1.72
CA SER A 1003 -34.61 11.57 0.38
C SER A 1003 -35.98 12.12 0.02
N GLU A 1004 -37.00 12.09 0.89
CA GLU A 1004 -38.35 12.63 0.59
C GLU A 1004 -38.30 14.07 0.05
N ILE A 1005 -37.39 14.90 0.57
CA ILE A 1005 -37.23 16.30 0.17
C ILE A 1005 -36.53 16.46 -1.19
N ALA A 1006 -35.71 15.48 -1.60
CA ALA A 1006 -35.10 15.44 -2.93
C ALA A 1006 -36.04 14.83 -3.99
N ILE A 1007 -36.88 13.87 -3.60
CA ILE A 1007 -37.68 13.04 -4.51
C ILE A 1007 -39.02 13.71 -4.86
N TYR A 1008 -39.78 14.12 -3.85
CA TYR A 1008 -41.18 14.51 -4.04
C TYR A 1008 -41.41 15.84 -4.80
N PRO A 1009 -40.48 16.83 -4.83
CA PRO A 1009 -40.54 17.95 -5.79
C PRO A 1009 -40.45 17.55 -7.27
N SER A 1010 -40.00 16.34 -7.58
CA SER A 1010 -40.05 15.77 -8.93
C SER A 1010 -41.34 14.98 -9.17
N TYR A 1011 -41.85 14.26 -8.15
CA TYR A 1011 -43.14 13.56 -8.26
C TYR A 1011 -44.28 14.54 -8.57
N ALA A 1012 -44.27 15.73 -7.97
CA ALA A 1012 -45.25 16.80 -8.25
C ALA A 1012 -45.19 17.37 -9.67
N LYS A 1013 -44.12 17.07 -10.43
CA LYS A 1013 -43.96 17.43 -11.85
C LYS A 1013 -44.30 16.25 -12.76
N TRP A 1014 -44.05 15.02 -12.31
CA TRP A 1014 -44.27 13.80 -13.07
C TRP A 1014 -45.72 13.31 -13.01
N VAL A 1015 -46.40 13.50 -11.88
CA VAL A 1015 -47.84 13.23 -11.76
C VAL A 1015 -48.61 14.47 -12.23
N GLN A 1016 -49.44 14.33 -13.26
CA GLN A 1016 -50.39 15.34 -13.74
C GLN A 1016 -51.80 14.73 -13.89
N SER A 1017 -51.88 13.45 -14.29
CA SER A 1017 -53.11 12.68 -14.49
C SER A 1017 -53.03 11.36 -13.72
N TYR A 1018 -54.18 10.72 -13.48
CA TYR A 1018 -54.24 9.36 -12.91
C TYR A 1018 -53.43 8.32 -13.71
N ARG A 1019 -53.18 8.60 -15.00
CA ARG A 1019 -52.39 7.76 -15.92
C ARG A 1019 -50.89 7.75 -15.62
N ASP A 1020 -50.40 8.72 -14.87
CA ASP A 1020 -48.99 8.79 -14.44
C ASP A 1020 -48.75 7.97 -13.16
N LEU A 1021 -49.82 7.37 -12.60
CA LEU A 1021 -49.80 6.54 -11.41
C LEU A 1021 -50.00 5.05 -11.79
N PRO A 1022 -49.36 4.11 -11.07
CA PRO A 1022 -48.51 4.34 -9.91
C PRO A 1022 -47.06 4.67 -10.28
N ILE A 1023 -46.48 5.73 -9.69
CA ILE A 1023 -45.03 5.95 -9.73
C ILE A 1023 -44.40 5.05 -8.66
N ARG A 1024 -43.51 4.15 -9.06
CA ARG A 1024 -42.87 3.17 -8.16
C ARG A 1024 -41.36 3.15 -8.36
N LEU A 1025 -40.64 3.99 -7.60
CA LEU A 1025 -39.19 4.14 -7.74
C LEU A 1025 -38.43 3.72 -6.48
N ASN A 1026 -37.15 3.41 -6.69
CA ASN A 1026 -36.25 2.82 -5.73
C ASN A 1026 -34.83 3.38 -5.90
N GLN A 1027 -34.04 3.54 -4.83
CA GLN A 1027 -32.61 3.86 -4.97
C GLN A 1027 -31.74 3.19 -3.91
N TRP A 1028 -30.55 2.79 -4.34
CA TRP A 1028 -29.47 2.28 -3.50
C TRP A 1028 -28.42 3.38 -3.34
N CYS A 1029 -28.18 3.86 -2.13
CA CYS A 1029 -27.27 5.00 -1.88
C CYS A 1029 -26.69 4.96 -0.45
N SER A 1030 -25.81 5.91 -0.14
CA SER A 1030 -25.50 6.25 1.25
C SER A 1030 -26.33 7.43 1.76
N VAL A 1031 -26.50 7.48 3.08
CA VAL A 1031 -27.15 8.54 3.83
C VAL A 1031 -26.25 8.95 4.98
N VAL A 1032 -26.25 10.25 5.32
CA VAL A 1032 -25.45 10.81 6.42
C VAL A 1032 -26.38 11.36 7.50
N ARG A 1033 -26.17 10.92 8.74
CA ARG A 1033 -26.79 11.43 9.97
C ARG A 1033 -25.71 11.57 11.03
N LEU A 1034 -25.46 12.78 11.51
CA LEU A 1034 -24.50 13.08 12.57
C LEU A 1034 -25.08 12.69 13.93
N GLU A 1035 -25.20 11.37 14.11
CA GLU A 1035 -25.78 10.68 15.26
C GLU A 1035 -25.19 11.16 16.59
N SER A 1036 -26.06 11.67 17.47
CA SER A 1036 -25.64 12.26 18.75
C SER A 1036 -25.32 11.22 19.83
N LYS A 1037 -25.62 9.93 19.58
CA LYS A 1037 -25.34 8.81 20.49
C LYS A 1037 -24.18 7.97 19.94
N TYR A 1038 -23.47 7.29 20.84
CA TYR A 1038 -22.27 6.52 20.52
C TYR A 1038 -22.44 5.59 19.30
N PRO A 1039 -21.62 5.73 18.24
CA PRO A 1039 -21.75 4.92 17.04
C PRO A 1039 -21.19 3.51 17.22
N ILE A 1040 -21.85 2.54 16.60
CA ILE A 1040 -21.49 1.12 16.62
C ILE A 1040 -21.53 0.61 15.17
N PRO A 1041 -20.45 0.00 14.64
CA PRO A 1041 -20.40 -0.48 13.26
C PRO A 1041 -21.64 -1.29 12.85
N PHE A 1042 -22.12 -1.08 11.62
CA PHE A 1042 -23.40 -1.57 11.07
C PHE A 1042 -24.67 -1.13 11.80
N LEU A 1043 -24.70 -1.11 13.13
CA LEU A 1043 -25.89 -0.91 13.94
C LEU A 1043 -26.32 0.56 14.04
N ARG A 1044 -25.36 1.47 14.22
CA ARG A 1044 -25.53 2.92 14.31
C ARG A 1044 -24.27 3.63 13.78
N THR A 1045 -24.30 4.13 12.56
CA THR A 1045 -23.12 4.72 11.90
C THR A 1045 -23.48 6.08 11.30
N CYS A 1046 -22.51 7.00 11.24
CA CYS A 1046 -22.75 8.37 10.78
C CYS A 1046 -22.99 8.46 9.27
N GLU A 1047 -22.29 7.63 8.50
CA GLU A 1047 -22.70 7.25 7.15
C GLU A 1047 -23.14 5.79 7.16
N PHE A 1048 -24.24 5.46 6.47
CA PHE A 1048 -24.64 4.08 6.22
C PHE A 1048 -25.11 3.89 4.78
N LEU A 1049 -24.90 2.68 4.24
CA LEU A 1049 -25.52 2.25 3.00
C LEU A 1049 -26.95 1.78 3.26
N TRP A 1050 -27.88 2.21 2.40
CA TRP A 1050 -29.25 1.75 2.45
C TRP A 1050 -29.91 1.61 1.08
N GLN A 1051 -31.11 1.06 1.17
CA GLN A 1051 -32.13 0.94 0.16
C GLN A 1051 -33.30 1.83 0.61
N GLU A 1052 -33.75 2.76 -0.23
CA GLU A 1052 -34.99 3.51 0.00
C GLU A 1052 -35.89 3.47 -1.25
N GLY A 1053 -37.13 3.02 -1.06
CA GLY A 1053 -38.18 3.00 -2.07
C GLY A 1053 -39.24 4.05 -1.76
N HIS A 1054 -39.73 4.73 -2.78
CA HIS A 1054 -40.73 5.79 -2.64
C HIS A 1054 -41.77 5.65 -3.75
N THR A 1055 -43.05 5.60 -3.39
CA THR A 1055 -44.11 5.29 -4.34
C THR A 1055 -45.31 6.23 -4.20
N ALA A 1056 -46.12 6.30 -5.25
CA ALA A 1056 -47.33 7.11 -5.32
C ALA A 1056 -48.40 6.38 -6.14
N PHE A 1057 -49.62 6.32 -5.61
CA PHE A 1057 -50.77 5.55 -6.13
C PHE A 1057 -52.02 6.44 -6.25
N GLN A 1058 -52.99 5.98 -7.05
CA GLN A 1058 -54.29 6.63 -7.16
C GLN A 1058 -55.14 6.43 -5.88
N THR A 1059 -55.10 5.24 -5.28
CA THR A 1059 -55.94 4.88 -4.13
C THR A 1059 -55.15 4.50 -2.88
N ALA A 1060 -55.81 4.63 -1.72
CA ALA A 1060 -55.26 4.17 -0.44
C ALA A 1060 -55.02 2.65 -0.41
N HIS A 1061 -55.88 1.87 -1.07
CA HIS A 1061 -55.83 0.41 -1.04
C HIS A 1061 -54.59 -0.15 -1.76
N GLU A 1062 -54.23 0.40 -2.92
CA GLU A 1062 -53.00 0.01 -3.63
C GLU A 1062 -51.75 0.35 -2.81
N ALA A 1063 -51.73 1.53 -2.19
CA ALA A 1063 -50.63 1.96 -1.33
C ALA A 1063 -50.49 1.06 -0.09
N GLU A 1064 -51.58 0.76 0.61
CA GLU A 1064 -51.59 -0.14 1.76
C GLU A 1064 -51.17 -1.57 1.39
N ALA A 1065 -51.63 -2.09 0.26
CA ALA A 1065 -51.24 -3.41 -0.24
C ALA A 1065 -49.73 -3.50 -0.52
N GLU A 1066 -49.11 -2.45 -1.09
CA GLU A 1066 -47.65 -2.42 -1.26
C GLU A 1066 -46.91 -2.39 0.09
N VAL A 1067 -47.39 -1.63 1.09
CA VAL A 1067 -46.72 -1.54 2.40
C VAL A 1067 -46.53 -2.91 3.05
N PHE A 1068 -47.55 -3.76 2.99
CA PHE A 1068 -47.46 -5.14 3.46
C PHE A 1068 -46.64 -6.04 2.52
N THR A 1069 -46.76 -5.90 1.20
CA THR A 1069 -45.94 -6.64 0.23
C THR A 1069 -44.44 -6.43 0.47
N ILE A 1070 -44.00 -5.18 0.71
CA ILE A 1070 -42.60 -4.88 1.01
C ILE A 1070 -42.21 -5.37 2.41
N LEU A 1071 -43.12 -5.33 3.39
CA LEU A 1071 -42.87 -5.88 4.73
C LEU A 1071 -42.63 -7.39 4.69
N ASP A 1072 -43.34 -8.12 3.85
CA ASP A 1072 -43.15 -9.57 3.64
C ASP A 1072 -41.83 -9.87 2.91
N LEU A 1073 -41.40 -9.01 1.98
CA LEU A 1073 -40.05 -9.10 1.41
C LEU A 1073 -38.96 -8.84 2.46
N TYR A 1074 -39.15 -7.89 3.38
CA TYR A 1074 -38.21 -7.63 4.47
C TYR A 1074 -38.18 -8.75 5.52
N GLU A 1075 -39.32 -9.34 5.86
CA GLU A 1075 -39.36 -10.59 6.63
C GLU A 1075 -38.59 -11.69 5.92
N THR A 1076 -38.74 -11.81 4.60
CA THR A 1076 -38.06 -12.82 3.79
C THR A 1076 -36.53 -12.60 3.73
N ILE A 1077 -36.03 -11.36 3.73
CA ILE A 1077 -34.58 -11.09 3.92
C ILE A 1077 -34.12 -11.69 5.26
N TYR A 1078 -34.78 -11.34 6.36
CA TYR A 1078 -34.36 -11.79 7.69
C TYR A 1078 -34.50 -13.32 7.83
N ARG A 1079 -35.62 -13.90 7.44
CA ARG A 1079 -35.95 -15.33 7.56
C ARG A 1079 -35.11 -16.21 6.61
N ASP A 1080 -35.10 -15.90 5.32
CA ASP A 1080 -34.63 -16.83 4.27
C ASP A 1080 -33.22 -16.51 3.75
N LEU A 1081 -32.68 -15.31 4.00
CA LEU A 1081 -31.29 -14.97 3.66
C LEU A 1081 -30.38 -14.88 4.89
N LEU A 1082 -30.89 -14.43 6.04
CA LEU A 1082 -30.09 -14.18 7.25
C LEU A 1082 -30.35 -15.17 8.40
N ALA A 1083 -31.30 -16.09 8.25
CA ALA A 1083 -31.72 -17.07 9.28
C ALA A 1083 -32.13 -16.41 10.62
N ILE A 1084 -32.78 -15.25 10.57
CA ILE A 1084 -33.24 -14.47 11.73
C ILE A 1084 -34.79 -14.42 11.77
N PRO A 1085 -35.43 -14.79 12.88
CA PRO A 1085 -36.88 -14.69 13.06
C PRO A 1085 -37.29 -13.29 13.53
N VAL A 1086 -38.02 -12.57 12.68
CA VAL A 1086 -38.59 -11.24 13.00
C VAL A 1086 -40.05 -11.32 13.42
N VAL A 1087 -40.56 -10.27 14.07
CA VAL A 1087 -41.99 -10.04 14.27
C VAL A 1087 -42.42 -8.91 13.34
N LYS A 1088 -43.39 -9.18 12.46
CA LYS A 1088 -44.08 -8.14 11.68
C LYS A 1088 -45.08 -7.42 12.57
N GLY A 1089 -44.99 -6.09 12.60
CA GLY A 1089 -45.90 -5.27 13.41
C GLY A 1089 -46.00 -3.82 12.94
N ARG A 1090 -46.89 -3.05 13.57
CA ARG A 1090 -47.00 -1.59 13.43
C ARG A 1090 -46.23 -0.91 14.56
N LYS A 1091 -45.59 0.23 14.32
CA LYS A 1091 -45.09 1.10 15.40
C LYS A 1091 -46.26 1.75 16.15
N SER A 1092 -46.02 2.19 17.39
CA SER A 1092 -46.97 3.02 18.13
C SER A 1092 -47.12 4.41 17.51
N GLU A 1093 -48.03 5.23 18.04
CA GLU A 1093 -48.14 6.64 17.63
C GLU A 1093 -46.92 7.50 18.04
N LYS A 1094 -46.06 7.00 18.95
CA LYS A 1094 -44.79 7.65 19.37
C LYS A 1094 -43.59 7.20 18.53
N GLU A 1095 -43.49 5.90 18.22
CA GLU A 1095 -42.31 5.32 17.54
C GLU A 1095 -42.53 5.13 16.01
N LYS A 1096 -43.64 5.62 15.45
CA LYS A 1096 -43.84 5.69 13.98
C LYS A 1096 -43.05 6.86 13.39
N PHE A 1097 -42.91 6.88 12.06
CA PHE A 1097 -42.44 8.06 11.36
C PHE A 1097 -43.53 9.15 11.36
N ASP A 1098 -43.23 10.37 11.83
CA ASP A 1098 -44.16 11.51 11.90
C ASP A 1098 -44.82 11.89 10.56
N GLY A 1099 -44.13 11.66 9.45
CA GLY A 1099 -44.69 11.84 8.11
C GLY A 1099 -45.72 10.76 7.69
N SER A 1100 -45.88 9.69 8.49
CA SER A 1100 -46.72 8.53 8.15
C SER A 1100 -48.10 8.54 8.80
N ASN A 1101 -49.10 8.06 8.04
CA ASN A 1101 -50.36 7.60 8.62
C ASN A 1101 -50.09 6.45 9.60
N PHE A 1102 -49.31 5.46 9.15
CA PHE A 1102 -48.77 4.40 9.99
C PHE A 1102 -47.44 3.86 9.44
N THR A 1103 -46.63 3.30 10.33
CA THR A 1103 -45.37 2.63 10.00
C THR A 1103 -45.47 1.16 10.39
N THR A 1104 -45.14 0.25 9.48
CA THR A 1104 -44.86 -1.16 9.78
C THR A 1104 -43.36 -1.42 9.87
N THR A 1105 -43.00 -2.48 10.60
CA THR A 1105 -41.61 -2.81 10.96
C THR A 1105 -41.44 -4.32 11.08
N VAL A 1106 -40.21 -4.78 10.86
CA VAL A 1106 -39.73 -6.12 11.24
C VAL A 1106 -38.76 -6.00 12.41
N GLU A 1107 -39.18 -6.48 13.58
CA GLU A 1107 -38.38 -6.43 14.82
C GLU A 1107 -37.69 -7.79 15.06
N ALA A 1108 -36.35 -7.79 15.19
CA ALA A 1108 -35.57 -8.95 15.62
C ALA A 1108 -35.16 -8.83 17.11
N TYR A 1109 -34.66 -9.93 17.68
CA TYR A 1109 -34.22 -10.00 19.08
C TYR A 1109 -32.74 -10.41 19.18
N VAL A 1110 -31.97 -9.77 20.06
CA VAL A 1110 -30.56 -10.09 20.32
C VAL A 1110 -30.40 -10.73 21.71
N PRO A 1111 -30.20 -12.07 21.81
CA PRO A 1111 -30.26 -12.78 23.10
C PRO A 1111 -29.21 -12.36 24.13
N VAL A 1112 -27.98 -12.07 23.70
CA VAL A 1112 -26.85 -11.75 24.61
C VAL A 1112 -27.15 -10.54 25.50
N ASN A 1113 -27.87 -9.52 25.02
CA ASN A 1113 -28.16 -8.31 25.80
C ASN A 1113 -29.65 -7.95 25.93
N GLY A 1114 -30.57 -8.83 25.52
CA GLY A 1114 -32.01 -8.64 25.75
C GLY A 1114 -32.65 -7.51 24.96
N ARG A 1115 -31.99 -7.03 23.88
CA ARG A 1115 -32.44 -5.86 23.12
C ARG A 1115 -33.14 -6.25 21.83
N GLY A 1116 -34.29 -5.63 21.58
CA GLY A 1116 -34.96 -5.64 20.29
C GLY A 1116 -34.26 -4.73 19.28
N ILE A 1117 -34.26 -5.12 18.01
CA ILE A 1117 -33.63 -4.36 16.93
C ILE A 1117 -34.55 -4.27 15.71
N GLN A 1118 -34.92 -3.03 15.37
CA GLN A 1118 -35.66 -2.68 14.16
C GLN A 1118 -34.80 -2.94 12.92
N GLY A 1119 -35.21 -3.93 12.11
CA GLY A 1119 -34.45 -4.40 10.95
C GLY A 1119 -34.71 -3.63 9.66
N ALA A 1120 -35.98 -3.31 9.38
CA ALA A 1120 -36.44 -2.55 8.22
C ALA A 1120 -37.84 -1.97 8.49
N THR A 1121 -38.22 -0.93 7.76
CA THR A 1121 -39.54 -0.27 7.91
C THR A 1121 -40.24 -0.03 6.58
N SER A 1122 -41.57 -0.09 6.62
CA SER A 1122 -42.44 0.23 5.49
C SER A 1122 -43.54 1.19 5.96
N HIS A 1123 -43.55 2.39 5.40
CA HIS A 1123 -44.35 3.52 5.87
C HIS A 1123 -45.50 3.80 4.90
N HIS A 1124 -46.74 3.73 5.39
CA HIS A 1124 -47.86 4.30 4.66
C HIS A 1124 -47.90 5.81 4.94
N LEU A 1125 -47.51 6.63 3.98
CA LEU A 1125 -47.43 8.09 4.11
C LEU A 1125 -48.77 8.79 3.89
N GLY A 1126 -49.82 8.02 3.53
CA GLY A 1126 -51.14 8.56 3.28
C GLY A 1126 -51.11 9.61 2.17
N GLN A 1127 -51.65 10.79 2.47
CA GLN A 1127 -51.56 11.97 1.61
C GLN A 1127 -50.73 13.10 2.25
N ASN A 1128 -49.89 12.79 3.25
CA ASN A 1128 -49.22 13.81 4.04
C ASN A 1128 -48.18 14.55 3.18
N PHE A 1129 -47.24 13.81 2.59
CA PHE A 1129 -46.24 14.40 1.72
C PHE A 1129 -46.83 14.96 0.41
N SER A 1130 -47.86 14.32 -0.15
CA SER A 1130 -48.47 14.75 -1.41
C SER A 1130 -49.24 16.06 -1.27
N LYS A 1131 -49.91 16.30 -0.14
CA LYS A 1131 -50.52 17.62 0.17
C LYS A 1131 -49.47 18.73 0.36
N ILE A 1132 -48.34 18.43 0.99
CA ILE A 1132 -47.29 19.44 1.25
C ILE A 1132 -46.41 19.70 0.00
N PHE A 1133 -46.29 18.73 -0.92
CA PHE A 1133 -45.52 18.89 -2.18
C PHE A 1133 -46.38 19.14 -3.43
N ASP A 1134 -47.72 19.18 -3.28
CA ASP A 1134 -48.71 19.26 -4.38
C ASP A 1134 -48.59 18.12 -5.42
N ILE A 1135 -48.35 16.89 -4.95
CA ILE A 1135 -48.39 15.67 -5.79
C ILE A 1135 -49.85 15.30 -6.03
N SER A 1136 -50.40 15.82 -7.11
CA SER A 1136 -51.83 15.72 -7.43
C SER A 1136 -52.11 15.24 -8.84
N PHE A 1137 -53.28 14.64 -9.03
CA PHE A 1137 -53.76 14.14 -10.31
C PHE A 1137 -55.24 14.53 -10.52
N GLU A 1138 -55.68 14.58 -11.78
CA GLU A 1138 -57.10 14.60 -12.13
C GLU A 1138 -57.71 13.21 -11.94
N ASP A 1139 -58.66 13.08 -11.02
CA ASP A 1139 -59.34 11.82 -10.73
C ASP A 1139 -60.38 11.45 -11.82
N PRO A 1140 -60.34 10.23 -12.38
CA PRO A 1140 -61.16 9.83 -13.53
C PRO A 1140 -62.63 9.56 -13.22
N GLN A 1141 -63.05 9.51 -11.94
CA GLN A 1141 -64.45 9.32 -11.56
C GLN A 1141 -65.17 10.64 -11.29
N THR A 1142 -64.43 11.63 -10.78
CA THR A 1142 -64.97 12.92 -10.35
C THR A 1142 -64.58 14.10 -11.25
N GLY A 1143 -63.49 13.99 -12.02
CA GLY A 1143 -62.90 15.11 -12.75
C GLY A 1143 -62.28 16.17 -11.83
N THR A 1144 -61.92 15.82 -10.59
CA THR A 1144 -61.41 16.76 -9.59
C THR A 1144 -59.94 16.51 -9.22
N LYS A 1145 -59.25 17.56 -8.77
CA LYS A 1145 -57.85 17.50 -8.30
C LYS A 1145 -57.77 16.69 -7.01
N SER A 1146 -57.22 15.47 -7.09
CA SER A 1146 -56.97 14.57 -5.96
C SER A 1146 -55.49 14.46 -5.64
N PHE A 1147 -55.15 14.15 -4.39
CA PHE A 1147 -53.75 13.96 -3.95
C PHE A 1147 -53.34 12.49 -3.96
N ALA A 1148 -52.16 12.19 -4.50
CA ALA A 1148 -51.64 10.83 -4.57
C ALA A 1148 -51.44 10.20 -3.19
N TRP A 1149 -51.69 8.90 -3.08
CA TRP A 1149 -51.44 8.10 -1.87
C TRP A 1149 -50.02 7.55 -1.92
N GLN A 1150 -49.20 7.78 -0.90
CA GLN A 1150 -47.77 7.54 -0.96
C GLN A 1150 -47.28 6.53 0.08
N ASN A 1151 -46.16 5.87 -0.25
CA ASN A 1151 -45.36 5.11 0.71
C ASN A 1151 -43.88 5.54 0.65
N SER A 1152 -43.14 5.25 1.71
CA SER A 1152 -41.68 5.06 1.66
C SER A 1152 -41.29 3.81 2.44
N TRP A 1153 -40.19 3.15 2.06
CA TRP A 1153 -39.77 1.89 2.70
C TRP A 1153 -38.26 1.67 2.56
N GLY A 1154 -37.62 1.19 3.63
CA GLY A 1154 -36.15 1.08 3.66
C GLY A 1154 -35.57 -0.01 4.55
N VAL A 1155 -34.40 -0.49 4.12
CA VAL A 1155 -33.54 -1.46 4.82
C VAL A 1155 -32.07 -1.04 4.67
N THR A 1156 -31.25 -1.29 5.69
CA THR A 1156 -29.86 -0.79 5.78
C THR A 1156 -28.87 -1.92 6.08
N ILE A 1157 -27.57 -1.59 6.06
CA ILE A 1157 -26.49 -2.47 6.54
C ILE A 1157 -26.62 -2.90 8.02
N ARG A 1158 -27.57 -2.37 8.80
CA ARG A 1158 -27.95 -2.89 10.13
C ARG A 1158 -28.34 -4.37 10.09
N THR A 1159 -28.85 -4.84 8.96
CA THR A 1159 -29.01 -6.28 8.63
C THR A 1159 -27.78 -7.10 9.01
N ILE A 1160 -26.59 -6.70 8.53
CA ILE A 1160 -25.31 -7.37 8.79
C ILE A 1160 -24.98 -7.33 10.28
N GLY A 1161 -25.18 -6.17 10.93
CA GLY A 1161 -24.98 -6.00 12.36
C GLY A 1161 -25.83 -6.97 13.20
N ALA A 1162 -27.10 -7.13 12.83
CA ALA A 1162 -28.02 -8.08 13.46
C ALA A 1162 -27.58 -9.54 13.24
N THR A 1163 -27.15 -9.91 12.03
CA THR A 1163 -26.61 -11.26 11.73
C THR A 1163 -25.42 -11.61 12.62
N ILE A 1164 -24.45 -10.70 12.75
CA ILE A 1164 -23.30 -10.89 13.63
C ILE A 1164 -23.76 -11.05 15.09
N MET A 1165 -24.60 -10.13 15.59
CA MET A 1165 -25.06 -10.13 16.98
C MET A 1165 -25.86 -11.37 17.36
N ILE A 1166 -26.70 -11.89 16.46
CA ILE A 1166 -27.56 -13.05 16.73
C ILE A 1166 -26.77 -14.35 16.58
N HIS A 1167 -26.05 -14.54 15.47
CA HIS A 1167 -25.44 -15.84 15.13
C HIS A 1167 -24.00 -16.02 15.58
N GLY A 1168 -23.19 -14.95 15.68
CA GLY A 1168 -21.76 -15.06 16.02
C GLY A 1168 -21.52 -15.63 17.43
N ASP A 1169 -20.34 -16.20 17.64
CA ASP A 1169 -19.93 -16.86 18.89
C ASP A 1169 -18.46 -16.55 19.26
N ASP A 1170 -17.93 -17.23 20.28
CA ASP A 1170 -16.56 -17.02 20.79
C ASP A 1170 -15.46 -17.57 19.85
N LYS A 1171 -15.81 -18.20 18.72
CA LYS A 1171 -14.87 -18.49 17.62
C LYS A 1171 -14.86 -17.40 16.55
N GLY A 1172 -15.90 -16.56 16.47
CA GLY A 1172 -16.01 -15.48 15.51
C GLY A 1172 -17.37 -15.40 14.82
N LEU A 1173 -17.37 -15.10 13.52
CA LEU A 1173 -18.57 -15.01 12.71
C LEU A 1173 -19.23 -16.38 12.51
N ILE A 1174 -20.53 -16.36 12.22
CA ILE A 1174 -21.27 -17.47 11.60
C ILE A 1174 -22.13 -16.84 10.49
N VAL A 1175 -21.82 -17.12 9.22
CA VAL A 1175 -22.46 -16.50 8.05
C VAL A 1175 -22.57 -17.50 6.90
N ILE A 1176 -23.58 -17.37 6.04
CA ILE A 1176 -23.81 -18.32 4.94
C ILE A 1176 -22.97 -17.93 3.70
N ILE A 1177 -21.64 -17.93 3.86
CA ILE A 1177 -20.64 -17.65 2.81
C ILE A 1177 -19.62 -18.81 2.77
N PRO A 1178 -19.40 -19.48 1.64
CA PRO A 1178 -19.35 -20.95 1.58
C PRO A 1178 -17.95 -21.59 1.57
N LEU A 1179 -17.88 -22.87 1.19
CA LEU A 1179 -16.88 -23.87 1.60
C LEU A 1179 -15.41 -23.55 1.28
N ASP A 1180 -14.51 -24.08 2.12
CA ASP A 1180 -13.06 -24.19 1.87
C ASP A 1180 -12.57 -25.64 2.08
N PHE A 1181 -11.47 -26.01 1.42
CA PHE A 1181 -10.83 -27.33 1.45
C PHE A 1181 -9.40 -27.29 2.02
N THR A 1182 -9.13 -28.03 3.10
CA THR A 1182 -7.78 -28.11 3.69
C THR A 1182 -7.24 -29.55 3.83
N SER A 1183 -5.93 -29.70 3.65
CA SER A 1183 -5.11 -30.79 4.22
C SER A 1183 -3.60 -30.53 4.09
N GLN A 1184 -2.80 -31.39 4.73
CA GLN A 1184 -1.33 -31.43 4.63
C GLN A 1184 -0.87 -32.85 4.32
N SER A 1185 0.21 -32.97 3.55
CA SER A 1185 0.85 -34.23 3.14
C SER A 1185 2.29 -33.97 2.63
N ASN A 1186 3.02 -35.03 2.24
CA ASN A 1186 4.30 -34.88 1.53
C ASN A 1186 4.10 -34.48 0.05
N LYS A 1187 5.14 -34.42 -0.78
CA LYS A 1187 5.08 -33.73 -2.09
C LYS A 1187 4.15 -34.41 -3.11
N GLU A 1188 4.32 -35.71 -3.34
CA GLU A 1188 3.55 -36.48 -4.33
C GLU A 1188 2.09 -36.63 -3.87
N GLU A 1189 1.90 -36.91 -2.58
CA GLU A 1189 0.61 -36.90 -1.91
C GLU A 1189 -0.11 -35.55 -2.02
N LYS A 1190 0.61 -34.42 -1.90
CA LYS A 1190 0.06 -33.07 -2.08
C LYS A 1190 -0.44 -32.84 -3.50
N GLU A 1191 0.26 -33.32 -4.52
CA GLU A 1191 -0.16 -33.16 -5.92
C GLU A 1191 -1.44 -33.97 -6.18
N GLN A 1192 -1.55 -35.20 -5.64
CA GLN A 1192 -2.79 -36.00 -5.63
C GLN A 1192 -3.93 -35.26 -4.91
N ILE A 1193 -3.67 -34.73 -3.70
CA ILE A 1193 -4.63 -33.96 -2.90
C ILE A 1193 -5.11 -32.71 -3.62
N ILE A 1194 -4.21 -31.89 -4.18
CA ILE A 1194 -4.56 -30.64 -4.87
C ILE A 1194 -5.37 -30.95 -6.13
N CYS A 1195 -5.06 -32.03 -6.85
CA CYS A 1195 -5.85 -32.48 -7.98
C CYS A 1195 -7.28 -32.89 -7.55
N THR A 1196 -7.41 -33.65 -6.46
CA THR A 1196 -8.73 -34.05 -5.92
C THR A 1196 -9.52 -32.85 -5.42
N ILE A 1197 -8.90 -31.94 -4.65
CA ILE A 1197 -9.53 -30.71 -4.16
C ILE A 1197 -10.02 -29.85 -5.34
N LYS A 1198 -9.20 -29.62 -6.37
CA LYS A 1198 -9.61 -28.87 -7.56
C LYS A 1198 -10.80 -29.52 -8.28
N LYS A 1199 -10.79 -30.84 -8.49
CA LYS A 1199 -11.91 -31.57 -9.10
C LYS A 1199 -13.20 -31.41 -8.28
N VAL A 1200 -13.10 -31.54 -6.96
CA VAL A 1200 -14.25 -31.42 -6.04
C VAL A 1200 -14.78 -29.98 -6.02
N ASN A 1201 -13.90 -28.98 -5.99
CA ASN A 1201 -14.30 -27.57 -6.02
C ASN A 1201 -14.99 -27.19 -7.34
N SER A 1202 -14.49 -27.67 -8.49
CA SER A 1202 -15.15 -27.50 -9.78
C SER A 1202 -16.57 -28.07 -9.76
N SER A 1203 -16.73 -29.30 -9.24
CA SER A 1203 -18.03 -29.96 -9.14
C SER A 1203 -19.03 -29.21 -8.24
N LEU A 1204 -18.58 -28.60 -7.15
CA LEU A 1204 -19.43 -27.76 -6.28
C LEU A 1204 -19.82 -26.44 -6.98
N VAL A 1205 -18.86 -25.77 -7.63
CA VAL A 1205 -19.11 -24.51 -8.36
C VAL A 1205 -20.06 -24.72 -9.54
N GLU A 1206 -19.93 -25.84 -10.25
CA GLU A 1206 -20.87 -26.27 -11.31
C GLU A 1206 -22.27 -26.58 -10.75
N GLY A 1207 -22.37 -27.12 -9.52
CA GLY A 1207 -23.63 -27.28 -8.77
C GLY A 1207 -24.26 -25.95 -8.28
N GLY A 1208 -23.60 -24.82 -8.51
CA GLY A 1208 -24.01 -23.48 -8.06
C GLY A 1208 -23.61 -23.15 -6.62
N ILE A 1209 -22.85 -24.02 -5.96
CA ILE A 1209 -22.28 -23.80 -4.64
C ILE A 1209 -20.96 -23.05 -4.81
N ARG A 1210 -20.93 -21.75 -4.48
CA ARG A 1210 -19.67 -21.01 -4.40
C ARG A 1210 -18.72 -21.76 -3.44
N SER A 1211 -17.43 -21.83 -3.75
CA SER A 1211 -16.45 -22.62 -3.00
C SER A 1211 -15.05 -22.09 -3.27
N GLU A 1212 -14.22 -21.99 -2.22
CA GLU A 1212 -12.82 -21.55 -2.26
C GLU A 1212 -11.88 -22.73 -1.94
N CYS A 1213 -10.57 -22.55 -2.11
CA CYS A 1213 -9.56 -23.56 -1.84
C CYS A 1213 -8.27 -22.94 -1.29
N ASP A 1214 -8.04 -23.07 0.00
CA ASP A 1214 -6.84 -22.59 0.68
C ASP A 1214 -5.64 -23.50 0.39
N PHE A 1215 -5.00 -23.26 -0.76
CA PHE A 1215 -3.72 -23.88 -1.13
C PHE A 1215 -2.49 -23.24 -0.46
N ARG A 1216 -2.64 -22.24 0.43
CA ARG A 1216 -1.53 -21.46 1.01
C ARG A 1216 -0.58 -22.36 1.80
N SER A 1217 0.64 -22.57 1.30
CA SER A 1217 1.58 -23.58 1.83
C SER A 1217 2.35 -23.14 3.08
N ASN A 1218 2.32 -21.84 3.39
CA ASN A 1218 2.99 -21.19 4.51
C ASN A 1218 2.20 -21.22 5.83
N TYR A 1219 0.96 -21.73 5.83
CA TYR A 1219 0.10 -21.80 7.03
C TYR A 1219 -0.19 -23.25 7.43
N SER A 1220 -0.25 -23.50 8.74
CA SER A 1220 -0.61 -24.82 9.28
C SER A 1220 -2.11 -25.12 9.10
N THR A 1221 -2.51 -26.39 9.09
CA THR A 1221 -3.95 -26.75 9.03
C THR A 1221 -4.74 -26.09 10.15
N SER A 1222 -4.21 -26.07 11.38
CA SER A 1222 -4.82 -25.42 12.53
C SER A 1222 -4.97 -23.90 12.35
N TRP A 1223 -3.99 -23.24 11.72
CA TRP A 1223 -4.11 -21.82 11.39
C TRP A 1223 -5.26 -21.55 10.42
N LYS A 1224 -5.40 -22.38 9.37
CA LYS A 1224 -6.48 -22.27 8.38
C LYS A 1224 -7.85 -22.55 8.97
N VAL A 1225 -7.93 -23.58 9.81
CA VAL A 1225 -9.13 -23.92 10.60
C VAL A 1225 -9.59 -22.70 11.39
N ASN A 1226 -8.71 -22.08 12.17
CA ASN A 1226 -9.06 -20.89 12.95
C ASN A 1226 -9.43 -19.69 12.06
N TYR A 1227 -8.68 -19.43 10.98
CA TYR A 1227 -8.93 -18.33 10.05
C TYR A 1227 -10.32 -18.42 9.40
N TRP A 1228 -10.73 -19.60 8.93
CA TRP A 1228 -12.04 -19.78 8.30
C TRP A 1228 -13.19 -19.97 9.29
N GLU A 1229 -12.94 -20.50 10.50
CA GLU A 1229 -13.93 -20.48 11.58
C GLU A 1229 -14.21 -19.04 12.04
N LEU A 1230 -13.18 -18.20 12.18
CA LEU A 1230 -13.32 -16.77 12.49
C LEU A 1230 -14.10 -15.99 11.44
N LYS A 1231 -13.85 -16.26 10.15
CA LYS A 1231 -14.59 -15.66 9.03
C LYS A 1231 -15.99 -16.25 8.83
N GLY A 1232 -16.31 -17.35 9.53
CA GLY A 1232 -17.66 -17.88 9.69
C GLY A 1232 -18.18 -18.76 8.56
N VAL A 1233 -17.29 -19.36 7.77
CA VAL A 1233 -17.63 -20.28 6.67
C VAL A 1233 -18.50 -21.46 7.20
N PRO A 1234 -19.71 -21.74 6.65
CA PRO A 1234 -20.70 -22.59 7.31
C PRO A 1234 -20.32 -24.08 7.30
N ILE A 1235 -19.57 -24.52 6.29
CA ILE A 1235 -19.02 -25.87 6.17
C ILE A 1235 -17.56 -25.78 5.73
N ARG A 1236 -16.63 -26.28 6.53
CA ARG A 1236 -15.24 -26.53 6.08
C ARG A 1236 -15.12 -27.99 5.63
N ALA A 1237 -14.54 -28.21 4.46
CA ALA A 1237 -14.18 -29.52 3.96
C ALA A 1237 -12.70 -29.85 4.21
N GLU A 1238 -12.42 -31.12 4.45
CA GLU A 1238 -11.08 -31.64 4.75
C GLU A 1238 -10.83 -32.90 3.90
N ILE A 1239 -9.89 -32.82 2.95
CA ILE A 1239 -9.52 -33.92 2.03
C ILE A 1239 -8.04 -34.27 2.24
N GLY A 1240 -7.78 -35.15 3.20
CA GLY A 1240 -6.50 -35.85 3.31
C GLY A 1240 -6.53 -37.21 2.57
N LEU A 1241 -5.37 -37.85 2.43
CA LEU A 1241 -5.22 -39.12 1.70
C LEU A 1241 -6.18 -40.23 2.14
N LYS A 1242 -6.46 -40.35 3.44
CA LYS A 1242 -7.44 -41.32 3.95
C LYS A 1242 -8.84 -41.06 3.38
N GLY A 1243 -9.23 -39.80 3.20
CA GLY A 1243 -10.46 -39.44 2.51
C GLY A 1243 -10.43 -39.85 1.04
N ILE A 1244 -9.33 -39.60 0.32
CA ILE A 1244 -9.15 -40.00 -1.08
C ILE A 1244 -9.24 -41.53 -1.24
N ALA A 1245 -8.55 -42.29 -0.37
CA ALA A 1245 -8.58 -43.76 -0.38
C ALA A 1245 -9.95 -44.36 0.00
N GLU A 1246 -10.74 -43.68 0.83
CA GLU A 1246 -12.11 -44.07 1.17
C GLU A 1246 -13.18 -43.49 0.23
N ASN A 1247 -12.80 -42.70 -0.78
CA ASN A 1247 -13.66 -41.89 -1.65
C ASN A 1247 -14.63 -40.96 -0.87
N LYS A 1248 -14.11 -40.30 0.18
CA LYS A 1248 -14.86 -39.43 1.11
C LYS A 1248 -14.20 -38.07 1.36
N VAL A 1249 -15.04 -37.08 1.65
CA VAL A 1249 -14.70 -35.76 2.20
C VAL A 1249 -15.18 -35.70 3.64
N LYS A 1250 -14.35 -35.23 4.57
CA LYS A 1250 -14.81 -34.85 5.91
C LYS A 1250 -15.32 -33.40 5.86
N CYS A 1251 -16.59 -33.18 6.14
CA CYS A 1251 -17.20 -31.85 6.23
C CYS A 1251 -17.46 -31.49 7.69
N VAL A 1252 -17.12 -30.28 8.11
CA VAL A 1252 -17.26 -29.78 9.49
C VAL A 1252 -18.18 -28.56 9.49
N VAL A 1253 -19.27 -28.61 10.24
CA VAL A 1253 -20.28 -27.55 10.31
C VAL A 1253 -19.89 -26.50 11.35
N ARG A 1254 -19.86 -25.23 10.96
CA ARG A 1254 -19.31 -24.14 11.77
C ARG A 1254 -20.14 -23.73 12.99
N HIS A 1255 -21.46 -23.85 12.93
CA HIS A 1255 -22.34 -23.41 14.03
C HIS A 1255 -22.62 -24.50 15.08
N SER A 1256 -22.11 -25.72 14.87
CA SER A 1256 -22.36 -26.90 15.71
C SER A 1256 -21.13 -27.79 15.95
N ASP A 1257 -20.01 -27.56 15.24
CA ASP A 1257 -18.82 -28.42 15.18
C ASP A 1257 -19.07 -29.88 14.73
N GLU A 1258 -20.24 -30.16 14.15
CA GLU A 1258 -20.64 -31.49 13.68
C GLU A 1258 -19.82 -31.94 12.47
N LYS A 1259 -19.51 -33.24 12.38
CA LYS A 1259 -18.52 -33.81 11.45
C LYS A 1259 -19.13 -34.92 10.60
N PHE A 1260 -19.42 -34.60 9.34
CA PHE A 1260 -19.96 -35.52 8.35
C PHE A 1260 -18.85 -36.13 7.49
N PHE A 1261 -18.99 -37.40 7.11
CA PHE A 1261 -18.12 -38.05 6.14
C PHE A 1261 -18.93 -38.40 4.88
N ILE A 1262 -18.82 -37.56 3.86
CA ILE A 1262 -19.65 -37.58 2.66
C ILE A 1262 -18.86 -38.21 1.51
N LYS A 1263 -19.45 -39.13 0.72
CA LYS A 1263 -18.76 -39.67 -0.48
C LYS A 1263 -18.57 -38.58 -1.52
N MET A 1264 -17.45 -38.60 -2.26
CA MET A 1264 -17.19 -37.58 -3.28
C MET A 1264 -18.27 -37.55 -4.38
N ASP A 1265 -18.77 -38.72 -4.80
CA ASP A 1265 -19.83 -38.86 -5.82
C ASP A 1265 -21.22 -38.36 -5.35
N GLU A 1266 -21.40 -38.17 -4.04
CA GLU A 1266 -22.64 -37.71 -3.43
C GLU A 1266 -22.52 -36.26 -2.90
N LEU A 1267 -21.38 -35.61 -3.12
CA LEU A 1267 -20.99 -34.42 -2.36
C LEU A 1267 -21.87 -33.21 -2.64
N ASP A 1268 -22.04 -32.81 -3.91
CA ASP A 1268 -22.85 -31.62 -4.28
C ASP A 1268 -24.27 -31.69 -3.67
N ALA A 1269 -25.02 -32.75 -3.99
CA ALA A 1269 -26.37 -32.95 -3.48
C ALA A 1269 -26.46 -32.99 -1.95
N LYS A 1270 -25.45 -33.53 -1.26
CA LYS A 1270 -25.42 -33.57 0.22
C LYS A 1270 -24.95 -32.28 0.85
N VAL A 1271 -24.00 -31.56 0.26
CA VAL A 1271 -23.52 -30.25 0.74
C VAL A 1271 -24.61 -29.21 0.54
N LYS A 1272 -25.34 -29.24 -0.58
CA LYS A 1272 -26.51 -28.39 -0.80
C LYS A 1272 -27.58 -28.59 0.29
N ARG A 1273 -27.97 -29.84 0.54
CA ARG A 1273 -28.90 -30.18 1.64
C ARG A 1273 -28.34 -29.82 3.02
N LEU A 1274 -27.03 -29.92 3.22
CA LEU A 1274 -26.41 -29.56 4.49
C LEU A 1274 -26.41 -28.03 4.70
N LEU A 1275 -26.25 -27.23 3.65
CA LEU A 1275 -26.41 -25.76 3.72
C LEU A 1275 -27.87 -25.38 4.03
N GLU A 1276 -28.85 -26.04 3.41
CA GLU A 1276 -30.28 -25.89 3.71
C GLU A 1276 -30.55 -26.25 5.19
N THR A 1277 -30.02 -27.38 5.66
CA THR A 1277 -30.14 -27.85 7.05
C THR A 1277 -29.48 -26.90 8.06
N ILE A 1278 -28.33 -26.31 7.71
CA ILE A 1278 -27.62 -25.31 8.53
C ILE A 1278 -28.46 -24.05 8.67
N HIS A 1279 -29.07 -23.57 7.58
CA HIS A 1279 -29.98 -22.42 7.61
C HIS A 1279 -31.16 -22.67 8.54
N GLU A 1280 -31.82 -23.83 8.40
CA GLU A 1280 -32.91 -24.25 9.28
C GLU A 1280 -32.47 -24.37 10.75
N GLN A 1281 -31.29 -24.94 11.03
CA GLN A 1281 -30.79 -25.08 12.40
C GLN A 1281 -30.41 -23.72 13.03
N MET A 1282 -29.82 -22.80 12.26
CA MET A 1282 -29.54 -21.43 12.70
C MET A 1282 -30.83 -20.65 12.96
N TYR A 1283 -31.80 -20.73 12.05
CA TYR A 1283 -33.11 -20.10 12.19
C TYR A 1283 -33.87 -20.63 13.42
N ASN A 1284 -33.94 -21.95 13.59
CA ASN A 1284 -34.59 -22.58 14.73
C ASN A 1284 -33.87 -22.28 16.06
N LYS A 1285 -32.54 -22.19 16.08
CA LYS A 1285 -31.78 -21.73 17.26
C LYS A 1285 -32.17 -20.30 17.65
N ALA A 1286 -32.22 -19.38 16.69
CA ALA A 1286 -32.63 -18.00 16.93
C ALA A 1286 -34.13 -17.88 17.30
N LEU A 1287 -34.99 -18.73 16.73
CA LEU A 1287 -36.44 -18.74 17.01
C LEU A 1287 -36.73 -19.27 18.41
N ASN A 1288 -36.05 -20.34 18.82
CA ASN A 1288 -36.13 -20.85 20.18
C ASN A 1288 -35.59 -19.81 21.18
N ALA A 1289 -34.46 -19.14 20.86
CA ALA A 1289 -33.91 -18.09 21.72
C ALA A 1289 -34.86 -16.89 21.88
N ARG A 1290 -35.48 -16.41 20.79
CA ARG A 1290 -36.52 -15.36 20.84
C ARG A 1290 -37.74 -15.81 21.62
N THR A 1291 -38.26 -17.00 21.36
CA THR A 1291 -39.49 -17.51 21.97
C THR A 1291 -39.32 -17.78 23.46
N ALA A 1292 -38.17 -18.30 23.89
CA ALA A 1292 -37.84 -18.47 25.31
C ALA A 1292 -37.73 -17.13 26.06
N HIS A 1293 -37.36 -16.04 25.37
CA HIS A 1293 -37.33 -14.67 25.91
C HIS A 1293 -38.52 -13.82 25.43
N THR A 1294 -39.66 -14.42 25.06
CA THR A 1294 -40.90 -13.68 24.76
C THR A 1294 -41.99 -14.15 25.71
N LYS A 1295 -42.51 -13.24 26.55
CA LYS A 1295 -43.52 -13.59 27.56
C LYS A 1295 -44.69 -12.61 27.53
N LEU A 1296 -45.90 -13.13 27.65
CA LEU A 1296 -47.10 -12.31 27.88
C LEU A 1296 -47.18 -11.97 29.36
N THR A 1297 -47.27 -10.68 29.70
CA THR A 1297 -47.49 -10.23 31.08
C THR A 1297 -48.48 -9.08 31.14
N ASN A 1298 -49.33 -9.14 32.17
CA ASN A 1298 -50.36 -8.15 32.51
C ASN A 1298 -50.07 -7.46 33.85
N ASP A 1299 -48.96 -7.79 34.52
CA ASP A 1299 -48.58 -7.25 35.84
C ASP A 1299 -47.35 -6.33 35.74
N TRP A 1300 -47.34 -5.24 36.49
CA TRP A 1300 -46.33 -4.20 36.37
C TRP A 1300 -45.01 -4.52 37.09
N GLU A 1301 -45.05 -5.26 38.19
CA GLU A 1301 -43.83 -5.73 38.87
C GLU A 1301 -43.20 -6.88 38.08
N GLU A 1302 -44.02 -7.81 37.56
CA GLU A 1302 -43.57 -8.86 36.65
C GLU A 1302 -42.95 -8.26 35.38
N PHE A 1303 -43.57 -7.24 34.77
CA PHE A 1303 -43.03 -6.52 33.61
C PHE A 1303 -41.61 -5.98 33.86
N LYS A 1304 -41.39 -5.28 34.98
CA LYS A 1304 -40.06 -4.73 35.31
C LYS A 1304 -39.02 -5.83 35.56
N ASN A 1305 -39.39 -6.88 36.31
CA ASN A 1305 -38.49 -7.99 36.61
C ASN A 1305 -38.10 -8.77 35.34
N LEU A 1306 -39.05 -9.07 34.47
CA LEU A 1306 -38.79 -9.77 33.22
C LEU A 1306 -37.96 -8.93 32.22
N LEU A 1307 -38.13 -7.61 32.21
CA LEU A 1307 -37.30 -6.71 31.39
C LEU A 1307 -35.81 -6.77 31.79
N ASP A 1308 -35.54 -6.90 33.09
CA ASP A 1308 -34.19 -7.12 33.63
C ASP A 1308 -33.67 -8.54 33.31
N GLU A 1309 -34.55 -9.54 33.32
CA GLU A 1309 -34.29 -10.91 32.83
C GLU A 1309 -34.21 -11.02 31.28
N LYS A 1310 -34.01 -9.89 30.57
CA LYS A 1310 -33.81 -9.79 29.11
C LYS A 1310 -35.03 -10.15 28.25
N PHE A 1311 -36.24 -10.26 28.79
CA PHE A 1311 -37.43 -10.63 28.01
C PHE A 1311 -37.96 -9.50 27.12
N LEU A 1312 -38.52 -9.90 25.97
CA LEU A 1312 -39.53 -9.16 25.23
C LEU A 1312 -40.92 -9.42 25.84
N LEU A 1313 -41.67 -8.34 26.08
CA LEU A 1313 -42.88 -8.36 26.89
C LEU A 1313 -44.10 -8.04 26.03
N LEU A 1314 -44.92 -9.06 25.77
CA LEU A 1314 -46.18 -8.90 25.04
C LEU A 1314 -47.26 -8.46 26.03
N SER A 1315 -47.54 -7.16 26.10
CA SER A 1315 -48.31 -6.56 27.19
C SER A 1315 -49.49 -5.70 26.71
N PRO A 1316 -50.58 -5.65 27.49
CA PRO A 1316 -51.81 -4.94 27.14
C PRO A 1316 -51.59 -3.43 27.17
N PHE A 1317 -51.71 -2.76 26.02
CA PHE A 1317 -51.36 -1.35 25.87
C PHE A 1317 -52.50 -0.49 25.34
N CYS A 1318 -52.68 0.70 25.91
CA CYS A 1318 -53.72 1.66 25.53
C CYS A 1318 -53.40 2.47 24.26
N GLY A 1319 -52.14 2.49 23.82
CA GLY A 1319 -51.69 3.23 22.64
C GLY A 1319 -51.52 4.74 22.84
N GLY A 1320 -51.51 5.24 24.08
CA GLY A 1320 -51.30 6.66 24.39
C GLY A 1320 -49.82 7.00 24.59
N ILE A 1321 -49.35 8.07 23.95
CA ILE A 1321 -47.95 8.58 24.05
C ILE A 1321 -47.57 8.84 25.52
N GLU A 1322 -48.44 9.51 26.27
CA GLU A 1322 -48.33 9.77 27.73
C GLU A 1322 -48.16 8.49 28.58
N CYS A 1323 -48.58 7.34 28.05
CA CYS A 1323 -48.42 6.05 28.71
C CYS A 1323 -47.08 5.42 28.33
N GLU A 1324 -46.67 5.53 27.07
CA GLU A 1324 -45.37 5.05 26.58
C GLU A 1324 -44.18 5.81 27.20
N ASP A 1325 -44.28 7.13 27.31
CA ASP A 1325 -43.25 7.98 27.95
C ASP A 1325 -43.03 7.62 29.42
N ALA A 1326 -44.11 7.32 30.15
CA ALA A 1326 -43.99 6.93 31.55
C ALA A 1326 -43.51 5.48 31.69
N ILE A 1327 -43.92 4.55 30.82
CA ILE A 1327 -43.36 3.19 30.78
C ILE A 1327 -41.84 3.24 30.56
N GLU A 1328 -41.36 4.04 29.60
CA GLU A 1328 -39.92 4.22 29.34
C GLU A 1328 -39.17 4.81 30.54
N LYS A 1329 -39.81 5.72 31.29
CA LYS A 1329 -39.25 6.37 32.48
C LYS A 1329 -39.28 5.52 33.75
N GLU A 1330 -40.37 4.79 33.99
CA GLU A 1330 -40.62 4.01 35.21
C GLU A 1330 -39.96 2.62 35.17
N SER A 1331 -39.70 2.09 33.97
CA SER A 1331 -38.88 0.88 33.78
C SER A 1331 -37.39 1.18 33.50
N TYR A 1332 -36.97 2.45 33.64
CA TYR A 1332 -35.57 2.84 33.47
C TYR A 1332 -34.66 2.25 34.55
N LYS A 1333 -33.53 1.69 34.13
CA LYS A 1333 -32.50 1.16 35.03
C LYS A 1333 -31.10 1.51 34.52
N ASP A 1334 -30.23 1.98 35.42
CA ASP A 1334 -28.82 2.27 35.13
C ASP A 1334 -27.97 0.99 35.12
N GLU A 1335 -28.32 0.06 34.23
CA GLU A 1335 -27.50 -1.11 33.95
C GLU A 1335 -26.44 -0.79 32.90
N LYS A 1336 -25.18 -0.90 33.32
CA LYS A 1336 -24.01 -0.83 32.42
C LYS A 1336 -23.89 -2.12 31.59
N THR A 1337 -24.87 -2.36 30.71
CA THR A 1337 -24.73 -3.39 29.67
C THR A 1337 -23.57 -2.99 28.77
N ASN A 1338 -22.57 -3.87 28.61
CA ASN A 1338 -21.31 -3.54 27.93
C ASN A 1338 -21.50 -2.95 26.51
N LEU A 1339 -22.60 -3.29 25.82
CA LEU A 1339 -23.00 -2.62 24.58
C LEU A 1339 -24.46 -2.15 24.63
N GLY A 1340 -24.64 -0.83 24.48
CA GLY A 1340 -25.94 -0.14 24.48
C GLY A 1340 -26.13 0.73 25.73
N ALA A 1341 -26.73 1.92 25.56
CA ALA A 1341 -26.97 2.85 26.68
C ALA A 1341 -28.04 2.31 27.65
N PRO A 1342 -28.00 2.68 28.95
CA PRO A 1342 -29.06 2.35 29.90
C PRO A 1342 -30.38 3.02 29.50
N MET A 1343 -31.47 2.25 29.52
CA MET A 1343 -32.81 2.69 29.09
C MET A 1343 -33.91 1.80 29.70
N GLY A 1344 -35.13 2.34 29.80
CA GLY A 1344 -36.32 1.55 30.05
C GLY A 1344 -36.87 0.87 28.79
N ALA A 1345 -38.07 0.32 28.89
CA ALA A 1345 -38.78 -0.31 27.79
C ALA A 1345 -39.43 0.72 26.85
N LYS A 1346 -39.30 0.50 25.54
CA LYS A 1346 -40.07 1.15 24.47
C LYS A 1346 -41.03 0.16 23.83
N THR A 1347 -42.04 0.60 23.08
CA THR A 1347 -42.71 -0.32 22.15
C THR A 1347 -41.77 -0.63 21.00
N LEU A 1348 -41.57 -1.93 20.72
CA LEU A 1348 -40.85 -2.38 19.53
C LEU A 1348 -41.80 -2.42 18.35
N CYS A 1349 -42.93 -3.12 18.52
CA CYS A 1349 -44.07 -3.08 17.62
C CYS A 1349 -45.37 -3.59 18.29
N ILE A 1350 -46.50 -3.27 17.67
CA ILE A 1350 -47.80 -3.90 17.86
C ILE A 1350 -47.86 -5.03 16.82
N PRO A 1351 -47.79 -6.32 17.21
CA PRO A 1351 -47.78 -7.42 16.24
C PRO A 1351 -49.02 -7.42 15.35
N LEU A 1352 -48.83 -7.73 14.06
CA LEU A 1352 -49.97 -7.89 13.14
C LEU A 1352 -50.83 -9.10 13.54
N GLU A 1353 -50.18 -10.16 14.01
CA GLU A 1353 -50.82 -11.32 14.64
C GLU A 1353 -50.96 -11.06 16.15
N GLN A 1354 -52.14 -10.63 16.58
CA GLN A 1354 -52.46 -10.43 17.99
C GLN A 1354 -52.69 -11.78 18.71
N PRO A 1355 -52.29 -11.91 19.98
CA PRO A 1355 -52.46 -13.15 20.73
C PRO A 1355 -53.95 -13.46 20.99
N VAL A 1356 -54.32 -14.74 21.05
CA VAL A 1356 -55.70 -15.20 21.30
C VAL A 1356 -56.07 -15.13 22.80
N HIS A 1357 -55.76 -14.00 23.43
CA HIS A 1357 -56.01 -13.72 24.84
C HIS A 1357 -57.02 -12.58 24.97
N GLN A 1358 -57.92 -12.67 25.94
CA GLN A 1358 -58.81 -11.56 26.26
C GLN A 1358 -58.02 -10.39 26.86
N PHE A 1359 -58.41 -9.17 26.53
CA PHE A 1359 -57.84 -7.98 27.14
C PHE A 1359 -58.24 -7.90 28.63
N PRO A 1360 -57.30 -7.61 29.54
CA PRO A 1360 -57.64 -7.22 30.91
C PRO A 1360 -58.30 -5.83 30.94
N GLU A 1361 -58.96 -5.49 32.05
CA GLU A 1361 -59.68 -4.22 32.22
C GLU A 1361 -58.75 -2.98 32.18
N HIS A 1362 -57.44 -3.16 32.35
CA HIS A 1362 -56.47 -2.09 32.54
C HIS A 1362 -55.24 -2.27 31.63
N CYS A 1363 -54.59 -1.14 31.30
CA CYS A 1363 -53.29 -1.12 30.63
C CYS A 1363 -52.17 -1.63 31.56
N ILE A 1364 -51.06 -2.12 31.00
CA ILE A 1364 -49.91 -2.66 31.76
C ILE A 1364 -49.31 -1.71 32.81
N ARG A 1365 -49.39 -0.38 32.60
CA ARG A 1365 -49.08 0.62 33.62
C ARG A 1365 -50.33 0.87 34.48
N PRO A 1366 -50.32 0.63 35.81
CA PRO A 1366 -51.51 0.77 36.67
C PRO A 1366 -52.11 2.19 36.60
N ASP A 1367 -51.26 3.21 36.72
CA ASP A 1367 -51.66 4.63 36.73
C ASP A 1367 -52.11 5.15 35.35
N CYS A 1368 -52.37 4.28 34.38
CA CYS A 1368 -52.89 4.67 33.07
C CYS A 1368 -54.40 4.99 33.10
N GLY A 1369 -55.19 4.20 33.84
CA GLY A 1369 -56.66 4.32 33.90
C GLY A 1369 -57.43 4.07 32.58
N LYS A 1370 -56.74 3.96 31.44
CA LYS A 1370 -57.31 3.70 30.11
C LYS A 1370 -57.27 2.20 29.82
N ALA A 1371 -58.35 1.65 29.27
CA ALA A 1371 -58.39 0.26 28.79
C ALA A 1371 -57.37 0.02 27.65
N PRO A 1372 -56.80 -1.19 27.53
CA PRO A 1372 -55.90 -1.53 26.44
C PRO A 1372 -56.67 -1.64 25.10
N ARG A 1373 -55.98 -1.37 24.00
CA ARG A 1373 -56.50 -1.46 22.62
C ARG A 1373 -55.95 -2.67 21.86
N TYR A 1374 -54.74 -3.11 22.23
CA TYR A 1374 -53.98 -4.18 21.61
C TYR A 1374 -52.89 -4.64 22.58
N PHE A 1375 -52.35 -5.84 22.35
CA PHE A 1375 -51.07 -6.23 22.93
C PHE A 1375 -49.93 -5.66 22.07
N ALA A 1376 -48.97 -5.00 22.71
CA ALA A 1376 -47.75 -4.50 22.09
C ALA A 1376 -46.55 -5.24 22.68
N ILE A 1377 -45.51 -5.46 21.87
CA ILE A 1377 -44.22 -5.96 22.35
C ILE A 1377 -43.41 -4.77 22.86
N PHE A 1378 -43.05 -4.84 24.13
CA PHE A 1378 -42.11 -3.94 24.79
C PHE A 1378 -40.74 -4.61 24.96
N GLY A 1379 -39.70 -3.79 25.04
CA GLY A 1379 -38.34 -4.23 25.38
C GLY A 1379 -37.34 -3.08 25.39
N ARG A 1380 -36.11 -3.36 25.80
CA ARG A 1380 -34.96 -2.46 25.56
C ARG A 1380 -34.55 -2.54 24.09
N SER A 1381 -33.93 -1.50 23.54
CA SER A 1381 -33.53 -1.44 22.11
C SER A 1381 -32.13 -0.81 21.90
N TYR A 1382 -31.74 -0.60 20.64
CA TYR A 1382 -30.42 -0.15 20.17
C TYR A 1382 -30.41 1.32 19.69
#